data_AF-A0A3M2CG55-F1
#
_entry.id   AF-A0A3M2CG55-F1
#
_cell.length_a   1.000
_cell.length_b   1.000
_cell.length_c   1.000
_cell.angle_alpha   90.00
_cell.angle_beta   90.00
_cell.angle_gamma   90.00
#
_symmetry.space_group_name_H-M   'P 1'
#
loop_
_entity.id
_entity.type
_entity.pdbx_description
1 polymer ?
#
loop_
_entity_poly.entity_id
_entity_poly.type
_entity_poly.pdbx_seq_one_letter_code
_entity_poly.pdbx_strand_id
1 'polypeptide(L)'
;MVRLLRRACVPPLLALLLTLAACVDDASRPLEPQPEHGPYLSILDATRGGNPRFRFLPPLGPRLAGDEKSEKSEKSEKSEKSGKERKSKKSEKDDDGMDDDTPALRPVVEICRLEGPSCAAEVRRFTVEGRGRDRLKADDDGRFKADWHTKDDHLEVGAAYRILVRLDGIALGHHDVLVVPRDKDDQPPVDETEFFPLRVDSKLKIRFLIEPGPPAPSPAFSVSGDLRAGGAVLFDASGTTDPTGSPLTFSWDFGDGALGGGVNVAHVYAEGGSFTVRLVVTNGPGGQAATTQTITIAAPPPPAGFASIRGLVSDTDGAAVEGAAVRLIGGSASGTTDAGGRIDVSGVPTGVPAVFEVSRSGFATQRVRVELPAGVTSSHFSVRLARRAPPVLVDADAGGTAAGADGARLTLPAAGLVGPTGLPLNGQVEVSITPLDVTGDALEGFPGAFAGVAPDGRTGVIATFGVAEFDLAQGGQTAQLAPGATATIEIPVYTGGAALGDTLPVWSLDEATGLWIQEALGEVVSSSGSPTGLAVRATVTHLSWWNIDKFADPPYRPRVQCDTGGVGVACTVWARLTDPAEPQYRVTTAVPDTGAFLDFIAGKEAEVTGIDTIGLLRGQILVNGPSGGTGLEIIPLTEDAPSPVTSILTLSSPTVQLGDSVTATVRLRTAGGADLTTGGDVVQVTTSAGTLAFGGAVEQTAPTVDNGDGTYTITLRASKTGSLTVNAIVNGQALTSPQPLEVIATLTGGAEVEALLASSFLPWHRGNFEWAPGPAFSTMADEHTSSWRNFGMLDLSSEPRAAFDNDPSYSFAYVAQNPWTFMYRVLSGTREALLAMDAGVQVGPAGADEPRARAFAHFLEGLALGTLAQIYDQAFILDEATDLSQGDPPLSPYGDVLASAVSHLEQAIAIADANTFTVPADWLGGEPASSSRLSELAHAYIARYLASVPRDPAERAAVDWSRVLANATLSADQRVVGSGTCAECFRDATKAWGGVYSIWARLDVRHLGPADQSGNYQAWLAAPLASRDAIRIDTDDARLTQPGDSLSDGLYTAFEGVNSSPFRPERGKYHFSDYRDKRHDVYAADLTGPAVILSRTEIDLLRAEAHLRLGDTASALGIINQTRTTNGGLPAATAAGAPGPRCVPRNDDGTCGDVFAVLKHEKRMEVWHHAMGTAYFDDRGWGDLVSGTPIQLPVPGQELVNLMMAIYTFGGGGTGSAPTAGLEEWHLERPALTVDELRRRLKALQAFDRDFAAEFDGIMH
;
A
#
# COMPACT_ATOMS: atom_id res chain seq x y z
N MET A 1 27.51 1.44 -8.35
CA MET A 1 28.08 1.64 -7.00
C MET A 1 27.71 0.45 -6.10
N VAL A 2 28.15 -0.72 -6.54
CA VAL A 2 28.05 -2.02 -5.85
C VAL A 2 29.52 -2.46 -5.73
N ARG A 3 29.97 -2.82 -4.52
CA ARG A 3 31.37 -3.06 -4.08
C ARG A 3 32.07 -1.88 -3.40
N LEU A 4 31.62 -1.54 -2.19
CA LEU A 4 32.49 -1.04 -1.10
C LEU A 4 31.72 -1.21 0.22
N LEU A 5 32.44 -1.68 1.26
CA LEU A 5 32.02 -1.92 2.65
C LEU A 5 31.55 -3.34 3.02
N ARG A 6 32.55 -4.24 3.10
CA ARG A 6 32.60 -5.36 4.05
C ARG A 6 33.37 -4.91 5.31
N ARG A 7 32.87 -5.35 6.47
CA ARG A 7 33.60 -5.80 7.67
C ARG A 7 34.25 -4.77 8.63
N ALA A 8 33.63 -4.68 9.81
CA ALA A 8 34.11 -5.24 11.09
C ALA A 8 34.61 -4.29 12.21
N CYS A 9 34.13 -4.66 13.42
CA CYS A 9 34.72 -4.56 14.77
C CYS A 9 34.37 -3.34 15.65
N VAL A 10 33.54 -3.47 16.73
CA VAL A 10 33.78 -4.06 18.10
C VAL A 10 34.36 -2.97 19.05
N PRO A 11 34.33 -2.95 20.44
CA PRO A 11 33.97 -3.91 21.53
C PRO A 11 33.29 -3.23 22.81
N PRO A 12 33.27 -3.80 24.07
CA PRO A 12 32.91 -5.15 24.55
C PRO A 12 32.37 -5.29 26.03
N LEU A 13 32.17 -6.56 26.47
CA LEU A 13 32.53 -7.19 27.79
C LEU A 13 31.99 -6.60 29.13
N LEU A 14 31.31 -7.42 29.96
CA LEU A 14 31.94 -8.31 30.97
C LEU A 14 30.94 -8.66 32.12
N ALA A 15 30.61 -9.96 32.21
CA ALA A 15 30.56 -10.79 33.42
C ALA A 15 29.64 -10.53 34.65
N LEU A 16 29.12 -11.69 35.08
CA LEU A 16 29.11 -12.24 36.45
C LEU A 16 27.91 -11.92 37.37
N LEU A 17 27.31 -13.01 37.86
CA LEU A 17 26.67 -13.21 39.18
C LEU A 17 25.28 -12.57 39.37
N LEU A 18 24.23 -13.21 39.90
CA LEU A 18 24.14 -14.26 40.91
C LEU A 18 22.77 -14.96 40.85
N THR A 19 22.86 -16.28 41.02
CA THR A 19 21.82 -17.23 41.47
C THR A 19 21.44 -17.02 42.95
N LEU A 20 20.28 -17.58 43.35
CA LEU A 20 19.90 -18.23 44.65
C LEU A 20 18.45 -17.86 45.04
N ALA A 21 17.58 -18.74 45.56
CA ALA A 21 17.67 -20.16 45.91
C ALA A 21 16.26 -20.69 46.26
N ALA A 22 16.04 -21.99 46.04
CA ALA A 22 15.81 -22.99 47.10
C ALA A 22 15.72 -24.37 46.40
N CYS A 23 16.76 -25.23 46.45
CA CYS A 23 17.22 -26.11 47.56
C CYS A 23 16.34 -27.35 47.74
N VAL A 24 16.81 -28.59 47.95
CA VAL A 24 18.10 -29.35 47.88
C VAL A 24 17.76 -30.70 48.59
N ASP A 25 18.11 -31.88 48.07
CA ASP A 25 19.19 -32.83 48.52
C ASP A 25 18.78 -34.22 47.96
N ASP A 26 19.59 -35.27 47.75
CA ASP A 26 21.02 -35.52 47.52
C ASP A 26 21.17 -37.05 47.29
N ALA A 27 22.20 -37.43 46.51
CA ALA A 27 23.01 -38.66 46.45
C ALA A 27 22.35 -40.07 46.56
N SER A 28 22.77 -41.12 45.83
CA SER A 28 24.16 -41.51 45.52
C SER A 28 24.25 -42.62 44.44
N ARG A 29 25.20 -42.42 43.51
CA ARG A 29 25.90 -43.35 42.56
C ARG A 29 26.76 -44.41 43.30
N PRO A 30 27.41 -45.47 42.70
CA PRO A 30 28.29 -45.42 41.49
C PRO A 30 28.32 -46.70 40.60
N LEU A 31 28.84 -46.74 39.36
CA LEU A 31 30.25 -46.71 38.93
C LEU A 31 30.31 -46.70 37.37
N GLU A 32 31.26 -45.98 36.78
CA GLU A 32 31.78 -46.10 35.40
C GLU A 32 32.68 -47.36 35.26
N PRO A 33 33.08 -47.87 34.05
CA PRO A 33 33.53 -47.10 32.87
C PRO A 33 33.15 -47.65 31.46
N GLN A 34 33.26 -46.79 30.44
CA GLN A 34 33.38 -47.13 28.99
C GLN A 34 34.78 -47.75 28.70
N PRO A 35 35.10 -48.41 27.53
CA PRO A 35 34.60 -48.10 26.19
C PRO A 35 34.52 -49.27 25.14
N GLU A 36 34.13 -48.89 23.90
CA GLU A 36 34.53 -49.45 22.58
C GLU A 36 33.63 -50.45 21.78
N HIS A 37 33.17 -49.95 20.61
CA HIS A 37 33.01 -50.55 19.26
C HIS A 37 32.21 -51.86 19.07
N GLY A 38 31.28 -52.04 18.12
CA GLY A 38 30.88 -51.33 16.90
C GLY A 38 29.64 -52.03 16.26
N PRO A 39 29.10 -51.55 15.12
CA PRO A 39 27.68 -51.62 14.79
C PRO A 39 27.24 -52.88 14.01
N TYR A 40 26.07 -53.41 14.33
CA TYR A 40 25.24 -54.20 13.39
C TYR A 40 24.21 -53.25 12.75
N LEU A 41 24.60 -52.62 11.64
CA LEU A 41 23.69 -51.87 10.76
C LEU A 41 23.10 -52.83 9.73
N SER A 42 21.81 -53.16 9.85
CA SER A 42 21.01 -53.65 8.74
C SER A 42 20.41 -52.43 8.02
N ILE A 43 20.97 -52.06 6.88
CA ILE A 43 20.35 -51.11 5.95
C ILE A 43 19.34 -51.91 5.11
N LEU A 44 18.05 -51.71 5.37
CA LEU A 44 16.98 -52.11 4.45
C LEU A 44 16.59 -50.83 3.69
N ASP A 45 17.16 -50.69 2.50
CA ASP A 45 16.77 -49.69 1.52
C ASP A 45 15.44 -50.12 0.90
N ALA A 46 14.37 -49.34 1.09
CA ALA A 46 13.05 -49.60 0.54
C ALA A 46 12.82 -48.66 -0.65
N THR A 47 12.99 -49.15 -1.88
CA THR A 47 12.47 -48.47 -3.08
C THR A 47 11.47 -49.36 -3.82
N ARG A 48 10.27 -48.79 -4.00
CA ARG A 48 9.13 -49.11 -4.90
C ARG A 48 9.02 -50.53 -5.48
N GLY A 49 7.96 -51.23 -5.05
CA GLY A 49 7.24 -52.26 -5.81
C GLY A 49 7.89 -53.64 -5.89
N GLY A 50 7.37 -54.61 -5.12
CA GLY A 50 7.42 -56.06 -5.40
C GLY A 50 8.76 -56.74 -5.69
N ASN A 51 9.89 -56.02 -5.65
CA ASN A 51 11.20 -56.50 -6.06
C ASN A 51 12.00 -57.08 -4.90
N PRO A 52 12.97 -57.96 -5.20
CA PRO A 52 13.54 -58.80 -4.18
C PRO A 52 14.57 -58.10 -3.27
N ARG A 53 14.59 -58.47 -1.98
CA ARG A 53 15.44 -57.84 -0.95
C ARG A 53 16.88 -58.35 -1.00
N PHE A 54 17.86 -57.48 -0.71
CA PHE A 54 19.28 -57.77 -0.78
C PHE A 54 19.95 -57.82 0.61
N ARG A 55 20.83 -58.81 0.84
CA ARG A 55 21.64 -58.92 2.08
C ARG A 55 23.05 -59.44 1.80
N PHE A 56 24.09 -58.69 2.20
CA PHE A 56 25.48 -59.19 2.23
C PHE A 56 25.69 -60.17 3.39
N LEU A 57 26.38 -61.29 3.12
CA LEU A 57 26.73 -62.28 4.15
C LEU A 57 28.19 -62.06 4.62
N PRO A 58 28.48 -62.11 5.94
CA PRO A 58 29.81 -61.78 6.46
C PRO A 58 30.92 -62.74 6.00
N PRO A 59 32.17 -62.28 5.86
CA PRO A 59 33.32 -63.14 5.53
C PRO A 59 33.69 -64.04 6.72
N LEU A 60 33.79 -65.35 6.49
CA LEU A 60 34.29 -66.31 7.49
C LEU A 60 35.77 -66.01 7.81
N GLY A 61 36.06 -65.57 9.04
CA GLY A 61 37.42 -65.44 9.56
C GLY A 61 38.18 -66.78 9.56
N PRO A 62 39.53 -66.77 9.62
CA PRO A 62 40.33 -67.99 9.61
C PRO A 62 40.03 -68.84 10.86
N ARG A 63 39.61 -70.09 10.67
CA ARG A 63 39.45 -71.07 11.76
C ARG A 63 40.81 -71.28 12.45
N LEU A 64 40.84 -71.03 13.74
CA LEU A 64 41.93 -71.41 14.64
C LEU A 64 42.06 -72.95 14.65
N ALA A 65 43.31 -73.41 14.60
CA ALA A 65 43.70 -74.80 14.65
C ALA A 65 43.36 -75.44 16.01
N GLY A 66 42.94 -76.71 15.98
CA GLY A 66 42.67 -77.53 17.15
C GLY A 66 42.23 -78.94 16.76
N ASP A 67 43.22 -79.79 16.49
CA ASP A 67 43.29 -81.26 16.65
C ASP A 67 42.48 -82.24 15.76
N GLU A 68 43.26 -82.83 14.83
CA GLU A 68 43.59 -84.26 14.70
C GLU A 68 42.49 -85.34 14.56
N LYS A 69 42.47 -85.99 13.37
CA LYS A 69 42.96 -87.37 13.09
C LYS A 69 42.06 -88.25 12.19
N SER A 70 42.80 -89.09 11.45
CA SER A 70 42.47 -90.32 10.71
C SER A 70 41.62 -90.19 9.44
N GLU A 71 42.23 -90.31 8.26
CA GLU A 71 42.41 -91.57 7.49
C GLU A 71 41.38 -91.60 6.35
N LYS A 72 41.61 -92.12 5.14
CA LYS A 72 42.75 -92.55 4.32
C LYS A 72 42.09 -92.99 3.01
N SER A 73 42.80 -92.86 1.88
CA SER A 73 42.66 -93.70 0.67
C SER A 73 41.32 -93.62 -0.11
N GLU A 74 41.24 -93.71 -1.43
CA GLU A 74 42.18 -94.08 -2.49
C GLU A 74 41.51 -93.76 -3.84
N LYS A 75 42.32 -93.43 -4.86
CA LYS A 75 42.23 -93.87 -6.28
C LYS A 75 40.92 -93.65 -7.07
N SER A 76 40.90 -93.51 -8.39
CA SER A 76 41.88 -93.26 -9.45
C SER A 76 41.10 -93.32 -10.77
N GLU A 77 41.61 -92.59 -11.77
CA GLU A 77 41.66 -93.00 -13.19
C GLU A 77 40.41 -92.98 -14.10
N LYS A 78 40.60 -92.20 -15.18
CA LYS A 78 40.44 -92.56 -16.61
C LYS A 78 39.02 -92.87 -17.11
N SER A 79 38.69 -92.73 -18.40
CA SER A 79 39.19 -92.01 -19.58
C SER A 79 38.27 -92.45 -20.72
N GLU A 80 38.21 -91.63 -21.77
CA GLU A 80 38.03 -92.05 -23.17
C GLU A 80 36.64 -92.41 -23.75
N LYS A 81 36.30 -91.56 -24.73
CA LYS A 81 36.05 -91.86 -26.16
C LYS A 81 34.74 -92.53 -26.63
N SER A 82 34.08 -91.73 -27.47
CA SER A 82 33.69 -92.00 -28.86
C SER A 82 32.57 -93.01 -29.16
N GLY A 83 31.56 -92.51 -29.88
CA GLY A 83 31.32 -93.00 -31.24
C GLY A 83 30.01 -93.73 -31.49
N LYS A 84 29.23 -93.14 -32.41
CA LYS A 84 28.40 -93.78 -33.44
C LYS A 84 27.04 -94.40 -33.08
N GLU A 85 26.05 -93.68 -33.60
CA GLU A 85 25.03 -94.11 -34.58
C GLU A 85 23.91 -95.11 -34.21
N ARG A 86 22.70 -94.58 -34.46
CA ARG A 86 21.53 -95.17 -35.14
C ARG A 86 20.41 -95.83 -34.31
N LYS A 87 19.26 -95.14 -34.44
CA LYS A 87 17.92 -95.62 -34.82
C LYS A 87 16.96 -96.10 -33.73
N SER A 88 15.91 -95.27 -33.60
CA SER A 88 14.48 -95.59 -33.69
C SER A 88 13.72 -96.18 -32.50
N LYS A 89 12.60 -95.50 -32.23
CA LYS A 89 11.29 -95.93 -31.69
C LYS A 89 11.08 -95.99 -30.16
N LYS A 90 10.44 -94.91 -29.67
CA LYS A 90 9.04 -94.82 -29.20
C LYS A 90 8.56 -95.78 -28.11
N SER A 91 8.27 -95.21 -26.93
CA SER A 91 7.04 -95.38 -26.09
C SER A 91 7.25 -94.52 -24.81
N GLU A 92 6.61 -93.37 -24.64
CA GLU A 92 5.27 -93.19 -24.04
C GLU A 92 5.24 -93.54 -22.54
N LYS A 93 5.27 -92.51 -21.69
CA LYS A 93 4.56 -92.42 -20.40
C LYS A 93 4.62 -91.00 -19.83
N ASP A 94 3.53 -90.29 -20.08
CA ASP A 94 2.71 -89.46 -19.18
C ASP A 94 3.30 -88.80 -17.92
N ASP A 95 2.79 -87.58 -17.74
CA ASP A 95 2.56 -86.79 -16.52
C ASP A 95 3.56 -85.69 -16.12
N ASP A 96 3.01 -84.48 -16.20
CA ASP A 96 3.26 -83.25 -15.44
C ASP A 96 4.50 -82.39 -15.78
N GLY A 97 4.45 -81.81 -16.99
CA GLY A 97 5.20 -80.61 -17.34
C GLY A 97 4.54 -79.36 -16.73
N MET A 98 5.06 -78.93 -15.58
CA MET A 98 4.94 -77.58 -15.06
C MET A 98 5.81 -76.66 -15.94
N ASP A 99 5.20 -75.86 -16.80
CA ASP A 99 5.88 -74.71 -17.42
C ASP A 99 6.13 -73.68 -16.31
N ASP A 100 7.30 -73.78 -15.67
CA ASP A 100 7.83 -72.75 -14.77
C ASP A 100 8.47 -71.65 -15.61
N ASP A 101 7.63 -70.73 -16.08
CA ASP A 101 8.00 -69.49 -16.76
C ASP A 101 8.55 -68.45 -15.76
N THR A 102 9.42 -68.87 -14.83
CA THR A 102 10.11 -67.95 -13.91
C THR A 102 11.38 -67.42 -14.60
N PRO A 103 11.52 -66.11 -14.82
CA PRO A 103 12.75 -65.55 -15.39
C PRO A 103 13.93 -65.84 -14.44
N ALA A 104 14.91 -66.60 -14.91
CA ALA A 104 16.12 -66.87 -14.13
C ALA A 104 16.86 -65.55 -13.85
N LEU A 105 16.93 -65.15 -12.57
CA LEU A 105 17.59 -63.94 -12.09
C LEU A 105 19.02 -63.83 -12.67
N ARG A 106 19.37 -62.70 -13.31
CA ARG A 106 20.70 -62.45 -13.91
C ARG A 106 21.51 -61.36 -13.19
N PRO A 107 21.94 -61.58 -11.93
CA PRO A 107 22.71 -60.57 -11.23
C PRO A 107 24.13 -60.41 -11.81
N VAL A 108 24.65 -59.18 -11.70
CA VAL A 108 26.00 -58.76 -12.07
C VAL A 108 26.66 -58.13 -10.85
N VAL A 109 27.92 -58.47 -10.58
CA VAL A 109 28.73 -57.77 -9.57
C VAL A 109 29.78 -56.93 -10.28
N GLU A 110 29.74 -55.61 -10.12
CA GLU A 110 30.69 -54.66 -10.67
C GLU A 110 31.61 -54.14 -9.57
N ILE A 111 32.89 -53.98 -9.87
CA ILE A 111 33.90 -53.41 -8.98
C ILE A 111 34.50 -52.21 -9.67
N CYS A 112 34.49 -51.07 -9.01
CA CYS A 112 34.97 -49.81 -9.58
C CYS A 112 35.76 -48.98 -8.57
N ARG A 113 36.69 -48.16 -9.07
CA ARG A 113 37.47 -47.23 -8.23
C ARG A 113 36.59 -46.04 -7.84
N LEU A 114 36.66 -45.65 -6.56
CA LEU A 114 35.96 -44.48 -6.04
C LEU A 114 36.75 -43.20 -6.34
N GLU A 115 36.04 -42.20 -6.87
CA GLU A 115 36.48 -40.80 -6.89
C GLU A 115 35.35 -39.97 -6.25
N GLY A 116 35.54 -39.58 -4.99
CA GLY A 116 34.45 -39.05 -4.16
C GLY A 116 33.35 -40.10 -3.91
N PRO A 117 32.06 -39.72 -3.84
CA PRO A 117 30.95 -40.65 -3.59
C PRO A 117 30.57 -41.52 -4.80
N SER A 118 31.20 -41.30 -5.96
CA SER A 118 30.84 -41.92 -7.24
C SER A 118 31.88 -42.92 -7.75
N CYS A 119 31.41 -43.94 -8.47
CA CYS A 119 32.29 -44.86 -9.19
C CYS A 119 32.77 -44.25 -10.51
N ALA A 120 34.09 -44.05 -10.62
CA ALA A 120 34.69 -43.35 -11.76
C ALA A 120 35.12 -44.28 -12.89
N ALA A 121 35.63 -45.49 -12.58
CA ALA A 121 36.06 -46.46 -13.59
C ALA A 121 35.84 -47.90 -13.13
N GLU A 122 35.27 -48.75 -14.00
CA GLU A 122 35.13 -50.19 -13.75
C GLU A 122 36.49 -50.89 -13.80
N VAL A 123 36.79 -51.62 -12.73
CA VAL A 123 38.00 -52.42 -12.54
C VAL A 123 37.74 -53.88 -12.89
N ARG A 124 36.57 -54.41 -12.49
CA ARG A 124 36.19 -55.81 -12.76
C ARG A 124 34.67 -56.01 -12.73
N ARG A 125 34.19 -57.02 -13.44
CA ARG A 125 32.77 -57.41 -13.51
C ARG A 125 32.59 -58.93 -13.48
N PHE A 126 31.66 -59.42 -12.66
CA PHE A 126 31.26 -60.82 -12.57
C PHE A 126 29.83 -61.00 -13.06
N THR A 127 29.59 -62.00 -13.90
CA THR A 127 28.26 -62.30 -14.46
C THR A 127 27.95 -63.80 -14.35
N VAL A 128 26.66 -64.16 -14.37
CA VAL A 128 26.21 -65.57 -14.33
C VAL A 128 26.75 -66.39 -15.52
N GLU A 129 26.83 -65.75 -16.70
CA GLU A 129 27.32 -66.33 -17.95
C GLU A 129 28.85 -66.21 -18.14
N GLY A 130 29.55 -65.57 -17.21
CA GLY A 130 31.01 -65.39 -17.25
C GLY A 130 31.78 -66.72 -17.29
N ARG A 131 32.96 -66.72 -17.92
CA ARG A 131 33.84 -67.90 -17.99
C ARG A 131 34.98 -67.80 -16.97
N GLY A 132 35.38 -68.94 -16.41
CA GLY A 132 36.57 -69.01 -15.55
C GLY A 132 36.39 -68.30 -14.20
N ARG A 133 37.28 -67.34 -13.91
CA ARG A 133 37.36 -66.64 -12.61
C ARG A 133 36.38 -65.47 -12.48
N ASP A 134 35.79 -65.02 -13.57
CA ASP A 134 34.83 -63.89 -13.60
C ASP A 134 33.36 -64.37 -13.57
N ARG A 135 33.13 -65.62 -13.16
CA ARG A 135 31.80 -66.23 -13.11
C ARG A 135 31.16 -66.07 -11.73
N LEU A 136 29.94 -65.54 -11.72
CA LEU A 136 29.05 -65.55 -10.56
C LEU A 136 28.36 -66.91 -10.45
N LYS A 137 28.42 -67.55 -9.28
CA LYS A 137 27.80 -68.87 -9.03
C LYS A 137 26.58 -68.71 -8.13
N ALA A 138 25.46 -69.32 -8.50
CA ALA A 138 24.27 -69.44 -7.67
C ALA A 138 24.24 -70.82 -6.98
N ASP A 139 23.64 -70.89 -5.78
CA ASP A 139 23.17 -72.13 -5.17
C ASP A 139 21.64 -72.25 -5.25
N ASP A 140 21.13 -73.44 -4.89
CA ASP A 140 19.71 -73.79 -4.97
C ASP A 140 18.83 -72.98 -3.99
N ASP A 141 19.44 -72.27 -3.02
CA ASP A 141 18.77 -71.39 -2.05
C ASP A 141 18.68 -69.92 -2.55
N GLY A 142 19.06 -69.64 -3.80
CA GLY A 142 19.04 -68.28 -4.37
C GLY A 142 20.20 -67.39 -3.90
N ARG A 143 21.25 -67.95 -3.28
CA ARG A 143 22.44 -67.19 -2.88
C ARG A 143 23.46 -67.19 -4.01
N PHE A 144 24.04 -66.02 -4.25
CA PHE A 144 25.06 -65.81 -5.28
C PHE A 144 26.44 -65.60 -4.65
N LYS A 145 27.48 -66.08 -5.34
CA LYS A 145 28.88 -66.00 -4.91
C LYS A 145 29.83 -65.62 -6.04
N ALA A 146 30.72 -64.67 -5.77
CA ALA A 146 31.89 -64.35 -6.59
C ALA A 146 33.18 -64.44 -5.76
N ASP A 147 34.29 -64.86 -6.37
CA ASP A 147 35.61 -64.88 -5.75
C ASP A 147 36.50 -63.85 -6.46
N TRP A 148 36.74 -62.69 -5.83
CA TRP A 148 37.59 -61.64 -6.40
C TRP A 148 39.04 -61.82 -5.95
N HIS A 149 39.95 -61.94 -6.92
CA HIS A 149 41.38 -62.06 -6.69
C HIS A 149 42.07 -60.72 -7.00
N THR A 150 42.44 -59.96 -5.97
CA THR A 150 42.94 -58.58 -6.16
C THR A 150 44.32 -58.52 -6.80
N LYS A 151 45.10 -59.60 -6.72
CA LYS A 151 46.42 -59.73 -7.38
C LYS A 151 46.35 -59.50 -8.89
N ASP A 152 45.24 -59.87 -9.52
CA ASP A 152 45.11 -59.82 -10.98
C ASP A 152 44.70 -58.41 -11.50
N ASP A 153 44.38 -57.47 -10.60
CA ASP A 153 43.81 -56.15 -10.93
C ASP A 153 44.69 -54.95 -10.51
N HIS A 154 45.92 -55.21 -10.03
CA HIS A 154 46.92 -54.19 -9.69
C HIS A 154 46.39 -53.04 -8.83
N LEU A 155 45.65 -53.35 -7.76
CA LEU A 155 45.05 -52.33 -6.90
C LEU A 155 46.09 -51.46 -6.19
N GLU A 156 45.88 -50.16 -6.21
CA GLU A 156 46.72 -49.18 -5.52
C GLU A 156 46.50 -49.18 -4.00
N VAL A 157 47.58 -49.27 -3.23
CA VAL A 157 47.55 -49.11 -1.76
C VAL A 157 47.07 -47.70 -1.41
N GLY A 158 46.08 -47.60 -0.52
CA GLY A 158 45.47 -46.35 -0.09
C GLY A 158 44.28 -45.88 -0.93
N ALA A 159 43.93 -46.59 -2.02
CA ALA A 159 42.74 -46.29 -2.83
C ALA A 159 41.51 -47.07 -2.36
N ALA A 160 40.33 -46.43 -2.47
CA ALA A 160 39.03 -47.04 -2.16
C ALA A 160 38.32 -47.55 -3.43
N TYR A 161 37.63 -48.67 -3.30
CA TYR A 161 36.87 -49.33 -4.36
C TYR A 161 35.48 -49.70 -3.85
N ARG A 162 34.49 -49.70 -4.75
CA ARG A 162 33.11 -50.08 -4.46
C ARG A 162 32.76 -51.38 -5.15
N ILE A 163 32.17 -52.31 -4.40
CA ILE A 163 31.56 -53.54 -4.89
C ILE A 163 30.07 -53.27 -5.04
N LEU A 164 29.57 -53.29 -6.26
CA LEU A 164 28.19 -52.97 -6.60
C LEU A 164 27.48 -54.21 -7.15
N VAL A 165 26.31 -54.55 -6.62
CA VAL A 165 25.49 -55.65 -7.15
C VAL A 165 24.33 -55.07 -7.95
N ARG A 166 24.16 -55.55 -9.18
CA ARG A 166 23.06 -55.19 -10.07
C ARG A 166 22.23 -56.40 -10.44
N LEU A 167 20.94 -56.22 -10.68
CA LEU A 167 20.05 -57.19 -11.31
C LEU A 167 19.35 -56.49 -12.47
N ASP A 168 19.50 -57.04 -13.68
CA ASP A 168 18.95 -56.47 -14.92
C ASP A 168 19.24 -54.96 -15.11
N GLY A 169 20.45 -54.54 -14.72
CA GLY A 169 20.94 -53.16 -14.82
C GLY A 169 20.66 -52.29 -13.59
N ILE A 170 19.75 -52.68 -12.69
CA ILE A 170 19.37 -51.93 -11.49
C ILE A 170 20.32 -52.28 -10.34
N ALA A 171 20.89 -51.29 -9.66
CA ALA A 171 21.73 -51.51 -8.48
C ALA A 171 20.87 -51.92 -7.27
N LEU A 172 21.12 -53.10 -6.70
CA LEU A 172 20.42 -53.63 -5.53
C LEU A 172 21.11 -53.30 -4.20
N GLY A 173 22.39 -52.92 -4.23
CA GLY A 173 23.18 -52.57 -3.06
C GLY A 173 24.68 -52.49 -3.35
N HIS A 174 25.45 -51.89 -2.45
CA HIS A 174 26.91 -51.75 -2.58
C HIS A 174 27.65 -51.94 -1.25
N HIS A 175 28.97 -52.16 -1.33
CA HIS A 175 29.87 -52.15 -0.19
C HIS A 175 31.23 -51.58 -0.59
N ASP A 176 31.77 -50.68 0.24
CA ASP A 176 33.05 -50.03 -0.06
C ASP A 176 34.21 -50.69 0.70
N VAL A 177 35.36 -50.75 0.04
CA VAL A 177 36.59 -51.35 0.55
C VAL A 177 37.76 -50.41 0.34
N LEU A 178 38.67 -50.32 1.33
CA LEU A 178 39.91 -49.56 1.22
C LEU A 178 41.10 -50.50 1.09
N VAL A 179 41.98 -50.29 0.13
CA VAL A 179 43.13 -51.17 -0.12
C VAL A 179 44.28 -50.85 0.83
N VAL A 180 44.70 -51.82 1.63
CA VAL A 180 45.75 -51.68 2.65
C VAL A 180 46.98 -52.55 2.35
N PRO A 181 48.17 -52.21 2.89
CA PRO A 181 49.37 -53.04 2.75
C PRO A 181 49.18 -54.49 3.20
N ARG A 182 50.03 -55.39 2.71
CA ARG A 182 49.94 -56.83 2.99
C ARG A 182 50.24 -57.17 4.45
N ASP A 183 51.20 -56.46 5.05
CA ASP A 183 51.64 -56.67 6.44
C ASP A 183 50.78 -55.86 7.41
N LYS A 184 50.53 -56.44 8.59
CA LYS A 184 49.65 -55.87 9.62
C LYS A 184 50.25 -54.62 10.28
N ASP A 185 51.56 -54.53 10.34
CA ASP A 185 52.26 -53.54 11.15
C ASP A 185 52.41 -52.18 10.45
N ASP A 186 52.10 -52.10 9.14
CA ASP A 186 52.17 -50.89 8.31
C ASP A 186 50.78 -50.34 7.89
N GLN A 187 49.69 -50.76 8.56
CA GLN A 187 48.33 -50.34 8.18
C GLN A 187 48.01 -48.91 8.67
N PRO A 188 47.50 -48.00 7.82
CA PRO A 188 46.94 -46.73 8.28
C PRO A 188 45.64 -46.98 9.08
N PRO A 189 45.27 -46.12 10.04
CA PRO A 189 43.98 -46.23 10.72
C PRO A 189 42.84 -46.08 9.69
N VAL A 190 42.01 -47.11 9.55
CA VAL A 190 40.83 -47.12 8.67
C VAL A 190 39.59 -47.11 9.54
N ASP A 191 38.63 -46.24 9.24
CA ASP A 191 37.32 -46.29 9.89
C ASP A 191 36.54 -47.50 9.32
N GLU A 192 36.45 -48.57 10.12
CA GLU A 192 35.73 -49.79 9.74
C GLU A 192 34.21 -49.59 9.60
N THR A 193 33.68 -48.44 10.04
CA THR A 193 32.28 -48.08 9.82
C THR A 193 32.03 -47.51 8.42
N GLU A 194 33.06 -46.98 7.76
CA GLU A 194 32.97 -46.37 6.43
C GLU A 194 33.55 -47.29 5.33
N PHE A 195 34.65 -48.01 5.61
CA PHE A 195 35.30 -48.90 4.64
C PHE A 195 35.75 -50.24 5.24
N PHE A 196 35.56 -51.34 4.50
CA PHE A 196 36.14 -52.63 4.87
C PHE A 196 37.59 -52.77 4.37
N PRO A 197 38.60 -53.04 5.22
CA PRO A 197 40.00 -53.09 4.79
C PRO A 197 40.29 -54.33 3.94
N LEU A 198 40.83 -54.12 2.73
CA LEU A 198 41.17 -55.16 1.77
C LEU A 198 42.68 -55.18 1.50
N ARG A 199 43.36 -56.29 1.79
CA ARG A 199 44.80 -56.39 1.56
C ARG A 199 45.13 -56.48 0.07
N VAL A 200 46.22 -55.83 -0.35
CA VAL A 200 46.84 -56.10 -1.66
C VAL A 200 47.17 -57.59 -1.82
N ASP A 201 47.02 -58.10 -3.04
CA ASP A 201 47.24 -59.50 -3.42
C ASP A 201 46.45 -60.56 -2.63
N SER A 202 45.24 -60.22 -2.16
CA SER A 202 44.35 -61.11 -1.42
C SER A 202 43.19 -61.65 -2.27
N LYS A 203 42.40 -62.56 -1.69
CA LYS A 203 41.17 -63.08 -2.29
C LYS A 203 39.98 -62.71 -1.42
N LEU A 204 39.00 -62.01 -1.98
CA LEU A 204 37.74 -61.68 -1.31
C LEU A 204 36.60 -62.56 -1.83
N LYS A 205 35.81 -63.13 -0.92
CA LYS A 205 34.62 -63.92 -1.26
C LYS A 205 33.38 -63.05 -1.06
N ILE A 206 32.71 -62.72 -2.15
CA ILE A 206 31.49 -61.92 -2.18
C ILE A 206 30.30 -62.89 -2.13
N ARG A 207 29.36 -62.72 -1.19
CA ARG A 207 28.15 -63.54 -1.08
C ARG A 207 26.91 -62.69 -0.76
N PHE A 208 25.80 -62.96 -1.45
CA PHE A 208 24.53 -62.25 -1.25
C PHE A 208 23.30 -63.14 -1.53
N LEU A 209 22.13 -62.77 -0.99
CA LEU A 209 20.82 -63.39 -1.21
C LEU A 209 19.83 -62.36 -1.78
N ILE A 210 18.88 -62.85 -2.59
CA ILE A 210 17.78 -62.09 -3.21
C ILE A 210 16.44 -62.71 -2.73
N GLU A 211 15.67 -62.05 -1.85
CA GLU A 211 14.40 -62.58 -1.27
C GLU A 211 13.13 -62.06 -2.00
N PRO A 212 12.11 -62.86 -2.34
CA PRO A 212 10.90 -62.37 -3.02
C PRO A 212 10.05 -61.40 -2.17
N GLY A 213 9.51 -60.34 -2.78
CA GLY A 213 8.70 -59.31 -2.12
C GLY A 213 7.25 -59.74 -1.82
N PRO A 214 6.48 -58.94 -1.05
CA PRO A 214 5.05 -59.21 -0.78
C PRO A 214 4.23 -59.28 -2.08
N PRO A 215 3.21 -60.16 -2.18
CA PRO A 215 2.40 -60.30 -3.38
C PRO A 215 1.69 -58.99 -3.73
N ALA A 216 1.77 -58.58 -5.00
CA ALA A 216 1.24 -57.29 -5.47
C ALA A 216 -0.23 -57.39 -5.93
N PRO A 217 -1.02 -56.30 -5.81
CA PRO A 217 -2.39 -56.23 -6.32
C PRO A 217 -2.44 -56.18 -7.86
N SER A 218 -3.62 -56.42 -8.45
CA SER A 218 -3.90 -56.32 -9.89
C SER A 218 -4.80 -55.10 -10.17
N PRO A 219 -4.22 -53.94 -10.56
CA PRO A 219 -4.96 -52.70 -10.78
C PRO A 219 -5.69 -52.69 -12.13
N ALA A 220 -6.96 -52.27 -12.12
CA ALA A 220 -7.80 -52.12 -13.30
C ALA A 220 -8.76 -50.93 -13.13
N PHE A 221 -9.02 -50.19 -14.21
CA PHE A 221 -10.02 -49.13 -14.21
C PHE A 221 -10.73 -48.94 -15.55
N SER A 222 -11.85 -48.22 -15.52
CA SER A 222 -12.62 -47.78 -16.69
C SER A 222 -12.86 -46.27 -16.68
N VAL A 223 -13.11 -45.69 -17.86
CA VAL A 223 -13.30 -44.24 -18.05
C VAL A 223 -14.66 -43.96 -18.69
N SER A 224 -15.41 -43.01 -18.16
CA SER A 224 -16.69 -42.52 -18.70
C SER A 224 -16.88 -41.02 -18.43
N GLY A 225 -18.09 -40.46 -18.64
CA GLY A 225 -18.38 -39.04 -18.43
C GLY A 225 -18.23 -38.14 -19.67
N ASP A 226 -18.04 -36.84 -19.48
CA ASP A 226 -17.89 -35.85 -20.55
C ASP A 226 -16.40 -35.63 -20.89
N LEU A 227 -15.95 -36.22 -22.00
CA LEU A 227 -14.57 -36.13 -22.48
C LEU A 227 -14.28 -34.81 -23.21
N ARG A 228 -14.74 -33.69 -22.66
CA ARG A 228 -14.47 -32.33 -23.13
C ARG A 228 -13.79 -31.54 -22.03
N ALA A 229 -12.95 -30.59 -22.42
CA ALA A 229 -12.36 -29.66 -21.45
C ALA A 229 -13.47 -28.91 -20.69
N GLY A 230 -13.36 -28.86 -19.37
CA GLY A 230 -14.39 -28.35 -18.47
C GLY A 230 -15.52 -29.34 -18.13
N GLY A 231 -15.54 -30.53 -18.73
CA GLY A 231 -16.48 -31.62 -18.42
C GLY A 231 -15.91 -32.61 -17.40
N ALA A 232 -16.78 -33.20 -16.58
CA ALA A 232 -16.41 -34.21 -15.60
C ALA A 232 -16.16 -35.58 -16.26
N VAL A 233 -14.92 -36.06 -16.16
CA VAL A 233 -14.49 -37.40 -16.58
C VAL A 233 -14.49 -38.31 -15.37
N LEU A 234 -15.08 -39.50 -15.49
CA LEU A 234 -15.25 -40.45 -14.39
C LEU A 234 -14.29 -41.61 -14.54
N PHE A 235 -13.58 -41.93 -13.47
CA PHE A 235 -12.65 -43.03 -13.37
C PHE A 235 -13.14 -44.01 -12.30
N ASP A 236 -13.34 -45.26 -12.69
CA ASP A 236 -13.83 -46.33 -11.80
C ASP A 236 -12.80 -47.45 -11.74
N ALA A 237 -12.16 -47.62 -10.57
CA ALA A 237 -11.18 -48.67 -10.27
C ALA A 237 -11.75 -49.84 -9.46
N SER A 238 -13.07 -49.98 -9.35
CA SER A 238 -13.73 -51.06 -8.59
C SER A 238 -13.41 -52.47 -9.11
N GLY A 239 -12.88 -52.59 -10.33
CA GLY A 239 -12.39 -53.84 -10.92
C GLY A 239 -11.02 -54.31 -10.41
N THR A 240 -10.33 -53.54 -9.56
CA THR A 240 -9.02 -53.89 -8.99
C THR A 240 -9.13 -55.04 -7.98
N THR A 241 -8.17 -55.98 -7.99
CA THR A 241 -8.17 -57.16 -7.09
C THR A 241 -6.86 -57.32 -6.32
N ASP A 242 -6.90 -57.93 -5.13
CA ASP A 242 -5.72 -58.31 -4.35
C ASP A 242 -5.67 -59.83 -4.11
N PRO A 243 -4.54 -60.52 -4.40
CA PRO A 243 -4.44 -61.97 -4.21
C PRO A 243 -4.63 -62.45 -2.77
N THR A 244 -4.43 -61.57 -1.78
CA THR A 244 -4.53 -61.87 -0.35
C THR A 244 -5.82 -61.34 0.28
N GLY A 245 -6.64 -60.60 -0.47
CA GLY A 245 -7.84 -59.93 0.03
C GLY A 245 -7.54 -58.77 0.99
N SER A 246 -6.31 -58.24 0.97
CA SER A 246 -5.91 -57.12 1.84
C SER A 246 -6.60 -55.81 1.42
N PRO A 247 -6.86 -54.88 2.36
CA PRO A 247 -7.34 -53.54 2.03
C PRO A 247 -6.42 -52.85 1.03
N LEU A 248 -7.02 -52.12 0.09
CA LEU A 248 -6.33 -51.44 -1.00
C LEU A 248 -6.42 -49.92 -0.84
N THR A 249 -5.32 -49.24 -1.16
CA THR A 249 -5.26 -47.78 -1.31
C THR A 249 -5.00 -47.43 -2.77
N PHE A 250 -5.65 -46.37 -3.25
CA PHE A 250 -5.66 -45.95 -4.65
C PHE A 250 -5.08 -44.54 -4.77
N SER A 251 -4.17 -44.34 -5.71
CA SER A 251 -3.58 -43.04 -6.03
C SER A 251 -3.60 -42.84 -7.54
N TRP A 252 -4.17 -41.72 -7.96
CA TRP A 252 -4.33 -41.33 -9.36
C TRP A 252 -3.38 -40.19 -9.71
N ASP A 253 -2.83 -40.27 -10.91
CA ASP A 253 -2.17 -39.17 -11.63
C ASP A 253 -2.89 -39.04 -12.98
N PHE A 254 -3.55 -37.91 -13.20
CA PHE A 254 -4.41 -37.69 -14.36
C PHE A 254 -3.63 -37.26 -15.61
N GLY A 255 -2.31 -37.06 -15.49
CA GLY A 255 -1.41 -36.72 -16.60
C GLY A 255 -1.37 -35.24 -16.98
N ASP A 256 -2.12 -34.38 -16.28
CA ASP A 256 -2.12 -32.91 -16.39
C ASP A 256 -1.46 -32.24 -15.16
N GLY A 257 -0.88 -33.03 -14.27
CA GLY A 257 -0.28 -32.58 -13.02
C GLY A 257 -1.21 -32.68 -11.82
N ALA A 258 -2.51 -32.91 -12.02
CA ALA A 258 -3.45 -33.19 -10.94
C ALA A 258 -3.30 -34.62 -10.43
N LEU A 259 -3.45 -34.78 -9.12
CA LEU A 259 -3.46 -36.07 -8.43
C LEU A 259 -4.84 -36.29 -7.79
N GLY A 260 -5.21 -37.54 -7.58
CA GLY A 260 -6.48 -37.90 -6.93
C GLY A 260 -6.38 -39.15 -6.08
N GLY A 261 -7.41 -39.38 -5.24
CA GLY A 261 -7.55 -40.57 -4.41
C GLY A 261 -8.87 -41.32 -4.62
N GLY A 262 -8.93 -42.54 -4.07
CA GLY A 262 -10.18 -43.31 -3.98
C GLY A 262 -10.45 -44.28 -5.13
N VAL A 263 -11.47 -45.12 -4.94
CA VAL A 263 -11.87 -46.16 -5.92
C VAL A 263 -12.54 -45.55 -7.13
N ASN A 264 -13.41 -44.56 -6.90
CA ASN A 264 -14.12 -43.81 -7.94
C ASN A 264 -13.75 -42.34 -7.78
N VAL A 265 -13.32 -41.71 -8.86
CA VAL A 265 -12.93 -40.30 -8.86
C VAL A 265 -13.45 -39.61 -10.11
N ALA A 266 -13.93 -38.39 -9.94
CA ALA A 266 -14.24 -37.50 -11.05
C ALA A 266 -13.07 -36.52 -11.22
N HIS A 267 -12.68 -36.23 -12.46
CA HIS A 267 -11.65 -35.23 -12.76
C HIS A 267 -12.09 -34.35 -13.92
N VAL A 268 -11.70 -33.08 -13.90
CA VAL A 268 -12.05 -32.11 -14.93
C VAL A 268 -10.76 -31.58 -15.56
N TYR A 269 -10.59 -31.81 -16.86
CA TYR A 269 -9.44 -31.28 -17.59
C TYR A 269 -9.71 -29.85 -18.06
N ALA A 270 -8.80 -28.92 -17.79
CA ALA A 270 -8.94 -27.52 -18.22
C ALA A 270 -8.73 -27.32 -19.73
N GLU A 271 -7.90 -28.16 -20.36
CA GLU A 271 -7.56 -28.08 -21.77
C GLU A 271 -7.84 -29.39 -22.52
N GLY A 272 -8.11 -29.28 -23.83
CA GLY A 272 -8.20 -30.44 -24.69
C GLY A 272 -6.80 -31.00 -25.01
N GLY A 273 -6.67 -32.32 -25.04
CA GLY A 273 -5.38 -32.96 -25.21
C GLY A 273 -5.43 -34.48 -25.04
N SER A 274 -4.25 -35.10 -25.14
CA SER A 274 -4.06 -36.51 -24.85
C SER A 274 -3.36 -36.65 -23.50
N PHE A 275 -4.02 -37.27 -22.54
CA PHE A 275 -3.51 -37.42 -21.18
C PHE A 275 -3.28 -38.89 -20.84
N THR A 276 -2.15 -39.18 -20.17
CA THR A 276 -1.83 -40.55 -19.74
C THR A 276 -2.16 -40.67 -18.26
N VAL A 277 -3.31 -41.28 -17.98
CA VAL A 277 -3.79 -41.49 -16.62
C VAL A 277 -3.10 -42.71 -16.04
N ARG A 278 -2.56 -42.57 -14.83
CA ARG A 278 -1.85 -43.61 -14.09
C ARG A 278 -2.54 -43.87 -12.76
N LEU A 279 -2.96 -45.11 -12.56
CA LEU A 279 -3.46 -45.61 -11.29
C LEU A 279 -2.36 -46.42 -10.59
N VAL A 280 -2.08 -46.09 -9.33
CA VAL A 280 -1.19 -46.86 -8.44
C VAL A 280 -2.02 -47.43 -7.29
N VAL A 281 -1.88 -48.74 -7.05
CA VAL A 281 -2.59 -49.46 -5.99
C VAL A 281 -1.59 -50.11 -5.06
N THR A 282 -1.79 -49.94 -3.75
CA THR A 282 -0.97 -50.54 -2.70
C THR A 282 -1.85 -51.38 -1.76
N ASN A 283 -1.36 -52.53 -1.32
CA ASN A 283 -2.04 -53.38 -0.33
C ASN A 283 -1.43 -53.23 1.08
N GLY A 284 -2.17 -53.63 2.11
CA GLY A 284 -1.73 -53.54 3.52
C GLY A 284 -0.35 -54.12 3.84
N PRO A 285 0.08 -55.25 3.23
CA PRO A 285 1.44 -55.80 3.35
C PRO A 285 2.57 -55.02 2.63
N GLY A 286 2.26 -53.94 1.90
CA GLY A 286 3.24 -53.12 1.18
C GLY A 286 3.53 -53.56 -0.27
N GLY A 287 2.75 -54.50 -0.82
CA GLY A 287 2.75 -54.82 -2.24
C GLY A 287 2.12 -53.69 -3.05
N GLN A 288 2.76 -53.30 -4.15
CA GLN A 288 2.34 -52.16 -4.98
C GLN A 288 2.37 -52.53 -6.46
N ALA A 289 1.35 -52.10 -7.21
CA ALA A 289 1.26 -52.23 -8.66
C ALA A 289 0.66 -50.97 -9.29
N ALA A 290 0.87 -50.78 -10.59
CA ALA A 290 0.32 -49.64 -11.32
C ALA A 290 -0.19 -50.05 -12.70
N THR A 291 -1.17 -49.32 -13.21
CA THR A 291 -1.68 -49.44 -14.59
C THR A 291 -1.86 -48.06 -15.21
N THR A 292 -1.81 -47.96 -16.53
CA THR A 292 -1.95 -46.70 -17.27
C THR A 292 -2.92 -46.83 -18.44
N GLN A 293 -3.65 -45.75 -18.72
CA GLN A 293 -4.51 -45.62 -19.89
C GLN A 293 -4.39 -44.21 -20.47
N THR A 294 -4.27 -44.10 -21.79
CA THR A 294 -4.32 -42.81 -22.47
C THR A 294 -5.76 -42.47 -22.83
N ILE A 295 -6.19 -41.25 -22.49
CA ILE A 295 -7.52 -40.73 -22.84
C ILE A 295 -7.37 -39.45 -23.67
N THR A 296 -8.37 -39.14 -24.49
CA THR A 296 -8.41 -37.94 -25.32
C THR A 296 -9.55 -37.04 -24.86
N ILE A 297 -9.21 -35.81 -24.49
CA ILE A 297 -10.15 -34.76 -24.10
C ILE A 297 -10.30 -33.80 -25.27
N ALA A 298 -11.53 -33.57 -25.70
CA ALA A 298 -11.81 -32.61 -26.75
C ALA A 298 -11.62 -31.17 -26.23
N ALA A 299 -11.04 -30.30 -27.08
CA ALA A 299 -10.86 -28.89 -26.77
C ALA A 299 -12.20 -28.19 -26.51
N PRO A 300 -12.20 -27.14 -25.65
CA PRO A 300 -13.42 -26.36 -25.42
C PRO A 300 -13.81 -25.61 -26.70
N PRO A 301 -15.09 -25.22 -26.85
CA PRO A 301 -15.49 -24.32 -27.92
C PRO A 301 -14.71 -22.99 -27.82
N PRO A 302 -14.41 -22.32 -28.94
CA PRO A 302 -13.73 -21.04 -28.92
C PRO A 302 -14.55 -20.01 -28.13
N PRO A 303 -13.90 -19.08 -27.39
CA PRO A 303 -14.59 -18.02 -26.67
C PRO A 303 -15.50 -17.20 -27.59
N ALA A 304 -16.65 -16.77 -27.07
CA ALA A 304 -17.59 -15.92 -27.81
C ALA A 304 -17.10 -14.48 -27.99
N GLY A 305 -16.05 -14.08 -27.25
CA GLY A 305 -15.45 -12.75 -27.23
C GLY A 305 -14.55 -12.56 -26.01
N PHE A 306 -14.09 -11.33 -25.78
CA PHE A 306 -13.27 -10.97 -24.62
C PHE A 306 -13.81 -9.72 -23.91
N ALA A 307 -13.63 -9.66 -22.60
CA ALA A 307 -14.05 -8.56 -21.73
C ALA A 307 -12.88 -8.00 -20.91
N SER A 308 -13.07 -6.79 -20.36
CA SER A 308 -12.22 -6.24 -19.30
C SER A 308 -12.91 -6.37 -17.95
N ILE A 309 -12.22 -6.87 -16.94
CA ILE A 309 -12.78 -7.02 -15.59
C ILE A 309 -12.04 -6.13 -14.59
N ARG A 310 -12.76 -5.47 -13.69
CA ARG A 310 -12.14 -4.77 -12.55
C ARG A 310 -12.18 -5.66 -11.31
N GLY A 311 -11.04 -5.84 -10.65
CA GLY A 311 -10.90 -6.62 -9.43
C GLY A 311 -10.71 -5.75 -8.19
N LEU A 312 -11.24 -6.21 -7.06
CA LEU A 312 -10.85 -5.75 -5.73
C LEU A 312 -10.31 -6.94 -4.92
N VAL A 313 -9.09 -6.82 -4.43
CA VAL A 313 -8.44 -7.80 -3.55
C VAL A 313 -8.26 -7.19 -2.18
N SER A 314 -8.89 -7.79 -1.18
CA SER A 314 -8.72 -7.45 0.24
C SER A 314 -8.28 -8.69 1.02
N ASP A 315 -7.95 -8.54 2.29
CA ASP A 315 -7.84 -9.68 3.20
C ASP A 315 -9.21 -10.02 3.81
N THR A 316 -9.28 -11.10 4.59
CA THR A 316 -10.50 -11.54 5.27
C THR A 316 -11.06 -10.50 6.24
N ASP A 317 -10.21 -9.61 6.77
CA ASP A 317 -10.58 -8.51 7.66
C ASP A 317 -11.09 -7.26 6.90
N GLY A 318 -11.07 -7.31 5.55
CA GLY A 318 -11.55 -6.24 4.67
C GLY A 318 -10.49 -5.18 4.34
N ALA A 319 -9.24 -5.35 4.76
CA ALA A 319 -8.16 -4.43 4.40
C ALA A 319 -7.68 -4.67 2.97
N ALA A 320 -7.45 -3.60 2.21
CA ALA A 320 -6.94 -3.70 0.84
C ALA A 320 -5.57 -4.41 0.79
N VAL A 321 -5.39 -5.32 -0.17
CA VAL A 321 -4.12 -6.02 -0.38
C VAL A 321 -3.41 -5.44 -1.59
N GLU A 322 -2.38 -4.63 -1.33
CA GLU A 322 -1.52 -4.04 -2.36
C GLU A 322 -0.55 -5.09 -2.95
N GLY A 323 -0.37 -5.04 -4.27
CA GLY A 323 0.60 -5.85 -5.01
C GLY A 323 0.29 -7.35 -5.01
N ALA A 324 -0.97 -7.74 -4.88
CA ALA A 324 -1.43 -9.11 -5.17
C ALA A 324 -1.38 -9.33 -6.68
N ALA A 325 -0.82 -10.46 -7.11
CA ALA A 325 -0.76 -10.86 -8.52
C ALA A 325 -2.04 -11.60 -8.89
N VAL A 326 -2.71 -11.15 -9.95
CA VAL A 326 -3.89 -11.79 -10.54
C VAL A 326 -3.52 -12.32 -11.92
N ARG A 327 -3.73 -13.62 -12.16
CA ARG A 327 -3.33 -14.29 -13.41
C ARG A 327 -4.41 -15.25 -13.89
N LEU A 328 -4.82 -15.11 -15.15
CA LEU A 328 -5.71 -16.05 -15.81
C LEU A 328 -5.00 -17.39 -16.03
N ILE A 329 -5.60 -18.49 -15.58
CA ILE A 329 -5.11 -19.85 -15.80
C ILE A 329 -5.44 -20.26 -17.25
N GLY A 330 -4.47 -20.84 -17.96
CA GLY A 330 -4.62 -21.20 -19.38
C GLY A 330 -4.68 -20.01 -20.36
N GLY A 331 -4.41 -18.78 -19.90
CA GLY A 331 -4.47 -17.57 -20.72
C GLY A 331 -3.36 -16.55 -20.41
N SER A 332 -3.36 -15.43 -21.12
CA SER A 332 -2.34 -14.37 -20.99
C SER A 332 -2.75 -13.17 -20.14
N ALA A 333 -4.03 -13.06 -19.76
CA ALA A 333 -4.54 -11.93 -18.99
C ALA A 333 -3.98 -11.95 -17.55
N SER A 334 -3.37 -10.85 -17.12
CA SER A 334 -2.76 -10.74 -15.78
C SER A 334 -2.58 -9.28 -15.35
N GLY A 335 -2.32 -9.05 -14.06
CA GLY A 335 -1.91 -7.76 -13.51
C GLY A 335 -1.63 -7.81 -12.00
N THR A 336 -1.41 -6.64 -11.40
CA THR A 336 -1.14 -6.50 -9.96
C THR A 336 -2.01 -5.39 -9.35
N THR A 337 -2.43 -5.57 -8.09
CA THR A 337 -3.28 -4.59 -7.40
C THR A 337 -2.52 -3.33 -6.95
N ASP A 338 -3.22 -2.19 -6.94
CA ASP A 338 -2.76 -0.91 -6.38
C ASP A 338 -2.89 -0.83 -4.84
N ALA A 339 -2.54 0.31 -4.25
CA ALA A 339 -2.62 0.54 -2.80
C ALA A 339 -4.05 0.43 -2.23
N GLY A 340 -5.07 0.56 -3.09
CA GLY A 340 -6.48 0.35 -2.74
C GLY A 340 -6.95 -1.08 -2.99
N GLY A 341 -6.05 -2.01 -3.33
CA GLY A 341 -6.38 -3.40 -3.66
C GLY A 341 -7.06 -3.55 -5.02
N ARG A 342 -7.05 -2.51 -5.87
CA ARG A 342 -7.80 -2.50 -7.14
C ARG A 342 -6.93 -2.91 -8.31
N ILE A 343 -7.53 -3.54 -9.32
CA ILE A 343 -6.87 -4.00 -10.54
C ILE A 343 -7.84 -3.97 -11.74
N ASP A 344 -7.34 -3.65 -12.93
CA ASP A 344 -8.08 -3.85 -14.19
C ASP A 344 -7.38 -4.94 -15.03
N VAL A 345 -8.12 -5.97 -15.43
CA VAL A 345 -7.60 -7.10 -16.23
C VAL A 345 -8.37 -7.19 -17.55
N SER A 346 -7.70 -6.92 -18.66
CA SER A 346 -8.27 -6.99 -20.01
C SER A 346 -7.99 -8.33 -20.68
N GLY A 347 -8.87 -8.76 -21.59
CA GLY A 347 -8.67 -9.96 -22.40
C GLY A 347 -9.21 -11.24 -21.75
N VAL A 348 -10.24 -11.11 -20.90
CA VAL A 348 -10.88 -12.23 -20.21
C VAL A 348 -11.90 -12.89 -21.14
N PRO A 349 -11.85 -14.20 -21.39
CA PRO A 349 -12.76 -14.85 -22.34
C PRO A 349 -14.21 -14.80 -21.86
N THR A 350 -15.14 -14.69 -22.81
CA THR A 350 -16.60 -14.70 -22.58
C THR A 350 -17.26 -15.90 -23.25
N GLY A 351 -18.40 -16.35 -22.72
CA GLY A 351 -19.10 -17.55 -23.17
C GLY A 351 -18.44 -18.87 -22.75
N VAL A 352 -17.31 -18.81 -22.04
CA VAL A 352 -16.59 -19.94 -21.43
C VAL A 352 -16.13 -19.53 -20.02
N PRO A 353 -15.97 -20.48 -19.06
CA PRO A 353 -15.44 -20.17 -17.73
C PRO A 353 -14.01 -19.62 -17.78
N ALA A 354 -13.71 -18.64 -16.93
CA ALA A 354 -12.38 -18.07 -16.72
C ALA A 354 -11.96 -18.27 -15.26
N VAL A 355 -10.74 -18.77 -15.01
CA VAL A 355 -10.24 -19.01 -13.64
C VAL A 355 -9.01 -18.15 -13.40
N PHE A 356 -9.04 -17.32 -12.35
CA PHE A 356 -7.91 -16.52 -11.93
C PHE A 356 -7.21 -17.15 -10.73
N GLU A 357 -5.88 -17.22 -10.80
CA GLU A 357 -5.01 -17.33 -9.65
C GLU A 357 -4.79 -15.95 -9.05
N VAL A 358 -5.04 -15.82 -7.74
CA VAL A 358 -4.70 -14.60 -6.98
C VAL A 358 -3.72 -14.97 -5.88
N SER A 359 -2.52 -14.38 -5.93
CA SER A 359 -1.42 -14.73 -5.03
C SER A 359 -0.72 -13.51 -4.46
N ARG A 360 -0.33 -13.60 -3.18
CA ARG A 360 0.49 -12.61 -2.46
C ARG A 360 1.27 -13.32 -1.36
N SER A 361 2.54 -12.98 -1.20
CA SER A 361 3.35 -13.55 -0.11
C SER A 361 2.71 -13.28 1.25
N GLY A 362 2.64 -14.32 2.10
CA GLY A 362 1.96 -14.28 3.40
C GLY A 362 0.45 -14.56 3.37
N PHE A 363 -0.11 -14.84 2.19
CA PHE A 363 -1.52 -15.20 2.02
C PHE A 363 -1.66 -16.57 1.36
N ALA A 364 -2.75 -17.26 1.67
CA ALA A 364 -3.18 -18.46 0.98
C ALA A 364 -3.53 -18.12 -0.48
N THR A 365 -3.09 -18.95 -1.43
CA THR A 365 -3.36 -18.70 -2.85
C THR A 365 -4.84 -18.99 -3.13
N GLN A 366 -5.50 -18.06 -3.80
CA GLN A 366 -6.93 -18.15 -4.12
C GLN A 366 -7.15 -18.51 -5.60
N ARG A 367 -8.27 -19.20 -5.85
CA ARG A 367 -8.79 -19.51 -7.19
C ARG A 367 -10.13 -18.83 -7.35
N VAL A 368 -10.28 -17.96 -8.34
CA VAL A 368 -11.52 -17.24 -8.61
C VAL A 368 -12.06 -17.69 -9.95
N ARG A 369 -13.12 -18.51 -9.94
CA ARG A 369 -13.83 -18.90 -11.15
C ARG A 369 -14.90 -17.85 -11.48
N VAL A 370 -14.78 -17.25 -12.65
CA VAL A 370 -15.71 -16.24 -13.18
C VAL A 370 -16.34 -16.78 -14.47
N GLU A 371 -17.66 -16.73 -14.54
CA GLU A 371 -18.38 -17.10 -15.76
C GLU A 371 -18.98 -15.84 -16.37
N LEU A 372 -18.43 -15.42 -17.52
CA LEU A 372 -18.91 -14.25 -18.25
C LEU A 372 -19.83 -14.68 -19.39
N PRO A 373 -21.10 -14.27 -19.42
CA PRO A 373 -21.98 -14.53 -20.56
C PRO A 373 -21.42 -13.99 -21.88
N ALA A 374 -21.80 -14.62 -22.99
CA ALA A 374 -21.45 -14.12 -24.32
C ALA A 374 -22.00 -12.69 -24.53
N GLY A 375 -21.16 -11.78 -25.04
CA GLY A 375 -21.54 -10.40 -25.32
C GLY A 375 -21.26 -9.38 -24.20
N VAL A 376 -20.81 -9.82 -23.03
CA VAL A 376 -20.36 -8.92 -21.96
C VAL A 376 -19.02 -8.27 -22.35
N THR A 377 -18.93 -6.94 -22.28
CA THR A 377 -17.70 -6.20 -22.60
C THR A 377 -16.90 -5.79 -21.36
N SER A 378 -17.56 -5.68 -20.21
CA SER A 378 -16.93 -5.35 -18.93
C SER A 378 -17.60 -6.03 -17.75
N SER A 379 -16.84 -6.37 -16.71
CA SER A 379 -17.36 -6.99 -15.48
C SER A 379 -16.53 -6.61 -14.25
N HIS A 380 -16.93 -7.11 -13.07
CA HIS A 380 -16.24 -6.90 -11.81
C HIS A 380 -16.10 -8.21 -11.04
N PHE A 381 -15.03 -8.35 -10.25
CA PHE A 381 -14.89 -9.41 -9.26
C PHE A 381 -14.28 -8.87 -7.97
N SER A 382 -14.58 -9.51 -6.85
CA SER A 382 -13.88 -9.29 -5.58
C SER A 382 -13.42 -10.63 -5.02
N VAL A 383 -12.31 -10.61 -4.30
CA VAL A 383 -11.77 -11.78 -3.61
C VAL A 383 -11.11 -11.35 -2.31
N ARG A 384 -11.32 -12.13 -1.25
CA ARG A 384 -10.58 -11.96 0.01
C ARG A 384 -9.47 -12.99 0.11
N LEU A 385 -8.26 -12.56 0.44
CA LEU A 385 -7.13 -13.44 0.71
C LEU A 385 -7.06 -13.76 2.20
N ALA A 386 -7.11 -15.04 2.54
CA ALA A 386 -6.84 -15.51 3.90
C ALA A 386 -5.34 -15.40 4.20
N ARG A 387 -4.98 -14.85 5.35
CA ARG A 387 -3.57 -14.81 5.79
C ARG A 387 -3.10 -16.23 6.08
N ARG A 388 -1.97 -16.63 5.47
CA ARG A 388 -1.44 -17.99 5.66
C ARG A 388 -1.00 -18.17 7.10
N ALA A 389 -1.43 -19.26 7.72
CA ALA A 389 -1.06 -19.57 9.10
C ALA A 389 0.48 -19.71 9.22
N PRO A 390 1.08 -19.29 10.36
CA PRO A 390 2.50 -19.52 10.60
C PRO A 390 2.85 -21.02 10.51
N PRO A 391 3.96 -21.39 9.85
CA PRO A 391 4.30 -22.79 9.66
C PRO A 391 4.70 -23.47 10.96
N VAL A 392 4.25 -24.70 11.15
CA VAL A 392 4.71 -25.63 12.18
C VAL A 392 5.72 -26.59 11.56
N LEU A 393 6.83 -26.84 12.24
CA LEU A 393 7.84 -27.79 11.76
C LEU A 393 7.45 -29.22 12.13
N VAL A 394 7.42 -30.09 11.12
CA VAL A 394 7.23 -31.54 11.29
C VAL A 394 8.42 -32.26 10.65
N ASP A 395 8.91 -33.30 11.32
CA ASP A 395 9.99 -34.13 10.80
C ASP A 395 9.44 -35.10 9.74
N ALA A 396 9.92 -34.99 8.50
CA ALA A 396 9.47 -35.83 7.38
C ALA A 396 9.80 -37.33 7.58
N ASP A 397 10.87 -37.64 8.32
CA ASP A 397 11.32 -39.01 8.55
C ASP A 397 10.45 -39.67 9.64
N ALA A 398 10.12 -38.93 10.70
CA ALA A 398 9.29 -39.44 11.80
C ALA A 398 7.77 -39.31 11.56
N GLY A 399 7.35 -38.41 10.67
CA GLY A 399 5.96 -37.97 10.57
C GLY A 399 5.51 -37.21 11.82
N GLY A 400 4.21 -37.02 11.96
CA GLY A 400 3.64 -36.38 13.15
C GLY A 400 2.41 -35.51 12.88
N THR A 401 1.84 -34.97 13.95
CA THR A 401 0.65 -34.12 13.87
C THR A 401 1.00 -32.65 14.03
N ALA A 402 0.69 -31.85 13.01
CA ALA A 402 0.66 -30.40 13.09
C ALA A 402 -0.76 -29.95 13.50
N ALA A 403 -0.82 -28.95 14.39
CA ALA A 403 -2.06 -28.29 14.78
C ALA A 403 -2.11 -26.90 14.15
N GLY A 404 -3.26 -26.57 13.56
CA GLY A 404 -3.59 -25.26 13.04
C GLY A 404 -4.53 -24.49 13.98
N ALA A 405 -4.98 -23.33 13.51
CA ALA A 405 -6.02 -22.55 14.18
C ALA A 405 -7.34 -23.34 14.27
N ASP A 406 -8.21 -22.92 15.20
CA ASP A 406 -9.58 -23.44 15.36
C ASP A 406 -9.68 -24.97 15.48
N GLY A 407 -8.63 -25.61 15.97
CA GLY A 407 -8.59 -27.07 16.13
C GLY A 407 -8.38 -27.84 14.82
N ALA A 408 -8.03 -27.18 13.72
CA ALA A 408 -7.61 -27.85 12.48
C ALA A 408 -6.34 -28.69 12.74
N ARG A 409 -6.22 -29.85 12.09
CA ARG A 409 -5.04 -30.72 12.25
C ARG A 409 -4.64 -31.39 10.96
N LEU A 410 -3.34 -31.67 10.84
CA LEU A 410 -2.77 -32.51 9.81
C LEU A 410 -1.86 -33.55 10.46
N THR A 411 -2.11 -34.83 10.23
CA THR A 411 -1.23 -35.92 10.67
C THR A 411 -0.55 -36.54 9.47
N LEU A 412 0.76 -36.37 9.40
CA LEU A 412 1.63 -36.83 8.32
C LEU A 412 2.23 -38.20 8.64
N PRO A 413 2.38 -39.08 7.62
CA PRO A 413 3.05 -40.37 7.77
C PRO A 413 4.58 -40.21 7.83
N ALA A 414 5.24 -41.15 8.52
CA ALA A 414 6.69 -41.26 8.52
C ALA A 414 7.23 -41.60 7.12
N ALA A 415 8.28 -40.91 6.66
CA ALA A 415 8.93 -41.10 5.37
C ALA A 415 7.97 -41.08 4.16
N GLY A 416 6.89 -40.30 4.25
CA GLY A 416 5.82 -40.27 3.26
C GLY A 416 5.69 -38.96 2.48
N LEU A 417 6.73 -38.12 2.45
CA LEU A 417 6.73 -36.84 1.75
C LEU A 417 7.71 -36.84 0.57
N VAL A 418 7.35 -36.15 -0.51
CA VAL A 418 8.18 -35.93 -1.69
C VAL A 418 8.24 -34.45 -2.06
N GLY A 419 9.37 -34.03 -2.64
CA GLY A 419 9.52 -32.70 -3.23
C GLY A 419 8.97 -32.62 -4.65
N PRO A 420 9.14 -31.48 -5.35
CA PRO A 420 8.59 -31.25 -6.68
C PRO A 420 9.10 -32.22 -7.75
N THR A 421 10.28 -32.82 -7.51
CA THR A 421 10.90 -33.81 -8.41
C THR A 421 10.45 -35.25 -8.12
N GLY A 422 9.55 -35.45 -7.16
CA GLY A 422 9.11 -36.77 -6.71
C GLY A 422 10.14 -37.54 -5.87
N LEU A 423 11.25 -36.89 -5.49
CA LEU A 423 12.26 -37.43 -4.59
C LEU A 423 11.77 -37.32 -3.13
N PRO A 424 12.04 -38.34 -2.28
CA PRO A 424 11.72 -38.29 -0.87
C PRO A 424 12.35 -37.07 -0.17
N LEU A 425 11.62 -36.46 0.75
CA LEU A 425 12.12 -35.40 1.63
C LEU A 425 12.54 -35.98 2.96
N ASN A 426 13.64 -35.47 3.52
CA ASN A 426 14.16 -35.85 4.83
C ASN A 426 14.29 -34.60 5.72
N GLY A 427 14.22 -34.77 7.04
CA GLY A 427 14.35 -33.68 8.01
C GLY A 427 13.11 -32.78 8.13
N GLN A 428 13.30 -31.55 8.62
CA GLN A 428 12.19 -30.65 8.98
C GLN A 428 11.48 -30.07 7.74
N VAL A 429 10.15 -30.15 7.74
CA VAL A 429 9.23 -29.60 6.72
C VAL A 429 8.30 -28.59 7.39
N GLU A 430 8.06 -27.46 6.72
CA GLU A 430 7.15 -26.41 7.14
C GLU A 430 5.72 -26.79 6.75
N VAL A 431 4.82 -26.83 7.74
CA VAL A 431 3.40 -27.16 7.57
C VAL A 431 2.55 -25.96 7.94
N SER A 432 1.83 -25.39 6.98
CA SER A 432 0.86 -24.33 7.23
C SER A 432 -0.56 -24.86 7.06
N ILE A 433 -1.41 -24.66 8.08
CA ILE A 433 -2.81 -25.07 8.07
C ILE A 433 -3.66 -23.81 8.25
N THR A 434 -4.32 -23.37 7.18
CA THR A 434 -5.09 -22.12 7.15
C THR A 434 -6.58 -22.45 7.03
N PRO A 435 -7.29 -22.73 8.14
CA PRO A 435 -8.74 -22.85 8.10
C PRO A 435 -9.38 -21.47 7.88
N LEU A 436 -10.55 -21.45 7.24
CA LEU A 436 -11.34 -20.25 7.02
C LEU A 436 -12.66 -20.34 7.78
N ASP A 437 -13.01 -19.27 8.48
CA ASP A 437 -14.35 -19.10 9.01
C ASP A 437 -15.32 -18.89 7.84
N VAL A 438 -16.20 -19.86 7.64
CA VAL A 438 -17.23 -19.84 6.58
C VAL A 438 -18.51 -19.14 7.03
N THR A 439 -18.50 -18.54 8.22
CA THR A 439 -19.60 -17.71 8.73
C THR A 439 -19.35 -16.23 8.41
N GLY A 440 -20.41 -15.49 8.11
CA GLY A 440 -20.33 -14.05 7.84
C GLY A 440 -19.51 -13.68 6.60
N ASP A 441 -18.75 -12.59 6.70
CA ASP A 441 -18.04 -11.98 5.56
C ASP A 441 -16.69 -12.66 5.23
N ALA A 442 -16.15 -13.47 6.14
CA ALA A 442 -14.94 -14.25 5.86
C ALA A 442 -15.18 -15.34 4.79
N LEU A 443 -16.43 -15.73 4.56
CA LEU A 443 -16.85 -16.61 3.47
C LEU A 443 -16.43 -16.09 2.08
N GLU A 444 -16.19 -14.77 1.92
CA GLU A 444 -15.65 -14.21 0.67
C GLU A 444 -14.21 -14.67 0.36
N GLY A 445 -13.52 -15.26 1.33
CA GLY A 445 -12.22 -15.90 1.17
C GLY A 445 -12.30 -17.37 0.77
N PHE A 446 -13.51 -17.92 0.55
CA PHE A 446 -13.68 -19.29 0.12
C PHE A 446 -13.08 -19.51 -1.29
N PRO A 447 -12.20 -20.50 -1.48
CA PRO A 447 -11.52 -20.68 -2.75
C PRO A 447 -12.40 -21.44 -3.75
N GLY A 448 -12.22 -21.13 -5.03
CA GLY A 448 -12.98 -21.74 -6.11
C GLY A 448 -14.44 -21.26 -6.17
N ALA A 449 -15.26 -22.02 -6.89
CA ALA A 449 -16.70 -21.81 -6.95
C ALA A 449 -17.43 -22.66 -5.89
N PHE A 450 -18.63 -22.28 -5.49
CA PHE A 450 -19.54 -23.13 -4.72
C PHE A 450 -20.23 -24.18 -5.62
N ALA A 451 -19.44 -24.88 -6.43
CA ALA A 451 -19.88 -25.91 -7.34
C ALA A 451 -18.99 -27.14 -7.20
N GLY A 452 -19.62 -28.30 -7.06
CA GLY A 452 -18.96 -29.57 -6.84
C GLY A 452 -19.28 -30.60 -7.91
N VAL A 453 -18.37 -31.56 -8.10
CA VAL A 453 -18.52 -32.76 -8.93
C VAL A 453 -18.52 -33.98 -8.02
N ALA A 454 -19.65 -34.68 -7.94
CA ALA A 454 -19.78 -35.91 -7.17
C ALA A 454 -19.07 -37.08 -7.88
N PRO A 455 -18.76 -38.20 -7.19
CA PRO A 455 -18.02 -39.32 -7.77
C PRO A 455 -18.75 -40.02 -8.92
N ASP A 456 -20.07 -39.84 -9.03
CA ASP A 456 -20.92 -40.33 -10.11
C ASP A 456 -21.03 -39.36 -11.31
N GLY A 457 -20.32 -38.23 -11.25
CA GLY A 457 -20.25 -37.22 -12.30
C GLY A 457 -21.36 -36.18 -12.29
N ARG A 458 -22.27 -36.22 -11.32
CA ARG A 458 -23.26 -35.16 -11.18
C ARG A 458 -22.58 -33.87 -10.70
N THR A 459 -22.95 -32.77 -11.33
CA THR A 459 -22.53 -31.42 -10.92
C THR A 459 -23.67 -30.73 -10.18
N GLY A 460 -23.33 -30.00 -9.13
CA GLY A 460 -24.33 -29.36 -8.26
C GLY A 460 -23.72 -28.31 -7.35
N VAL A 461 -24.57 -27.67 -6.56
CA VAL A 461 -24.16 -26.64 -5.59
C VAL A 461 -23.64 -27.33 -4.33
N ILE A 462 -22.55 -26.80 -3.78
CA ILE A 462 -22.03 -27.22 -2.48
C ILE A 462 -22.32 -26.16 -1.43
N ALA A 463 -22.68 -26.59 -0.22
CA ALA A 463 -22.80 -25.75 0.95
C ALA A 463 -21.79 -26.22 1.99
N THR A 464 -20.96 -25.31 2.48
CA THR A 464 -19.80 -25.63 3.29
C THR A 464 -20.05 -25.54 4.79
N PHE A 465 -19.55 -26.55 5.50
CA PHE A 465 -19.41 -26.55 6.96
C PHE A 465 -18.06 -25.97 7.41
N GLY A 466 -17.08 -25.87 6.50
CA GLY A 466 -15.71 -25.46 6.77
C GLY A 466 -14.76 -25.79 5.62
N VAL A 467 -13.68 -25.02 5.51
CA VAL A 467 -12.63 -25.19 4.49
C VAL A 467 -11.26 -24.86 5.08
N ALA A 468 -10.21 -25.53 4.60
CA ALA A 468 -8.84 -25.26 5.02
C ALA A 468 -7.80 -25.50 3.91
N GLU A 469 -6.78 -24.64 3.87
CA GLU A 469 -5.55 -24.84 3.07
C GLU A 469 -4.58 -25.69 3.88
N PHE A 470 -4.02 -26.74 3.26
CA PHE A 470 -2.92 -27.53 3.80
C PHE A 470 -1.69 -27.37 2.89
N ASP A 471 -0.76 -26.49 3.27
CA ASP A 471 0.45 -26.18 2.50
C ASP A 471 1.68 -26.80 3.15
N LEU A 472 2.51 -27.47 2.35
CA LEU A 472 3.79 -28.05 2.77
C LEU A 472 4.94 -27.44 1.98
N ALA A 473 6.00 -27.02 2.68
CA ALA A 473 7.19 -26.50 2.05
C ALA A 473 8.49 -26.96 2.75
N GLN A 474 9.57 -27.09 1.99
CA GLN A 474 10.92 -27.26 2.54
C GLN A 474 11.90 -26.37 1.77
N GLY A 475 12.55 -25.43 2.47
CA GLY A 475 13.49 -24.51 1.84
C GLY A 475 12.88 -23.62 0.76
N GLY A 476 11.59 -23.28 0.88
CA GLY A 476 10.84 -22.49 -0.10
C GLY A 476 10.42 -23.25 -1.36
N GLN A 477 10.53 -24.58 -1.38
CA GLN A 477 9.99 -25.44 -2.44
C GLN A 477 8.77 -26.22 -1.90
N THR A 478 7.73 -26.36 -2.73
CA THR A 478 6.50 -27.10 -2.39
C THR A 478 6.78 -28.58 -2.17
N ALA A 479 6.11 -29.18 -1.20
CA ALA A 479 6.16 -30.62 -0.90
C ALA A 479 4.77 -31.25 -1.02
N GLN A 480 4.72 -32.57 -1.19
CA GLN A 480 3.47 -33.33 -1.32
C GLN A 480 3.61 -34.74 -0.71
N LEU A 481 2.49 -35.43 -0.48
CA LEU A 481 2.48 -36.84 -0.09
C LEU A 481 3.07 -37.72 -1.20
N ALA A 482 3.89 -38.69 -0.80
CA ALA A 482 4.46 -39.69 -1.69
C ALA A 482 3.33 -40.54 -2.31
N PRO A 483 3.48 -41.05 -3.54
CA PRO A 483 2.46 -41.91 -4.15
C PRO A 483 2.11 -43.12 -3.28
N GLY A 484 0.84 -43.23 -2.90
CA GLY A 484 0.31 -44.26 -2.00
C GLY A 484 0.44 -43.98 -0.50
N ALA A 485 1.09 -42.88 -0.11
CA ALA A 485 1.03 -42.37 1.25
C ALA A 485 -0.33 -41.68 1.50
N THR A 486 -0.75 -41.66 2.76
CA THR A 486 -1.98 -40.98 3.17
C THR A 486 -1.70 -40.11 4.38
N ALA A 487 -2.43 -39.02 4.51
CA ALA A 487 -2.44 -38.18 5.70
C ALA A 487 -3.85 -38.13 6.29
N THR A 488 -3.95 -37.80 7.57
CA THR A 488 -5.25 -37.52 8.20
C THR A 488 -5.39 -36.03 8.40
N ILE A 489 -6.44 -35.44 7.83
CA ILE A 489 -6.82 -34.05 8.06
C ILE A 489 -8.00 -33.98 9.02
N GLU A 490 -8.04 -32.93 9.83
CA GLU A 490 -9.21 -32.53 10.60
C GLU A 490 -9.56 -31.09 10.23
N ILE A 491 -10.74 -30.87 9.63
CA ILE A 491 -11.24 -29.55 9.26
C ILE A 491 -12.31 -29.13 10.27
N PRO A 492 -12.19 -27.95 10.91
CA PRO A 492 -13.17 -27.49 11.89
C PRO A 492 -14.53 -27.22 11.24
N VAL A 493 -15.59 -27.55 11.97
CA VAL A 493 -16.98 -27.24 11.61
C VAL A 493 -17.36 -25.89 12.21
N TYR A 494 -17.78 -24.95 11.36
CA TYR A 494 -18.15 -23.60 11.77
C TYR A 494 -19.67 -23.39 11.86
N THR A 495 -20.46 -24.16 11.10
CA THR A 495 -21.91 -24.02 11.03
C THR A 495 -22.65 -25.15 11.77
N GLY A 496 -23.93 -24.93 12.08
CA GLY A 496 -24.79 -25.98 12.61
C GLY A 496 -25.10 -27.08 11.59
N GLY A 497 -25.81 -28.13 12.02
CA GLY A 497 -26.37 -29.17 11.14
C GLY A 497 -25.57 -30.47 11.02
N ALA A 498 -24.37 -30.54 11.59
CA ALA A 498 -23.59 -31.77 11.74
C ALA A 498 -23.69 -32.30 13.18
N ALA A 499 -23.78 -33.62 13.35
CA ALA A 499 -23.76 -34.29 14.66
C ALA A 499 -22.53 -35.20 14.81
N LEU A 500 -22.09 -35.38 16.05
CA LEU A 500 -20.98 -36.29 16.37
C LEU A 500 -21.28 -37.71 15.86
N GLY A 501 -20.36 -38.26 15.07
CA GLY A 501 -20.50 -39.58 14.44
C GLY A 501 -21.16 -39.56 13.04
N ASP A 502 -21.62 -38.41 12.55
CA ASP A 502 -22.07 -38.27 11.16
C ASP A 502 -20.91 -38.50 10.18
N THR A 503 -21.26 -38.85 8.94
CA THR A 503 -20.30 -38.95 7.84
C THR A 503 -20.61 -37.87 6.80
N LEU A 504 -19.64 -37.01 6.51
CA LEU A 504 -19.79 -35.89 5.58
C LEU A 504 -18.88 -36.06 4.34
N PRO A 505 -19.33 -35.62 3.15
CA PRO A 505 -18.48 -35.51 1.97
C PRO A 505 -17.31 -34.54 2.18
N VAL A 506 -16.12 -34.95 1.72
CA VAL A 506 -14.89 -34.16 1.79
C VAL A 506 -14.36 -33.95 0.39
N TRP A 507 -14.11 -32.69 0.04
CA TRP A 507 -13.84 -32.27 -1.33
C TRP A 507 -12.49 -31.58 -1.42
N SER A 508 -11.78 -31.83 -2.52
CA SER A 508 -10.56 -31.12 -2.89
C SER A 508 -10.87 -30.06 -3.94
N LEU A 509 -10.13 -28.96 -3.95
CA LEU A 509 -10.26 -27.96 -4.99
C LEU A 509 -9.44 -28.36 -6.21
N ASP A 510 -10.09 -28.50 -7.36
CA ASP A 510 -9.39 -28.53 -8.64
C ASP A 510 -8.97 -27.10 -9.02
N GLU A 511 -7.68 -26.82 -8.86
CA GLU A 511 -7.10 -25.51 -9.09
C GLU A 511 -7.16 -25.05 -10.55
N ALA A 512 -7.25 -25.96 -11.51
CA ALA A 512 -7.29 -25.62 -12.92
C ALA A 512 -8.66 -25.10 -13.34
N THR A 513 -9.72 -25.65 -12.76
CA THR A 513 -11.11 -25.33 -13.12
C THR A 513 -11.83 -24.51 -12.06
N GLY A 514 -11.32 -24.46 -10.83
CA GLY A 514 -11.96 -23.84 -9.68
C GLY A 514 -13.20 -24.56 -9.19
N LEU A 515 -13.38 -25.85 -9.53
CA LEU A 515 -14.48 -26.70 -9.04
C LEU A 515 -14.00 -27.58 -7.89
N TRP A 516 -14.93 -28.02 -7.04
CA TRP A 516 -14.62 -28.96 -5.97
C TRP A 516 -14.91 -30.39 -6.40
N ILE A 517 -14.00 -31.31 -6.12
CA ILE A 517 -14.11 -32.73 -6.45
C ILE A 517 -14.30 -33.52 -5.17
N GLN A 518 -15.38 -34.29 -5.07
CA GLN A 518 -15.56 -35.17 -3.91
C GLN A 518 -14.58 -36.34 -4.01
N GLU A 519 -13.65 -36.43 -3.06
CA GLU A 519 -12.64 -37.50 -3.05
C GLU A 519 -12.76 -38.45 -1.85
N ALA A 520 -13.41 -38.01 -0.77
CA ALA A 520 -13.51 -38.80 0.44
C ALA A 520 -14.84 -38.61 1.20
N LEU A 521 -15.03 -39.46 2.20
CA LEU A 521 -16.01 -39.29 3.27
C LEU A 521 -15.23 -39.15 4.58
N GLY A 522 -15.60 -38.16 5.38
CA GLY A 522 -15.00 -37.89 6.69
C GLY A 522 -15.97 -38.13 7.84
N GLU A 523 -15.45 -38.54 8.98
CA GLU A 523 -16.22 -38.73 10.22
C GLU A 523 -16.24 -37.43 11.02
N VAL A 524 -17.42 -37.02 11.50
CA VAL A 524 -17.56 -35.90 12.42
C VAL A 524 -17.10 -36.34 13.82
N VAL A 525 -16.01 -35.74 14.29
CA VAL A 525 -15.36 -36.03 15.57
C VAL A 525 -15.42 -34.83 16.50
N SER A 526 -15.24 -35.05 17.80
CA SER A 526 -15.15 -33.96 18.79
C SER A 526 -13.84 -33.21 18.64
N SER A 527 -13.90 -31.88 18.53
CA SER A 527 -12.73 -31.00 18.50
C SER A 527 -12.98 -29.77 19.37
N SER A 528 -12.40 -29.76 20.58
CA SER A 528 -12.58 -28.66 21.54
C SER A 528 -12.00 -27.32 21.09
N GLY A 529 -11.18 -27.31 20.03
CA GLY A 529 -10.62 -26.10 19.45
C GLY A 529 -11.50 -25.45 18.38
N SER A 530 -12.49 -26.17 17.85
CA SER A 530 -13.38 -25.68 16.81
C SER A 530 -14.56 -24.87 17.38
N PRO A 531 -15.13 -23.93 16.61
CA PRO A 531 -16.23 -23.07 17.10
C PRO A 531 -17.47 -23.84 17.56
N THR A 532 -17.81 -24.94 16.86
CA THR A 532 -18.96 -25.79 17.20
C THR A 532 -18.61 -26.93 18.16
N GLY A 533 -17.33 -27.13 18.49
CA GLY A 533 -16.84 -28.29 19.20
C GLY A 533 -16.70 -29.56 18.33
N LEU A 534 -16.90 -29.46 17.01
CA LEU A 534 -16.83 -30.54 16.04
C LEU A 534 -15.81 -30.25 14.92
N ALA A 535 -15.15 -31.30 14.44
CA ALA A 535 -14.34 -31.27 13.21
C ALA A 535 -14.65 -32.50 12.37
N VAL A 536 -14.40 -32.44 11.06
CA VAL A 536 -14.48 -33.62 10.20
C VAL A 536 -13.08 -34.19 10.01
N ARG A 537 -12.89 -35.44 10.42
CA ARG A 537 -11.66 -36.19 10.21
C ARG A 537 -11.75 -37.02 8.93
N ALA A 538 -10.80 -36.86 8.03
CA ALA A 538 -10.71 -37.63 6.80
C ALA A 538 -9.29 -38.07 6.50
N THR A 539 -9.16 -39.20 5.81
CA THR A 539 -7.89 -39.69 5.26
C THR A 539 -7.78 -39.25 3.81
N VAL A 540 -6.71 -38.54 3.48
CA VAL A 540 -6.47 -37.95 2.16
C VAL A 540 -5.17 -38.47 1.56
N THR A 541 -5.08 -38.45 0.22
CA THR A 541 -3.93 -38.94 -0.55
C THR A 541 -3.07 -37.82 -1.13
N HIS A 542 -3.53 -36.57 -1.02
CA HIS A 542 -2.80 -35.36 -1.38
C HIS A 542 -3.21 -34.19 -0.48
N LEU A 543 -2.40 -33.13 -0.47
CA LEU A 543 -2.63 -31.90 0.28
C LEU A 543 -2.79 -30.72 -0.66
N SER A 544 -3.80 -29.91 -0.39
CA SER A 544 -4.26 -28.79 -1.20
C SER A 544 -5.29 -28.02 -0.37
N TRP A 545 -6.24 -27.34 -1.02
CA TRP A 545 -7.47 -26.89 -0.39
C TRP A 545 -8.45 -28.04 -0.24
N TRP A 546 -8.96 -28.21 0.98
CA TRP A 546 -9.97 -29.21 1.30
C TRP A 546 -11.16 -28.57 2.02
N ASN A 547 -12.37 -29.00 1.68
CA ASN A 547 -13.60 -28.55 2.30
C ASN A 547 -14.49 -29.70 2.76
N ILE A 548 -15.47 -29.38 3.59
CA ILE A 548 -16.45 -30.31 4.15
C ILE A 548 -17.86 -29.82 3.83
N ASP A 549 -18.46 -30.37 2.77
CA ASP A 549 -19.63 -29.74 2.16
C ASP A 549 -20.79 -30.71 1.94
N LYS A 550 -22.00 -30.16 2.02
CA LYS A 550 -23.25 -30.80 1.61
C LYS A 550 -23.51 -30.53 0.13
N PHE A 551 -23.76 -31.59 -0.63
CA PHE A 551 -24.09 -31.51 -2.05
C PHE A 551 -25.60 -31.38 -2.28
N ALA A 552 -26.01 -30.42 -3.11
CA ALA A 552 -27.41 -30.18 -3.48
C ALA A 552 -27.62 -30.37 -5.00
N ASP A 553 -28.49 -31.32 -5.36
CA ASP A 553 -28.79 -31.68 -6.76
C ASP A 553 -30.23 -32.24 -6.92
N PRO A 554 -30.98 -31.86 -7.99
CA PRO A 554 -30.71 -30.73 -8.89
C PRO A 554 -31.02 -29.38 -8.23
N PRO A 555 -30.24 -28.33 -8.54
CA PRO A 555 -30.45 -27.00 -7.99
C PRO A 555 -31.76 -26.38 -8.50
N TYR A 556 -32.28 -25.39 -7.77
CA TYR A 556 -33.28 -24.47 -8.28
C TYR A 556 -32.58 -23.45 -9.20
N ARG A 557 -33.08 -23.24 -10.42
CA ARG A 557 -32.44 -22.39 -11.44
C ARG A 557 -33.31 -21.21 -11.87
N PRO A 558 -33.52 -20.19 -11.02
CA PRO A 558 -34.18 -18.96 -11.43
C PRO A 558 -33.28 -18.16 -12.37
N ARG A 559 -33.93 -17.43 -13.27
CA ARG A 559 -33.33 -16.35 -14.05
C ARG A 559 -33.40 -15.08 -13.21
N VAL A 560 -32.26 -14.55 -12.83
CA VAL A 560 -32.13 -13.32 -12.03
C VAL A 560 -31.87 -12.15 -12.97
N GLN A 561 -32.57 -11.03 -12.75
CA GLN A 561 -32.41 -9.78 -13.51
C GLN A 561 -32.39 -8.58 -12.57
N CYS A 562 -31.47 -7.63 -12.75
CA CYS A 562 -31.45 -6.38 -12.01
C CYS A 562 -32.30 -5.30 -12.69
N ASP A 563 -33.06 -4.54 -11.92
CA ASP A 563 -34.00 -3.53 -12.42
C ASP A 563 -33.85 -2.18 -11.69
N THR A 564 -33.47 -1.13 -12.42
CA THR A 564 -33.41 0.27 -11.94
C THR A 564 -34.61 1.07 -12.46
N GLY A 565 -35.80 0.81 -11.90
CA GLY A 565 -37.01 1.56 -12.27
C GLY A 565 -37.56 1.22 -13.66
N GLY A 566 -37.53 -0.06 -14.05
CA GLY A 566 -38.04 -0.61 -15.31
C GLY A 566 -36.98 -0.77 -16.41
N VAL A 567 -35.71 -0.47 -16.11
CA VAL A 567 -34.58 -0.62 -17.02
C VAL A 567 -33.71 -1.76 -16.54
N GLY A 568 -33.67 -2.84 -17.32
CA GLY A 568 -32.72 -3.93 -17.10
C GLY A 568 -31.29 -3.40 -17.22
N VAL A 569 -30.49 -3.58 -16.17
CA VAL A 569 -29.10 -3.12 -16.14
C VAL A 569 -28.17 -4.28 -15.83
N ALA A 570 -26.95 -4.20 -16.37
CA ALA A 570 -25.91 -5.16 -16.01
C ALA A 570 -25.44 -4.91 -14.57
N CYS A 571 -25.35 -5.97 -13.78
CA CYS A 571 -25.01 -5.89 -12.35
C CYS A 571 -24.18 -7.10 -11.93
N THR A 572 -23.46 -6.99 -10.82
CA THR A 572 -22.88 -8.15 -10.13
C THR A 572 -23.78 -8.50 -8.96
N VAL A 573 -24.27 -9.74 -8.94
CA VAL A 573 -25.11 -10.25 -7.85
C VAL A 573 -24.31 -11.16 -6.94
N TRP A 574 -24.60 -11.12 -5.64
CA TRP A 574 -24.21 -12.16 -4.70
C TRP A 574 -25.40 -12.72 -3.94
N ALA A 575 -25.33 -14.00 -3.57
CA ALA A 575 -26.34 -14.67 -2.77
C ALA A 575 -25.74 -15.44 -1.60
N ARG A 576 -26.45 -15.54 -0.47
CA ARG A 576 -26.10 -16.42 0.67
C ARG A 576 -27.35 -17.05 1.29
N LEU A 577 -27.21 -18.15 2.02
CA LEU A 577 -28.33 -18.68 2.83
C LEU A 577 -28.66 -17.75 3.98
N THR A 578 -29.95 -17.63 4.26
CA THR A 578 -30.45 -16.81 5.38
C THR A 578 -30.39 -17.52 6.73
N ASP A 579 -30.42 -18.85 6.74
CA ASP A 579 -30.33 -19.65 7.96
C ASP A 579 -28.86 -19.86 8.33
N PRO A 580 -28.35 -19.22 9.40
CA PRO A 580 -26.97 -19.40 9.85
C PRO A 580 -26.73 -20.78 10.48
N ALA A 581 -27.78 -21.55 10.79
CA ALA A 581 -27.67 -22.90 11.32
C ALA A 581 -27.46 -23.97 10.23
N GLU A 582 -27.53 -23.58 8.95
CA GLU A 582 -27.23 -24.45 7.81
C GLU A 582 -25.81 -24.17 7.28
N PRO A 583 -25.17 -25.14 6.60
CA PRO A 583 -23.91 -24.90 5.89
C PRO A 583 -24.10 -23.81 4.84
N GLN A 584 -23.12 -22.91 4.70
CA GLN A 584 -23.25 -21.69 3.90
C GLN A 584 -22.83 -21.94 2.44
N TYR A 585 -23.45 -21.25 1.49
CA TYR A 585 -22.94 -21.18 0.11
C TYR A 585 -23.02 -19.76 -0.41
N ARG A 586 -22.24 -19.47 -1.44
CA ARG A 586 -22.30 -18.19 -2.14
C ARG A 586 -22.38 -18.36 -3.64
N VAL A 587 -23.22 -17.56 -4.28
CA VAL A 587 -23.19 -17.37 -5.75
C VAL A 587 -22.73 -15.96 -5.99
N THR A 588 -21.72 -15.76 -6.85
CA THR A 588 -21.32 -14.42 -7.32
C THR A 588 -21.24 -14.46 -8.83
N THR A 589 -22.03 -13.63 -9.53
CA THR A 589 -21.94 -13.58 -10.99
C THR A 589 -22.32 -12.22 -11.57
N ALA A 590 -21.83 -11.97 -12.78
CA ALA A 590 -22.25 -10.84 -13.59
C ALA A 590 -23.54 -11.21 -14.33
N VAL A 591 -24.60 -10.45 -14.06
CA VAL A 591 -25.92 -10.60 -14.68
C VAL A 591 -26.02 -9.53 -15.76
N PRO A 592 -26.22 -9.89 -17.05
CA PRO A 592 -26.45 -8.92 -18.11
C PRO A 592 -27.82 -8.27 -17.93
N ASP A 593 -28.06 -7.16 -18.61
CA ASP A 593 -29.36 -6.45 -18.66
C ASP A 593 -30.56 -7.38 -18.95
N THR A 594 -30.34 -8.42 -19.75
CA THR A 594 -31.35 -9.42 -20.08
C THR A 594 -31.64 -10.40 -18.94
N GLY A 595 -30.74 -10.60 -17.98
CA GLY A 595 -30.84 -11.57 -16.87
C GLY A 595 -30.07 -12.89 -17.11
N ALA A 596 -29.64 -13.55 -16.03
CA ALA A 596 -28.83 -14.79 -16.04
C ALA A 596 -29.43 -15.88 -15.15
N PHE A 597 -29.23 -17.15 -15.51
CA PHE A 597 -29.63 -18.29 -14.67
C PHE A 597 -28.57 -18.54 -13.60
N LEU A 598 -29.00 -18.69 -12.34
CA LEU A 598 -28.14 -18.99 -11.20
C LEU A 598 -28.57 -20.28 -10.52
N ASP A 599 -27.64 -20.99 -9.89
CA ASP A 599 -27.92 -22.23 -9.17
C ASP A 599 -28.10 -21.95 -7.68
N PHE A 600 -29.30 -22.21 -7.16
CA PHE A 600 -29.64 -22.09 -5.74
C PHE A 600 -29.94 -23.47 -5.13
N ILE A 601 -29.70 -23.60 -3.83
CA ILE A 601 -30.11 -24.79 -3.07
C ILE A 601 -31.64 -24.83 -2.97
N ALA A 602 -32.24 -25.88 -3.50
CA ALA A 602 -33.67 -26.04 -3.57
C ALA A 602 -34.33 -26.08 -2.17
N GLY A 603 -35.49 -25.43 -2.04
CA GLY A 603 -36.28 -25.37 -0.81
C GLY A 603 -35.64 -24.60 0.34
N LYS A 604 -34.57 -23.85 0.07
CA LYS A 604 -33.87 -23.00 1.04
C LYS A 604 -34.05 -21.53 0.68
N GLU A 605 -34.14 -20.68 1.70
CA GLU A 605 -34.21 -19.23 1.53
C GLU A 605 -32.80 -18.67 1.39
N ALA A 606 -32.53 -18.08 0.22
CA ALA A 606 -31.30 -17.34 -0.03
C ALA A 606 -31.60 -15.84 -0.17
N GLU A 607 -30.76 -15.04 0.46
CA GLU A 607 -30.73 -13.58 0.31
C GLU A 607 -29.85 -13.24 -0.89
N VAL A 608 -30.38 -12.54 -1.89
CA VAL A 608 -29.64 -12.08 -3.07
C VAL A 608 -29.51 -10.56 -3.05
N THR A 609 -28.31 -10.04 -3.30
CA THR A 609 -28.00 -8.61 -3.45
C THR A 609 -27.35 -8.33 -4.80
N GLY A 610 -27.62 -7.19 -5.43
CA GLY A 610 -26.96 -6.77 -6.68
C GLY A 610 -26.36 -5.37 -6.60
N ILE A 611 -25.19 -5.14 -7.24
CA ILE A 611 -24.51 -3.83 -7.45
C ILE A 611 -24.39 -3.53 -8.95
N ASP A 612 -24.51 -2.27 -9.38
CA ASP A 612 -24.32 -1.84 -10.78
C ASP A 612 -22.90 -1.30 -11.09
N THR A 613 -22.66 -0.88 -12.34
CA THR A 613 -21.36 -0.37 -12.82
C THR A 613 -20.98 1.04 -12.36
N ILE A 614 -21.89 1.77 -11.69
CA ILE A 614 -21.78 3.19 -11.33
C ILE A 614 -21.64 3.38 -9.81
N GLY A 615 -22.05 2.40 -9.00
CA GLY A 615 -21.91 2.40 -7.54
C GLY A 615 -22.90 1.46 -6.85
N LEU A 616 -22.84 1.42 -5.51
CA LEU A 616 -23.66 0.54 -4.66
C LEU A 616 -25.16 0.91 -4.71
N LEU A 617 -25.87 0.46 -5.74
CA LEU A 617 -27.30 0.18 -5.59
C LEU A 617 -27.42 -1.12 -4.79
N ARG A 618 -28.39 -1.22 -3.86
CA ARG A 618 -28.68 -2.46 -3.13
C ARG A 618 -30.14 -2.80 -3.35
N GLY A 619 -30.41 -4.00 -3.84
CA GLY A 619 -31.73 -4.61 -3.87
C GLY A 619 -31.66 -5.98 -3.22
N GLN A 620 -32.59 -6.30 -2.32
CA GLN A 620 -32.64 -7.60 -1.65
C GLN A 620 -33.87 -8.37 -2.12
N ILE A 621 -33.70 -9.63 -2.53
CA ILE A 621 -34.82 -10.57 -2.74
C ILE A 621 -34.53 -11.89 -2.05
N LEU A 622 -35.56 -12.45 -1.41
CA LEU A 622 -35.52 -13.82 -0.87
C LEU A 622 -35.93 -14.78 -1.98
N VAL A 623 -35.02 -15.67 -2.35
CA VAL A 623 -35.24 -16.67 -3.39
C VAL A 623 -35.50 -18.02 -2.72
N ASN A 624 -36.64 -18.64 -3.03
CA ASN A 624 -37.02 -19.97 -2.58
C ASN A 624 -37.79 -20.71 -3.69
N GLY A 625 -37.32 -21.89 -4.09
CA GLY A 625 -37.94 -22.65 -5.17
C GLY A 625 -37.73 -24.17 -5.05
N PRO A 626 -38.60 -24.98 -5.67
CA PRO A 626 -38.51 -26.43 -5.64
C PRO A 626 -37.31 -26.94 -6.47
N SER A 627 -36.80 -28.13 -6.12
CA SER A 627 -35.69 -28.78 -6.82
C SER A 627 -36.00 -28.98 -8.30
N GLY A 628 -35.06 -28.60 -9.18
CA GLY A 628 -35.21 -28.64 -10.63
C GLY A 628 -36.19 -27.60 -11.21
N GLY A 629 -36.71 -26.67 -10.40
CA GLY A 629 -37.60 -25.59 -10.85
C GLY A 629 -36.87 -24.46 -11.58
N THR A 630 -37.61 -23.69 -12.37
CA THR A 630 -37.16 -22.44 -13.02
C THR A 630 -38.17 -21.31 -12.77
N GLY A 631 -37.71 -20.06 -12.75
CA GLY A 631 -38.53 -18.87 -12.47
C GLY A 631 -37.82 -17.59 -12.94
N LEU A 632 -38.50 -16.43 -12.97
CA LEU A 632 -37.87 -15.11 -13.19
C LEU A 632 -37.93 -14.34 -11.87
N GLU A 633 -36.78 -14.00 -11.32
CA GLU A 633 -36.64 -13.20 -10.11
C GLU A 633 -36.04 -11.83 -10.50
N ILE A 634 -36.78 -10.76 -10.25
CA ILE A 634 -36.34 -9.39 -10.56
C ILE A 634 -35.84 -8.77 -9.25
N ILE A 635 -34.59 -8.32 -9.24
CA ILE A 635 -33.99 -7.58 -8.12
C ILE A 635 -34.25 -6.09 -8.36
N PRO A 636 -35.22 -5.47 -7.68
CA PRO A 636 -35.39 -4.02 -7.73
C PRO A 636 -34.19 -3.37 -7.05
N LEU A 637 -33.43 -2.60 -7.80
CA LEU A 637 -32.34 -1.78 -7.29
C LEU A 637 -32.93 -0.42 -6.91
N THR A 638 -33.12 -0.20 -5.61
CA THR A 638 -33.52 1.09 -5.02
C THR A 638 -32.28 1.90 -4.64
N GLU A 639 -32.36 3.23 -4.71
CA GLU A 639 -31.38 4.13 -4.09
C GLU A 639 -31.49 4.06 -2.55
N ASP A 640 -31.07 2.93 -1.98
CA ASP A 640 -30.85 2.77 -0.53
C ASP A 640 -29.38 3.00 -0.15
N ALA A 641 -28.57 3.50 -1.10
CA ALA A 641 -27.20 3.88 -0.81
C ALA A 641 -27.19 5.01 0.24
N PRO A 642 -26.44 4.86 1.35
CA PRO A 642 -26.25 5.95 2.28
C PRO A 642 -25.57 7.11 1.54
N SER A 643 -26.28 8.22 1.43
CA SER A 643 -25.76 9.42 0.79
C SER A 643 -25.00 10.24 1.83
N PRO A 644 -23.72 10.56 1.60
CA PRO A 644 -22.96 11.44 2.50
C PRO A 644 -23.55 12.87 2.52
N VAL A 645 -24.34 13.25 1.50
CA VAL A 645 -24.99 14.56 1.41
C VAL A 645 -26.12 14.71 2.43
N THR A 646 -26.83 13.63 2.73
CA THR A 646 -27.99 13.66 3.63
C THR A 646 -27.73 12.97 4.97
N SER A 647 -26.72 12.10 5.07
CA SER A 647 -26.33 11.43 6.32
C SER A 647 -25.85 12.45 7.36
N ILE A 648 -26.00 12.12 8.64
CA ILE A 648 -25.72 13.03 9.75
C ILE A 648 -24.59 12.47 10.61
N LEU A 649 -23.58 13.27 10.90
CA LEU A 649 -22.62 13.01 11.98
C LEU A 649 -22.95 13.93 13.18
N THR A 650 -23.04 13.36 14.37
CA THR A 650 -23.30 14.07 15.64
C THR A 650 -22.24 13.72 16.67
N LEU A 651 -21.98 14.65 17.59
CA LEU A 651 -21.11 14.45 18.73
C LEU A 651 -21.97 14.48 20.01
N SER A 652 -21.67 13.60 20.96
CA SER A 652 -22.32 13.58 22.28
C SER A 652 -22.09 14.86 23.09
N SER A 653 -20.99 15.57 22.82
CA SER A 653 -20.72 16.93 23.30
C SER A 653 -19.88 17.67 22.25
N PRO A 654 -20.15 18.97 21.98
CA PRO A 654 -19.31 19.80 21.12
C PRO A 654 -18.01 20.24 21.82
N THR A 655 -17.91 20.08 23.14
CA THR A 655 -16.73 20.47 23.95
C THR A 655 -16.33 19.34 24.91
N VAL A 656 -15.04 19.04 25.01
CA VAL A 656 -14.49 17.98 25.87
C VAL A 656 -13.21 18.44 26.56
N GLN A 657 -12.95 18.00 27.79
CA GLN A 657 -11.69 18.32 28.47
C GLN A 657 -10.52 17.50 27.90
N LEU A 658 -9.32 18.06 27.92
CA LEU A 658 -8.10 17.34 27.60
C LEU A 658 -8.00 16.06 28.45
N GLY A 659 -7.97 14.89 27.80
CA GLY A 659 -7.92 13.58 28.45
C GLY A 659 -9.27 12.90 28.67
N ASP A 660 -10.40 13.57 28.41
CA ASP A 660 -11.74 12.98 28.47
C ASP A 660 -12.16 12.34 27.13
N SER A 661 -13.19 11.49 27.19
CA SER A 661 -13.75 10.79 26.03
C SER A 661 -15.02 11.45 25.52
N VAL A 662 -15.22 11.44 24.20
CA VAL A 662 -16.44 11.87 23.52
C VAL A 662 -16.91 10.78 22.56
N THR A 663 -18.22 10.58 22.47
CA THR A 663 -18.83 9.68 21.49
C THR A 663 -19.24 10.44 20.24
N ALA A 664 -18.83 9.95 19.07
CA ALA A 664 -19.30 10.39 17.75
C ALA A 664 -20.34 9.38 17.22
N THR A 665 -21.47 9.85 16.72
CA THR A 665 -22.56 9.04 16.18
C THR A 665 -22.85 9.43 14.74
N VAL A 666 -22.68 8.49 13.81
CA VAL A 666 -23.05 8.64 12.39
C VAL A 666 -24.42 8.00 12.17
N ARG A 667 -25.40 8.76 11.68
CA ARG A 667 -26.71 8.31 11.22
C ARG A 667 -26.72 8.31 9.70
N LEU A 668 -26.84 7.14 9.09
CA LEU A 668 -26.90 7.04 7.64
C LEU A 668 -28.31 7.39 7.12
N ARG A 669 -28.36 8.15 6.03
CA ARG A 669 -29.59 8.52 5.32
C ARG A 669 -29.48 8.28 3.81
N THR A 670 -30.61 8.00 3.16
CA THR A 670 -30.71 7.89 1.70
C THR A 670 -30.58 9.28 1.05
N ALA A 671 -30.32 9.35 -0.25
CA ALA A 671 -30.27 10.64 -0.99
C ALA A 671 -31.56 11.47 -0.87
N GLY A 672 -32.70 10.81 -0.64
CA GLY A 672 -33.99 11.45 -0.36
C GLY A 672 -34.18 11.93 1.09
N GLY A 673 -33.19 11.73 1.96
CA GLY A 673 -33.20 12.18 3.35
C GLY A 673 -33.92 11.25 4.33
N ALA A 674 -34.29 10.04 3.92
CA ALA A 674 -34.84 9.03 4.82
C ALA A 674 -33.74 8.35 5.62
N ASP A 675 -33.96 8.14 6.91
CA ASP A 675 -33.07 7.36 7.77
C ASP A 675 -32.96 5.91 7.29
N LEU A 676 -31.73 5.38 7.22
CA LEU A 676 -31.54 3.94 7.08
C LEU A 676 -31.97 3.24 8.38
N THR A 677 -32.58 2.07 8.25
CA THR A 677 -33.12 1.30 9.38
C THR A 677 -32.31 0.03 9.70
N THR A 678 -31.20 -0.19 8.98
CA THR A 678 -30.33 -1.36 9.10
C THR A 678 -28.87 -0.92 9.04
N GLY A 679 -27.99 -1.58 9.81
CA GLY A 679 -26.53 -1.44 9.72
C GLY A 679 -25.91 -2.26 8.59
N GLY A 680 -24.58 -2.42 8.61
CA GLY A 680 -23.78 -3.22 7.67
C GLY A 680 -22.86 -2.43 6.72
N ASP A 681 -22.86 -1.11 6.77
CA ASP A 681 -21.97 -0.24 5.99
C ASP A 681 -20.60 0.00 6.64
N VAL A 682 -19.58 0.22 5.80
CA VAL A 682 -18.23 0.55 6.28
C VAL A 682 -18.18 2.04 6.60
N VAL A 683 -18.17 2.34 7.90
CA VAL A 683 -18.03 3.70 8.43
C VAL A 683 -16.70 3.84 9.16
N GLN A 684 -15.79 4.61 8.57
CA GLN A 684 -14.52 4.96 9.20
C GLN A 684 -14.59 6.40 9.69
N VAL A 685 -14.40 6.63 10.99
CA VAL A 685 -14.24 7.99 11.51
C VAL A 685 -12.77 8.37 11.45
N THR A 686 -12.49 9.49 10.80
CA THR A 686 -11.15 10.09 10.75
C THR A 686 -11.24 11.47 11.36
N THR A 687 -10.20 11.89 12.06
CA THR A 687 -10.08 13.29 12.47
C THR A 687 -9.14 13.98 11.50
N SER A 688 -9.60 15.01 10.80
CA SER A 688 -8.68 15.91 10.11
C SER A 688 -8.19 16.95 11.10
N ALA A 689 -6.91 17.30 11.03
CA ALA A 689 -6.37 18.38 11.86
C ALA A 689 -7.06 19.70 11.50
N GLY A 690 -8.09 20.08 12.26
CA GLY A 690 -8.30 21.49 12.57
C GLY A 690 -7.07 21.97 13.32
N THR A 691 -6.61 23.20 13.02
CA THR A 691 -5.57 24.00 13.71
C THR A 691 -4.71 23.32 14.80
N LEU A 692 -4.07 22.19 14.47
CA LEU A 692 -3.09 21.51 15.30
C LEU A 692 -1.78 21.48 14.53
N ALA A 693 -0.72 21.98 15.16
CA ALA A 693 0.63 21.91 14.62
C ALA A 693 1.19 20.54 15.04
N PHE A 694 1.53 19.71 14.06
CA PHE A 694 2.14 18.38 14.20
C PHE A 694 1.32 17.31 14.92
N GLY A 695 0.90 16.29 14.15
CA GLY A 695 0.69 14.91 14.60
C GLY A 695 -0.45 14.66 15.59
N GLY A 696 -1.26 13.63 15.26
CA GLY A 696 -2.47 13.16 15.94
C GLY A 696 -2.64 13.48 17.43
N ALA A 697 -3.87 13.81 17.80
CA ALA A 697 -4.23 14.01 19.21
C ALA A 697 -5.68 13.71 19.57
N VAL A 698 -6.30 12.77 18.85
CA VAL A 698 -7.49 12.06 19.29
C VAL A 698 -7.26 10.58 18.98
N GLU A 699 -7.26 9.75 20.01
CA GLU A 699 -7.17 8.31 19.84
C GLU A 699 -8.58 7.74 19.81
N GLN A 700 -8.88 6.94 18.79
CA GLN A 700 -10.02 6.05 18.84
C GLN A 700 -9.72 5.00 19.92
N THR A 701 -10.41 5.09 21.05
CA THR A 701 -10.16 4.20 22.19
C THR A 701 -10.91 2.87 22.09
N ALA A 702 -11.84 2.75 21.14
CA ALA A 702 -12.63 1.55 20.90
C ALA A 702 -13.01 1.41 19.42
N PRO A 703 -13.16 0.19 18.87
CA PRO A 703 -13.62 -0.03 17.51
C PRO A 703 -14.95 0.67 17.22
N THR A 704 -15.21 0.99 15.95
CA THR A 704 -16.52 1.50 15.52
C THR A 704 -17.58 0.45 15.81
N VAL A 705 -18.63 0.83 16.55
CA VAL A 705 -19.76 -0.03 16.86
C VAL A 705 -20.89 0.29 15.90
N ASP A 706 -21.28 -0.68 15.08
CA ASP A 706 -22.53 -0.66 14.34
C ASP A 706 -23.68 -1.03 15.28
N ASN A 707 -24.65 -0.14 15.46
CA ASN A 707 -25.78 -0.37 16.35
C ASN A 707 -26.92 -1.19 15.68
N GLY A 708 -26.76 -1.56 14.41
CA GLY A 708 -27.68 -2.40 13.65
C GLY A 708 -28.94 -1.70 13.16
N ASP A 709 -29.11 -0.41 13.47
CA ASP A 709 -30.28 0.39 13.16
C ASP A 709 -30.02 1.48 12.11
N GLY A 710 -28.84 1.47 11.47
CA GLY A 710 -28.38 2.54 10.58
C GLY A 710 -27.58 3.64 11.31
N THR A 711 -27.22 3.43 12.59
CA THR A 711 -26.27 4.27 13.32
C THR A 711 -24.95 3.57 13.66
N TYR A 712 -23.88 4.36 13.68
CA TYR A 712 -22.53 3.94 14.06
C TYR A 712 -22.03 4.81 15.19
N THR A 713 -21.50 4.21 16.25
CA THR A 713 -20.92 4.92 17.40
C THR A 713 -19.43 4.67 17.52
N ILE A 714 -18.66 5.74 17.74
CA ILE A 714 -17.21 5.71 17.92
C ILE A 714 -16.88 6.47 19.20
N THR A 715 -16.04 5.90 20.07
CA THR A 715 -15.50 6.59 21.25
C THR A 715 -14.11 7.13 20.95
N LEU A 716 -13.97 8.44 21.12
CA LEU A 716 -12.76 9.21 20.87
C LEU A 716 -12.22 9.75 22.20
N ARG A 717 -10.90 9.82 22.37
CA ARG A 717 -10.26 10.46 23.53
C ARG A 717 -9.24 11.50 23.09
N ALA A 718 -9.35 12.72 23.60
CA ALA A 718 -8.49 13.81 23.20
C ALA A 718 -7.18 13.87 24.02
N SER A 719 -6.05 14.13 23.34
CA SER A 719 -4.71 14.20 23.95
C SER A 719 -3.95 15.52 23.72
N LYS A 720 -4.55 16.49 23.01
CA LYS A 720 -4.10 17.89 22.91
C LYS A 720 -5.29 18.85 22.84
N THR A 721 -5.13 20.08 23.31
CA THR A 721 -6.14 21.14 23.24
C THR A 721 -6.29 21.73 21.84
N GLY A 722 -7.48 22.20 21.51
CA GLY A 722 -7.81 22.90 20.27
C GLY A 722 -9.07 22.38 19.59
N SER A 723 -9.47 23.09 18.54
CA SER A 723 -10.60 22.76 17.69
C SER A 723 -10.22 21.69 16.66
N LEU A 724 -11.00 20.62 16.56
CA LEU A 724 -10.77 19.56 15.57
C LEU A 724 -12.05 19.16 14.85
N THR A 725 -11.93 18.91 13.55
CA THR A 725 -13.04 18.40 12.75
C THR A 725 -13.07 16.88 12.81
N VAL A 726 -14.17 16.33 13.31
CA VAL A 726 -14.45 14.90 13.21
C VAL A 726 -15.08 14.65 11.85
N ASN A 727 -14.48 13.78 11.03
CA ASN A 727 -15.02 13.33 9.76
C ASN A 727 -15.40 11.85 9.86
N ALA A 728 -16.34 11.43 9.04
CA ALA A 728 -16.60 10.04 8.74
C ALA A 728 -16.40 9.80 7.25
N ILE A 729 -15.99 8.60 6.87
CA ILE A 729 -15.96 8.10 5.51
C ILE A 729 -17.00 7.00 5.49
N VAL A 730 -18.05 7.20 4.70
CA VAL A 730 -19.12 6.22 4.48
C VAL A 730 -18.93 5.67 3.07
N ASN A 731 -18.60 4.38 2.95
CA ASN A 731 -18.41 3.71 1.66
C ASN A 731 -17.46 4.44 0.68
N GLY A 732 -16.41 5.07 1.21
CA GLY A 732 -15.39 5.80 0.43
C GLY A 732 -15.70 7.26 0.15
N GLN A 733 -16.84 7.80 0.60
CA GLN A 733 -17.17 9.22 0.49
C GLN A 733 -17.14 9.93 1.84
N ALA A 734 -16.64 11.17 1.86
CA ALA A 734 -16.42 11.93 3.08
C ALA A 734 -17.72 12.59 3.58
N LEU A 735 -17.96 12.47 4.88
CA LEU A 735 -18.98 13.13 5.68
C LEU A 735 -18.26 13.94 6.77
N THR A 736 -18.51 15.23 6.86
CA THR A 736 -17.85 16.10 7.86
C THR A 736 -18.83 16.43 8.97
N SER A 737 -18.35 16.47 10.23
CA SER A 737 -19.18 16.90 11.35
C SER A 737 -19.65 18.34 11.11
N PRO A 738 -20.94 18.65 11.33
CA PRO A 738 -21.46 20.00 11.15
C PRO A 738 -20.88 21.00 12.17
N GLN A 739 -20.21 20.53 13.22
CA GLN A 739 -19.54 21.36 14.23
C GLN A 739 -18.17 20.76 14.59
N PRO A 740 -17.11 21.57 14.78
CA PRO A 740 -15.84 21.08 15.31
C PRO A 740 -15.99 20.61 16.77
N LEU A 741 -15.20 19.62 17.16
CA LEU A 741 -15.03 19.23 18.55
C LEU A 741 -13.99 20.15 19.19
N GLU A 742 -14.39 20.92 20.19
CA GLU A 742 -13.49 21.74 20.99
C GLU A 742 -12.88 20.92 22.13
N VAL A 743 -11.56 20.75 22.12
CA VAL A 743 -10.82 20.17 23.23
C VAL A 743 -10.26 21.31 24.08
N ILE A 744 -10.90 21.57 25.21
CA ILE A 744 -10.46 22.58 26.16
C ILE A 744 -9.54 21.93 27.20
N ALA A 745 -8.46 22.62 27.59
CA ALA A 745 -7.84 22.34 28.87
C ALA A 745 -8.43 23.34 29.85
N THR A 746 -8.84 22.87 31.02
CA THR A 746 -8.81 23.76 32.17
C THR A 746 -7.33 24.05 32.40
N LEU A 747 -6.84 25.20 31.93
CA LEU A 747 -5.49 25.66 32.24
C LEU A 747 -5.45 25.85 33.75
N THR A 748 -4.77 24.95 34.46
CA THR A 748 -4.73 24.97 35.94
C THR A 748 -3.38 25.46 36.47
N GLY A 749 -2.38 25.57 35.59
CA GLY A 749 -1.04 26.05 35.93
C GLY A 749 -0.50 27.11 34.98
N GLY A 750 0.24 28.08 35.53
CA GLY A 750 0.84 29.17 34.74
C GLY A 750 1.84 28.73 33.66
N ALA A 751 2.47 27.56 33.80
CA ALA A 751 3.34 27.01 32.77
C ALA A 751 2.56 26.59 31.50
N GLU A 752 1.31 26.17 31.65
CA GLU A 752 0.43 25.78 30.54
C GLU A 752 0.00 27.03 29.75
N VAL A 753 -0.31 28.12 30.47
CA VAL A 753 -0.58 29.45 29.88
C VAL A 753 0.62 29.93 29.06
N GLU A 754 1.83 29.83 29.62
CA GLU A 754 3.05 30.22 28.91
C GLU A 754 3.32 29.38 27.66
N ALA A 755 3.11 28.06 27.73
CA ALA A 755 3.29 27.19 26.57
C ALA A 755 2.29 27.52 25.44
N LEU A 756 1.04 27.83 25.79
CA LEU A 756 0.02 28.22 24.83
C LEU A 756 0.38 29.54 24.12
N LEU A 757 0.75 30.58 24.88
CA LEU A 757 1.17 31.87 24.34
C LEU A 757 2.45 31.74 23.48
N ALA A 758 3.45 30.97 23.93
CA ALA A 758 4.66 30.69 23.17
C ALA A 758 4.37 30.11 21.79
N SER A 759 3.38 29.23 21.70
CA SER A 759 3.02 28.53 20.47
C SER A 759 2.16 29.35 19.51
N SER A 760 1.63 30.51 19.94
CA SER A 760 0.60 31.27 19.22
C SER A 760 1.15 32.22 18.16
N PHE A 761 2.41 32.64 18.23
CA PHE A 761 3.02 33.51 17.20
C PHE A 761 3.29 32.78 15.87
N LEU A 762 3.65 31.48 15.93
CA LEU A 762 3.96 30.70 14.73
C LEU A 762 2.76 30.57 13.76
N PRO A 763 1.53 30.28 14.23
CA PRO A 763 0.32 30.39 13.41
C PRO A 763 0.16 31.74 12.72
N TRP A 764 0.32 32.85 13.45
CA TRP A 764 0.26 34.19 12.85
C TRP A 764 1.28 34.33 11.71
N HIS A 765 2.53 33.92 11.94
CA HIS A 765 3.56 33.97 10.92
C HIS A 765 3.18 33.12 9.69
N ARG A 766 2.76 31.86 9.89
CA ARG A 766 2.43 30.97 8.78
C ARG A 766 1.27 31.47 7.93
N GLY A 767 0.22 32.00 8.57
CA GLY A 767 -0.93 32.57 7.89
C GLY A 767 -0.62 33.80 7.03
N ASN A 768 0.52 34.45 7.24
CA ASN A 768 0.96 35.60 6.43
C ASN A 768 2.07 35.22 5.43
N PHE A 769 2.99 34.34 5.81
CA PHE A 769 4.28 34.19 5.10
C PHE A 769 4.51 32.81 4.46
N GLU A 770 3.84 31.74 4.89
CA GLU A 770 4.34 30.38 4.57
C GLU A 770 4.21 29.97 3.10
N TRP A 771 3.02 30.12 2.49
CA TRP A 771 2.73 29.72 1.10
C TRP A 771 1.74 30.66 0.42
N ALA A 772 0.73 31.10 1.17
CA ALA A 772 -0.29 32.05 0.77
C ALA A 772 -0.62 32.92 1.99
N PRO A 773 -1.01 34.18 1.80
CA PRO A 773 -1.44 34.79 0.54
C PRO A 773 -0.35 35.68 -0.10
N GLY A 774 0.85 35.73 0.49
CA GLY A 774 1.93 36.64 0.07
C GLY A 774 2.23 36.68 -1.43
N PRO A 775 2.51 35.53 -2.09
CA PRO A 775 2.74 35.52 -3.54
C PRO A 775 1.56 36.04 -4.37
N ALA A 776 0.31 35.74 -3.97
CA ALA A 776 -0.88 36.26 -4.65
C ALA A 776 -0.97 37.78 -4.52
N PHE A 777 -0.83 38.33 -3.32
CA PHE A 777 -0.91 39.78 -3.15
C PHE A 777 0.19 40.54 -3.89
N SER A 778 1.39 39.97 -3.92
CA SER A 778 2.52 40.61 -4.58
C SER A 778 2.40 40.58 -6.11
N THR A 779 1.76 39.54 -6.70
CA THR A 779 1.34 39.57 -8.12
C THR A 779 0.12 40.45 -8.39
N MET A 780 -0.81 40.59 -7.44
CA MET A 780 -1.95 41.50 -7.58
C MET A 780 -1.55 42.98 -7.60
N ALA A 781 -0.44 43.31 -6.92
CA ALA A 781 0.15 44.64 -6.89
C ALA A 781 1.08 44.93 -8.07
N ASP A 782 1.35 43.94 -8.92
CA ASP A 782 2.44 43.99 -9.90
C ASP A 782 3.78 44.39 -9.23
N GLU A 783 4.05 43.89 -8.02
CA GLU A 783 5.37 43.95 -7.39
C GLU A 783 6.27 42.89 -8.01
N HIS A 784 5.72 41.69 -8.20
CA HIS A 784 6.27 40.67 -9.08
C HIS A 784 5.22 40.21 -10.10
N THR A 785 5.68 39.41 -11.05
CA THR A 785 4.88 38.83 -12.11
C THR A 785 5.19 37.36 -12.28
N SER A 786 4.16 36.59 -12.62
CA SER A 786 4.28 35.16 -12.87
C SER A 786 3.21 34.69 -13.85
N SER A 787 3.60 33.81 -14.77
CA SER A 787 2.66 33.10 -15.64
C SER A 787 2.21 31.74 -15.07
N TRP A 788 2.61 31.42 -13.84
CA TRP A 788 2.27 30.15 -13.18
C TRP A 788 1.03 30.28 -12.29
N ARG A 789 0.20 29.23 -12.26
CA ARG A 789 -1.10 29.25 -11.57
C ARG A 789 -1.01 29.04 -10.05
N ASN A 790 0.02 28.35 -9.58
CA ASN A 790 0.21 28.03 -8.17
C ASN A 790 0.20 29.29 -7.28
N PHE A 791 -0.26 29.13 -6.04
CA PHE A 791 -0.46 30.23 -5.09
C PHE A 791 -1.42 31.33 -5.59
N GLY A 792 -2.25 31.05 -6.60
CA GLY A 792 -3.18 32.03 -7.18
C GLY A 792 -2.51 33.12 -8.03
N MET A 793 -1.20 33.03 -8.30
CA MET A 793 -0.44 34.12 -8.93
C MET A 793 -0.94 34.47 -10.33
N LEU A 794 -1.11 33.51 -11.23
CA LEU A 794 -1.65 33.80 -12.58
C LEU A 794 -3.10 34.29 -12.52
N ASP A 795 -3.96 33.63 -11.75
CA ASP A 795 -5.40 33.87 -11.79
C ASP A 795 -5.73 35.29 -11.27
N LEU A 796 -4.97 35.78 -10.29
CA LEU A 796 -5.14 37.10 -9.70
C LEU A 796 -4.29 38.20 -10.38
N SER A 797 -3.35 37.80 -11.24
CA SER A 797 -2.51 38.73 -12.01
C SER A 797 -2.92 38.92 -13.47
N SER A 798 -3.71 38.00 -14.01
CA SER A 798 -4.11 38.02 -15.41
C SER A 798 -4.90 39.28 -15.76
N GLU A 799 -4.53 39.95 -16.84
CA GLU A 799 -5.23 41.11 -17.39
C GLU A 799 -6.06 40.71 -18.64
N PRO A 800 -7.35 41.09 -18.75
CA PRO A 800 -8.13 41.86 -17.77
C PRO A 800 -8.40 41.06 -16.50
N ARG A 801 -8.36 41.76 -15.36
CA ARG A 801 -8.53 41.15 -14.03
C ARG A 801 -9.91 40.52 -13.91
N ALA A 802 -9.97 39.28 -13.45
CA ALA A 802 -11.21 38.60 -13.11
C ALA A 802 -11.59 38.90 -11.65
N ALA A 803 -12.85 38.61 -11.29
CA ALA A 803 -13.24 38.57 -9.88
C ALA A 803 -12.55 37.39 -9.19
N PHE A 804 -12.27 37.54 -7.90
CA PHE A 804 -11.70 36.45 -7.09
C PHE A 804 -12.63 35.23 -7.13
N ASP A 805 -12.08 34.02 -7.26
CA ASP A 805 -12.90 32.81 -7.17
C ASP A 805 -12.98 32.39 -5.70
N ASN A 806 -14.14 32.66 -5.07
CA ASN A 806 -14.38 32.33 -3.68
C ASN A 806 -15.14 31.00 -3.51
N ASP A 807 -15.24 30.18 -4.56
CA ASP A 807 -15.84 28.85 -4.42
C ASP A 807 -14.91 27.94 -3.59
N PRO A 808 -15.42 27.17 -2.60
CA PRO A 808 -14.59 26.23 -1.83
C PRO A 808 -13.85 25.19 -2.68
N SER A 809 -14.36 24.87 -3.87
CA SER A 809 -13.73 23.95 -4.82
C SER A 809 -12.62 24.60 -5.68
N TYR A 810 -12.45 25.93 -5.59
CA TYR A 810 -11.36 26.61 -6.27
C TYR A 810 -10.01 26.06 -5.83
N SER A 811 -9.18 25.63 -6.79
CA SER A 811 -7.88 25.01 -6.52
C SER A 811 -6.94 25.86 -5.67
N PHE A 812 -7.17 27.17 -5.60
CA PHE A 812 -6.40 28.12 -4.80
C PHE A 812 -7.24 28.85 -3.74
N ALA A 813 -8.37 28.27 -3.31
CA ALA A 813 -9.22 28.82 -2.25
C ALA A 813 -8.45 29.07 -0.93
N TYR A 814 -7.36 28.34 -0.70
CA TYR A 814 -6.45 28.54 0.43
C TYR A 814 -5.81 29.93 0.51
N VAL A 815 -5.79 30.71 -0.59
CA VAL A 815 -5.35 32.12 -0.57
C VAL A 815 -6.23 32.95 0.36
N ALA A 816 -7.54 32.71 0.35
CA ALA A 816 -8.46 33.33 1.30
C ALA A 816 -8.62 32.51 2.59
N GLN A 817 -8.53 31.18 2.57
CA GLN A 817 -8.83 30.38 3.77
C GLN A 817 -7.68 30.33 4.81
N ASN A 818 -6.42 30.30 4.36
CA ASN A 818 -5.30 30.11 5.28
C ASN A 818 -5.13 31.28 6.26
N PRO A 819 -5.07 32.55 5.82
CA PRO A 819 -4.90 33.66 6.75
C PRO A 819 -6.03 33.69 7.78
N TRP A 820 -7.27 33.54 7.33
CA TRP A 820 -8.46 33.43 8.18
C TRP A 820 -8.29 32.39 9.28
N THR A 821 -8.02 31.14 8.89
CA THR A 821 -7.90 30.00 9.82
C THR A 821 -6.77 30.20 10.83
N PHE A 822 -5.61 30.69 10.36
CA PHE A 822 -4.46 30.90 11.23
C PHE A 822 -4.68 32.07 12.20
N MET A 823 -5.35 33.16 11.79
CA MET A 823 -5.63 34.28 12.70
C MET A 823 -6.61 33.86 13.80
N TYR A 824 -7.67 33.10 13.48
CA TYR A 824 -8.60 32.61 14.51
C TYR A 824 -7.99 31.60 15.47
N ARG A 825 -6.95 30.85 15.04
CA ARG A 825 -6.15 30.04 15.95
C ARG A 825 -5.40 30.87 16.99
N VAL A 826 -4.84 32.00 16.57
CA VAL A 826 -4.13 32.93 17.46
C VAL A 826 -5.11 33.52 18.46
N LEU A 827 -6.27 33.99 17.99
CA LEU A 827 -7.31 34.59 18.82
C LEU A 827 -7.87 33.60 19.85
N SER A 828 -8.18 32.37 19.43
CA SER A 828 -8.62 31.33 20.36
C SER A 828 -7.57 31.03 21.44
N GLY A 829 -6.31 30.83 21.08
CA GLY A 829 -5.25 30.52 22.06
C GLY A 829 -4.95 31.65 23.04
N THR A 830 -4.95 32.89 22.56
CA THR A 830 -4.70 34.09 23.40
C THR A 830 -5.87 34.37 24.34
N ARG A 831 -7.10 34.25 23.84
CA ARG A 831 -8.33 34.32 24.63
C ARG A 831 -8.33 33.34 25.79
N GLU A 832 -8.05 32.05 25.54
CA GLU A 832 -8.05 31.03 26.61
C GLU A 832 -6.97 31.32 27.67
N ALA A 833 -5.80 31.82 27.26
CA ALA A 833 -4.76 32.24 28.18
C ALA A 833 -5.21 33.42 29.07
N LEU A 834 -5.87 34.43 28.49
CA LEU A 834 -6.42 35.57 29.23
C LEU A 834 -7.51 35.15 30.22
N LEU A 835 -8.47 34.35 29.77
CA LEU A 835 -9.55 33.83 30.61
C LEU A 835 -9.03 32.99 31.78
N ALA A 836 -7.98 32.18 31.57
CA ALA A 836 -7.36 31.41 32.64
C ALA A 836 -6.69 32.32 33.69
N MET A 837 -5.98 33.35 33.27
CA MET A 837 -5.38 34.34 34.19
C MET A 837 -6.47 35.11 34.94
N ASP A 838 -7.58 35.48 34.28
CA ASP A 838 -8.73 36.13 34.90
C ASP A 838 -9.45 35.22 35.92
N ALA A 839 -9.44 33.91 35.67
CA ALA A 839 -9.91 32.90 36.60
C ALA A 839 -8.95 32.63 37.79
N GLY A 840 -7.79 33.32 37.84
CA GLY A 840 -6.85 33.30 38.96
C GLY A 840 -5.62 32.44 38.77
N VAL A 841 -5.37 31.89 37.57
CA VAL A 841 -4.15 31.14 37.27
C VAL A 841 -2.94 32.07 37.31
N GLN A 842 -2.00 31.77 38.21
CA GLN A 842 -0.79 32.57 38.41
C GLN A 842 0.32 32.16 37.44
N VAL A 843 0.83 33.10 36.64
CA VAL A 843 1.94 32.87 35.70
C VAL A 843 3.27 33.24 36.34
N GLY A 844 4.23 32.31 36.32
CA GLY A 844 5.48 32.43 37.06
C GLY A 844 5.31 32.33 38.58
N PRO A 845 6.40 32.46 39.35
CA PRO A 845 6.35 32.40 40.80
C PRO A 845 5.45 33.50 41.38
N ALA A 846 4.34 33.10 42.01
CA ALA A 846 3.36 34.01 42.61
C ALA A 846 2.82 35.10 41.66
N GLY A 847 2.67 34.79 40.36
CA GLY A 847 2.08 35.70 39.37
C GLY A 847 3.05 36.75 38.81
N ALA A 848 4.35 36.68 39.14
CA ALA A 848 5.33 37.68 38.73
C ALA A 848 5.46 37.86 37.21
N ASP A 849 5.14 36.83 36.42
CA ASP A 849 5.25 36.83 34.96
C ASP A 849 3.90 37.11 34.26
N GLU A 850 2.82 37.35 35.01
CA GLU A 850 1.49 37.65 34.47
C GLU A 850 1.47 38.91 33.57
N PRO A 851 2.14 40.03 33.92
CA PRO A 851 2.19 41.20 33.02
C PRO A 851 2.81 40.90 31.66
N ARG A 852 3.84 40.04 31.62
CA ARG A 852 4.47 39.60 30.38
C ARG A 852 3.49 38.78 29.53
N ALA A 853 2.81 37.83 30.15
CA ALA A 853 1.84 36.96 29.49
C ALA A 853 0.68 37.76 28.90
N ARG A 854 0.08 38.69 29.66
CA ARG A 854 -1.01 39.56 29.19
C ARG A 854 -0.58 40.52 28.09
N ALA A 855 0.56 41.20 28.25
CA ALA A 855 1.07 42.10 27.21
C ALA A 855 1.30 41.36 25.89
N PHE A 856 1.83 40.13 25.95
CA PHE A 856 2.06 39.33 24.75
C PHE A 856 0.76 38.78 24.15
N ALA A 857 -0.21 38.39 24.96
CA ALA A 857 -1.53 37.95 24.50
C ALA A 857 -2.23 39.05 23.69
N HIS A 858 -2.35 40.26 24.26
CA HIS A 858 -2.96 41.39 23.56
C HIS A 858 -2.15 41.85 22.34
N PHE A 859 -0.83 41.74 22.38
CA PHE A 859 -0.01 41.99 21.19
C PHE A 859 -0.41 41.04 20.05
N LEU A 860 -0.54 39.74 20.33
CA LEU A 860 -0.94 38.73 19.35
C LEU A 860 -2.39 38.90 18.87
N GLU A 861 -3.34 39.26 19.74
CA GLU A 861 -4.71 39.60 19.35
C GLU A 861 -4.74 40.78 18.38
N GLY A 862 -3.98 41.83 18.69
CA GLY A 862 -3.80 42.99 17.83
C GLY A 862 -3.21 42.66 16.46
N LEU A 863 -2.21 41.76 16.41
CA LEU A 863 -1.66 41.27 15.16
C LEU A 863 -2.67 40.45 14.34
N ALA A 864 -3.42 39.56 14.98
CA ALA A 864 -4.36 38.68 14.31
C ALA A 864 -5.57 39.44 13.74
N LEU A 865 -6.21 40.29 14.57
CA LEU A 865 -7.31 41.14 14.14
C LEU A 865 -6.85 42.17 13.10
N GLY A 866 -5.64 42.72 13.26
CA GLY A 866 -5.06 43.66 12.30
C GLY A 866 -4.86 43.03 10.92
N THR A 867 -4.34 41.80 10.85
CA THR A 867 -4.23 41.03 9.61
C THR A 867 -5.60 40.74 8.99
N LEU A 868 -6.59 40.33 9.80
CA LEU A 868 -7.96 40.10 9.32
C LEU A 868 -8.57 41.37 8.70
N ALA A 869 -8.46 42.50 9.39
CA ALA A 869 -8.91 43.81 8.90
C ALA A 869 -8.17 44.24 7.63
N GLN A 870 -6.91 43.85 7.45
CA GLN A 870 -6.12 44.22 6.28
C GLN A 870 -6.57 43.48 5.02
N ILE A 871 -6.99 42.23 5.15
CA ILE A 871 -7.28 41.30 4.05
C ILE A 871 -8.79 41.26 3.70
N TYR A 872 -9.67 41.10 4.68
CA TYR A 872 -11.08 40.75 4.47
C TYR A 872 -12.03 41.94 4.59
N ASP A 873 -13.16 41.92 3.89
CA ASP A 873 -14.21 42.94 4.02
C ASP A 873 -14.88 42.95 5.42
N GLN A 874 -14.95 41.78 6.05
CA GLN A 874 -15.50 41.62 7.39
C GLN A 874 -14.86 40.41 8.07
N ALA A 875 -14.83 40.44 9.40
CA ALA A 875 -14.32 39.35 10.22
C ALA A 875 -15.01 39.36 11.59
N PHE A 876 -15.03 38.21 12.27
CA PHE A 876 -15.39 38.16 13.68
C PHE A 876 -14.35 38.86 14.55
N ILE A 877 -14.82 39.60 15.53
CA ILE A 877 -14.01 40.07 16.66
C ILE A 877 -14.14 38.99 17.74
N LEU A 878 -13.03 38.29 18.00
CA LEU A 878 -12.94 37.21 18.99
C LEU A 878 -11.84 37.56 19.99
N ASP A 879 -12.22 37.76 21.23
CA ASP A 879 -11.37 38.16 22.36
C ASP A 879 -11.92 37.59 23.68
N GLU A 880 -11.29 37.92 24.80
CA GLU A 880 -11.71 37.51 26.15
C GLU A 880 -13.08 38.08 26.57
N ALA A 881 -13.54 39.16 25.93
CA ALA A 881 -14.85 39.74 26.20
C ALA A 881 -15.98 39.01 25.44
N THR A 882 -15.65 38.18 24.46
CA THR A 882 -16.61 37.48 23.61
C THR A 882 -17.26 36.31 24.36
N ASP A 883 -18.58 36.37 24.56
CA ASP A 883 -19.38 35.31 25.18
C ASP A 883 -19.91 34.31 24.14
N LEU A 884 -19.15 33.23 23.94
CA LEU A 884 -19.50 32.15 23.00
C LEU A 884 -20.70 31.30 23.46
N SER A 885 -21.20 31.47 24.70
CA SER A 885 -22.44 30.80 25.13
C SER A 885 -23.69 31.34 24.44
N GLN A 886 -23.60 32.52 23.83
CA GLN A 886 -24.67 33.15 23.06
C GLN A 886 -24.64 32.81 21.57
N GLY A 887 -23.74 31.92 21.14
CA GLY A 887 -23.51 31.56 19.74
C GLY A 887 -22.33 32.33 19.12
N ASP A 888 -22.18 32.21 17.80
CA ASP A 888 -21.08 32.84 17.07
C ASP A 888 -21.19 34.38 17.11
N PRO A 889 -20.07 35.10 17.32
CA PRO A 889 -20.08 36.55 17.21
C PRO A 889 -20.50 36.99 15.80
N PRO A 890 -21.10 38.17 15.62
CA PRO A 890 -21.45 38.66 14.29
C PRO A 890 -20.19 39.04 13.48
N LEU A 891 -20.26 38.87 12.16
CA LEU A 891 -19.25 39.42 11.26
C LEU A 891 -19.26 40.95 11.36
N SER A 892 -18.10 41.51 11.68
CA SER A 892 -17.90 42.95 11.85
C SER A 892 -17.16 43.51 10.63
N PRO A 893 -17.56 44.68 10.09
CA PRO A 893 -16.84 45.34 9.01
C PRO A 893 -15.36 45.58 9.35
N TYR A 894 -14.47 45.56 8.35
CA TYR A 894 -13.03 45.71 8.55
C TYR A 894 -12.61 46.94 9.37
N GLY A 895 -13.39 48.02 9.35
CA GLY A 895 -13.14 49.21 10.17
C GLY A 895 -13.29 48.97 11.67
N ASP A 896 -14.31 48.19 12.07
CA ASP A 896 -14.54 47.83 13.46
C ASP A 896 -13.51 46.80 13.94
N VAL A 897 -13.14 45.86 13.06
CA VAL A 897 -12.06 44.89 13.32
C VAL A 897 -10.72 45.60 13.51
N LEU A 898 -10.40 46.62 12.70
CA LEU A 898 -9.22 47.47 12.88
C LEU A 898 -9.26 48.21 14.22
N ALA A 899 -10.41 48.78 14.60
CA ALA A 899 -10.54 49.47 15.87
C ALA A 899 -10.25 48.54 17.05
N SER A 900 -10.74 47.30 17.00
CA SER A 900 -10.42 46.27 18.00
C SER A 900 -8.93 45.91 17.99
N ALA A 901 -8.34 45.66 16.81
CA ALA A 901 -6.92 45.36 16.68
C ALA A 901 -6.03 46.44 17.33
N VAL A 902 -6.33 47.71 17.08
CA VAL A 902 -5.59 48.84 17.67
C VAL A 902 -5.80 48.92 19.19
N SER A 903 -7.02 48.65 19.68
CA SER A 903 -7.31 48.59 21.12
C SER A 903 -6.44 47.55 21.83
N HIS A 904 -6.31 46.33 21.29
CA HIS A 904 -5.45 45.30 21.87
C HIS A 904 -3.96 45.68 21.83
N LEU A 905 -3.48 46.30 20.74
CA LEU A 905 -2.10 46.82 20.67
C LEU A 905 -1.85 47.93 21.71
N GLU A 906 -2.82 48.81 21.95
CA GLU A 906 -2.75 49.84 23.00
C GLU A 906 -2.73 49.24 24.41
N GLN A 907 -3.47 48.17 24.65
CA GLN A 907 -3.40 47.41 25.91
C GLN A 907 -2.03 46.76 26.11
N ALA A 908 -1.47 46.16 25.05
CA ALA A 908 -0.11 45.61 25.09
C ALA A 908 0.94 46.68 25.43
N ILE A 909 0.85 47.86 24.81
CA ILE A 909 1.70 49.03 25.12
C ILE A 909 1.55 49.45 26.58
N ALA A 910 0.32 49.63 27.06
CA ALA A 910 0.06 50.08 28.42
C ALA A 910 0.66 49.13 29.47
N ILE A 911 0.54 47.82 29.26
CA ILE A 911 1.12 46.82 30.16
C ILE A 911 2.64 46.80 30.03
N ALA A 912 3.17 46.84 28.82
CA ALA A 912 4.61 46.80 28.57
C ALA A 912 5.33 48.03 29.17
N ASP A 913 4.79 49.23 29.00
CA ASP A 913 5.37 50.47 29.51
C ASP A 913 5.30 50.59 31.04
N ALA A 914 4.29 49.96 31.66
CA ALA A 914 4.12 49.97 33.11
C ALA A 914 4.99 48.93 33.85
N ASN A 915 5.64 48.02 33.12
CA ASN A 915 6.31 46.85 33.71
C ASN A 915 7.72 46.65 33.14
N THR A 916 8.48 45.72 33.73
CA THR A 916 9.78 45.29 33.18
C THR A 916 9.80 43.78 33.10
N PHE A 917 9.85 43.26 31.89
CA PHE A 917 9.93 41.84 31.59
C PHE A 917 10.67 41.61 30.27
N THR A 918 10.96 40.34 29.98
CA THR A 918 11.54 39.89 28.70
C THR A 918 10.67 38.78 28.12
N VAL A 919 10.14 38.98 26.92
CA VAL A 919 9.52 37.94 26.11
C VAL A 919 10.63 37.01 25.59
N PRO A 920 10.54 35.70 25.81
CA PRO A 920 11.53 34.73 25.34
C PRO A 920 11.68 34.74 23.81
N ALA A 921 12.90 34.45 23.35
CA ALA A 921 13.25 34.44 21.93
C ALA A 921 12.36 33.52 21.08
N ASP A 922 12.04 32.34 21.60
CA ASP A 922 11.25 31.34 20.89
C ASP A 922 9.78 31.76 20.70
N TRP A 923 9.28 32.73 21.48
CA TRP A 923 7.90 33.23 21.34
C TRP A 923 7.74 34.16 20.13
N LEU A 924 8.83 34.79 19.68
CA LEU A 924 8.85 35.72 18.54
C LEU A 924 9.70 35.18 17.37
N GLY A 925 10.02 33.89 17.39
CA GLY A 925 10.73 33.23 16.30
C GLY A 925 12.19 33.64 16.15
N GLY A 926 12.90 33.99 17.24
CA GLY A 926 14.37 34.02 17.20
C GLY A 926 15.05 35.03 18.14
N GLU A 927 14.49 36.22 18.34
CA GLU A 927 15.10 37.27 19.17
C GLU A 927 14.24 37.57 20.41
N PRO A 928 14.82 37.62 21.62
CA PRO A 928 14.07 37.99 22.81
C PRO A 928 13.70 39.47 22.76
N ALA A 929 12.51 39.82 23.24
CA ALA A 929 12.04 41.20 23.26
C ALA A 929 11.89 41.68 24.71
N SER A 930 12.54 42.79 25.08
CA SER A 930 12.20 43.49 26.32
C SER A 930 10.77 44.04 26.23
N SER A 931 10.14 44.29 27.38
CA SER A 931 8.91 45.09 27.50
C SER A 931 8.93 46.35 26.60
N SER A 932 9.99 47.16 26.64
CA SER A 932 10.14 48.33 25.77
C SER A 932 10.18 47.99 24.27
N ARG A 933 10.77 46.86 23.89
CA ARG A 933 10.82 46.40 22.50
C ARG A 933 9.44 45.91 22.04
N LEU A 934 8.70 45.22 22.90
CA LEU A 934 7.33 44.80 22.61
C LEU A 934 6.41 46.03 22.40
N SER A 935 6.52 47.04 23.27
CA SER A 935 5.82 48.32 23.14
C SER A 935 6.14 49.02 21.81
N GLU A 936 7.42 49.07 21.44
CA GLU A 936 7.85 49.64 20.15
C GLU A 936 7.27 48.88 18.95
N LEU A 937 7.26 47.54 18.98
CA LEU A 937 6.65 46.73 17.94
C LEU A 937 5.15 46.99 17.83
N ALA A 938 4.44 47.07 18.96
CA ALA A 938 3.01 47.34 18.99
C ALA A 938 2.67 48.71 18.37
N HIS A 939 3.44 49.76 18.72
CA HIS A 939 3.34 51.08 18.08
C HIS A 939 3.54 50.99 16.56
N ALA A 940 4.60 50.31 16.10
CA ALA A 940 4.88 50.15 14.68
C ALA A 940 3.74 49.45 13.92
N TYR A 941 3.11 48.43 14.51
CA TYR A 941 1.95 47.75 13.93
C TYR A 941 0.69 48.64 13.91
N ILE A 942 0.45 49.47 14.92
CA ILE A 942 -0.62 50.48 14.89
C ILE A 942 -0.43 51.39 13.68
N ALA A 943 0.77 51.95 13.49
CA ALA A 943 1.07 52.82 12.35
C ALA A 943 0.88 52.11 11.00
N ARG A 944 1.33 50.85 10.89
CA ARG A 944 1.15 50.01 9.70
C ARG A 944 -0.34 49.81 9.39
N TYR A 945 -1.12 49.29 10.34
CA TYR A 945 -2.52 48.94 10.10
C TYR A 945 -3.40 50.17 9.82
N LEU A 946 -3.19 51.29 10.53
CA LEU A 946 -3.91 52.54 10.26
C LEU A 946 -3.68 53.03 8.83
N ALA A 947 -2.47 52.88 8.29
CA ALA A 947 -2.16 53.27 6.92
C ALA A 947 -2.63 52.25 5.88
N SER A 948 -2.55 50.95 6.19
CA SER A 948 -2.69 49.87 5.20
C SER A 948 -4.11 49.31 5.08
N VAL A 949 -4.95 49.38 6.11
CA VAL A 949 -6.34 48.88 6.06
C VAL A 949 -7.28 49.66 5.11
N PRO A 950 -7.18 51.00 4.95
CA PRO A 950 -8.02 51.73 4.00
C PRO A 950 -8.09 51.08 2.61
N ARG A 951 -9.29 51.03 2.02
CA ARG A 951 -9.58 50.28 0.79
C ARG A 951 -9.35 51.06 -0.49
N ASP A 952 -9.30 52.38 -0.41
CA ASP A 952 -9.15 53.24 -1.57
C ASP A 952 -8.45 54.57 -1.20
N PRO A 953 -8.15 55.44 -2.19
CA PRO A 953 -7.54 56.74 -1.95
C PRO A 953 -8.33 57.68 -1.03
N ALA A 954 -9.66 57.60 -1.06
CA ALA A 954 -10.51 58.46 -0.24
C ALA A 954 -10.43 58.05 1.23
N GLU A 955 -10.52 56.75 1.52
CA GLU A 955 -10.33 56.24 2.88
C GLU A 955 -8.93 56.50 3.40
N ARG A 956 -7.87 56.28 2.59
CA ARG A 956 -6.50 56.54 3.02
C ARG A 956 -6.24 58.02 3.29
N ALA A 957 -6.87 58.91 2.51
CA ALA A 957 -6.81 60.34 2.77
C ALA A 957 -7.52 60.74 4.08
N ALA A 958 -8.54 59.96 4.52
CA ALA A 958 -9.30 60.20 5.74
C ALA A 958 -8.64 59.64 7.02
N VAL A 959 -7.55 58.87 6.91
CA VAL A 959 -6.78 58.35 8.05
C VAL A 959 -6.31 59.50 8.94
N ASP A 960 -6.33 59.29 10.26
CA ASP A 960 -5.67 60.17 11.22
C ASP A 960 -4.15 60.03 11.13
N TRP A 961 -3.56 60.79 10.20
CA TRP A 961 -2.12 60.80 9.97
C TRP A 961 -1.32 61.34 11.17
N SER A 962 -1.94 62.08 12.08
CA SER A 962 -1.27 62.51 13.32
C SER A 962 -1.06 61.33 14.27
N ARG A 963 -2.05 60.42 14.34
CA ARG A 963 -1.94 59.16 15.08
C ARG A 963 -0.95 58.20 14.44
N VAL A 964 -0.91 58.11 13.11
CA VAL A 964 0.12 57.35 12.39
C VAL A 964 1.51 57.87 12.73
N LEU A 965 1.73 59.19 12.67
CA LEU A 965 3.01 59.83 13.00
C LEU A 965 3.44 59.54 14.44
N ALA A 966 2.52 59.60 15.40
CA ALA A 966 2.80 59.33 16.81
C ALA A 966 3.22 57.87 17.08
N ASN A 967 2.71 56.92 16.29
CA ASN A 967 2.96 55.49 16.44
C ASN A 967 4.08 54.96 15.53
N ALA A 968 4.49 55.72 14.51
CA ALA A 968 5.51 55.29 13.56
C ALA A 968 6.91 55.34 14.19
N THR A 969 7.20 54.46 15.14
CA THR A 969 8.46 54.35 15.89
C THR A 969 9.01 52.93 15.78
N LEU A 970 10.23 52.77 15.27
CA LEU A 970 10.93 51.49 15.26
C LEU A 970 12.45 51.72 15.21
N SER A 971 13.18 51.12 16.14
CA SER A 971 14.63 51.29 16.34
C SER A 971 15.47 50.33 15.50
N ALA A 972 14.93 49.14 15.21
CA ALA A 972 15.56 48.09 14.41
C ALA A 972 14.50 47.18 13.76
N ASP A 973 14.86 46.52 12.66
CA ASP A 973 14.01 45.54 11.97
C ASP A 973 13.56 44.43 12.92
N GLN A 974 12.33 43.95 12.75
CA GLN A 974 11.88 42.70 13.34
C GLN A 974 12.19 41.55 12.37
N ARG A 975 12.90 40.55 12.90
CA ARG A 975 13.33 39.37 12.14
C ARG A 975 12.83 38.09 12.80
N VAL A 976 12.68 37.07 11.98
CA VAL A 976 12.43 35.68 12.40
C VAL A 976 13.52 34.78 11.84
N VAL A 977 13.89 33.74 12.56
CA VAL A 977 14.92 32.75 12.22
C VAL A 977 14.41 31.37 12.64
N GLY A 978 14.61 30.34 11.82
CA GLY A 978 14.35 28.96 12.24
C GLY A 978 15.27 28.57 13.40
N SER A 979 14.73 27.99 14.47
CA SER A 979 15.51 27.48 15.62
C SER A 979 15.75 25.97 15.51
N GLY A 980 16.68 25.44 16.32
CA GLY A 980 17.16 24.04 16.23
C GLY A 980 16.11 22.93 16.38
N THR A 981 14.87 23.24 16.78
CA THR A 981 13.74 22.29 16.83
C THR A 981 12.82 22.36 15.60
N CYS A 982 12.93 23.42 14.78
CA CYS A 982 12.22 23.53 13.50
C CYS A 982 12.84 24.62 12.60
N ALA A 983 13.82 24.23 11.79
CA ALA A 983 14.55 25.15 10.91
C ALA A 983 13.63 25.83 9.87
N GLU A 984 12.57 25.16 9.40
CA GLU A 984 11.68 25.67 8.34
C GLU A 984 10.39 26.34 8.86
N CYS A 985 10.20 26.45 10.18
CA CYS A 985 8.92 26.91 10.74
C CYS A 985 8.57 28.36 10.38
N PHE A 986 9.58 29.22 10.23
CA PHE A 986 9.44 30.64 9.90
C PHE A 986 9.79 30.93 8.43
N ARG A 987 9.38 30.05 7.51
CA ARG A 987 9.57 30.26 6.06
C ARG A 987 8.70 31.39 5.53
N ASP A 988 9.26 32.17 4.61
CA ASP A 988 8.58 33.18 3.82
C ASP A 988 8.61 32.84 2.32
N ALA A 989 7.47 32.40 1.79
CA ALA A 989 7.28 32.06 0.38
C ALA A 989 7.31 33.26 -0.55
N THR A 990 6.97 34.47 -0.08
CA THR A 990 7.05 35.68 -0.91
C THR A 990 8.51 35.95 -1.26
N LYS A 991 9.39 35.89 -0.26
CA LYS A 991 10.84 36.05 -0.46
C LYS A 991 11.43 34.93 -1.32
N ALA A 992 11.08 33.69 -1.04
CA ALA A 992 11.60 32.54 -1.75
C ALA A 992 11.07 32.47 -3.19
N TRP A 993 9.76 32.22 -3.36
CA TRP A 993 9.14 31.88 -4.64
C TRP A 993 8.62 33.09 -5.42
N GLY A 994 8.21 34.16 -4.73
CA GLY A 994 7.77 35.41 -5.35
C GLY A 994 8.91 36.37 -5.71
N GLY A 995 10.05 36.28 -5.01
CA GLY A 995 11.18 37.18 -5.17
C GLY A 995 12.42 36.57 -5.81
N VAL A 996 13.04 35.60 -5.13
CA VAL A 996 14.40 35.15 -5.47
C VAL A 996 14.44 34.09 -6.57
N TYR A 997 13.51 33.12 -6.56
CA TYR A 997 13.52 32.04 -7.52
C TYR A 997 13.02 32.49 -8.90
N SER A 998 13.97 32.85 -9.75
CA SER A 998 13.78 33.46 -11.07
C SER A 998 13.01 32.62 -12.10
N ILE A 999 12.73 31.36 -11.77
CA ILE A 999 11.88 30.46 -12.57
C ILE A 999 10.40 30.54 -12.21
N TRP A 1000 10.05 31.02 -11.00
CA TRP A 1000 8.68 31.10 -10.49
C TRP A 1000 8.10 32.51 -10.61
N ALA A 1001 8.90 33.53 -10.34
CA ALA A 1001 8.48 34.93 -10.42
C ALA A 1001 9.62 35.83 -10.93
N ARG A 1002 9.26 36.99 -11.46
CA ARG A 1002 10.15 38.07 -11.90
C ARG A 1002 9.63 39.39 -11.35
N LEU A 1003 10.48 40.41 -11.22
CA LEU A 1003 10.00 41.75 -10.87
C LEU A 1003 9.17 42.32 -12.02
N ASP A 1004 7.97 42.83 -11.73
CA ASP A 1004 7.08 43.30 -12.80
C ASP A 1004 7.60 44.60 -13.44
N VAL A 1005 7.30 44.77 -14.72
CA VAL A 1005 7.69 45.97 -15.47
C VAL A 1005 7.01 47.23 -14.92
N ARG A 1006 5.79 47.15 -14.37
CA ARG A 1006 5.11 48.26 -13.69
C ARG A 1006 5.78 48.65 -12.36
N HIS A 1007 6.43 47.69 -11.69
CA HIS A 1007 7.21 47.98 -10.48
C HIS A 1007 8.49 48.77 -10.80
N LEU A 1008 9.20 48.35 -11.85
CA LEU A 1008 10.51 48.89 -12.23
C LEU A 1008 10.43 50.11 -13.16
N GLY A 1009 9.41 50.13 -14.00
CA GLY A 1009 9.18 51.07 -15.09
C GLY A 1009 9.22 52.55 -14.72
N PRO A 1010 8.70 52.97 -13.55
CA PRO A 1010 8.84 54.36 -13.10
C PRO A 1010 10.30 54.82 -13.00
N ALA A 1011 11.26 53.90 -12.86
CA ALA A 1011 12.69 54.24 -12.86
C ALA A 1011 13.30 54.37 -14.27
N ASP A 1012 12.61 53.93 -15.32
CA ASP A 1012 13.11 53.99 -16.69
C ASP A 1012 13.19 55.43 -17.19
N GLN A 1013 14.38 55.81 -17.66
CA GLN A 1013 14.71 57.15 -18.15
C GLN A 1013 14.77 57.19 -19.68
N SER A 1014 14.64 56.05 -20.37
CA SER A 1014 14.72 55.95 -21.83
C SER A 1014 13.39 56.20 -22.56
N GLY A 1015 12.26 56.02 -21.88
CA GLY A 1015 10.92 56.08 -22.47
C GLY A 1015 10.37 54.73 -22.93
N ASN A 1016 11.12 53.64 -22.71
CA ASN A 1016 10.69 52.28 -23.01
C ASN A 1016 9.47 51.91 -22.19
N TYR A 1017 9.40 52.31 -20.91
CA TYR A 1017 8.25 52.02 -20.06
C TYR A 1017 6.97 52.69 -20.56
N GLN A 1018 7.02 53.98 -20.94
CA GLN A 1018 5.86 54.67 -21.50
C GLN A 1018 5.44 54.05 -22.85
N ALA A 1019 6.39 53.64 -23.69
CA ALA A 1019 6.09 52.91 -24.91
C ALA A 1019 5.44 51.54 -24.64
N TRP A 1020 5.88 50.83 -23.60
CA TRP A 1020 5.31 49.56 -23.16
C TRP A 1020 3.88 49.73 -22.62
N LEU A 1021 3.64 50.77 -21.81
CA LEU A 1021 2.29 51.12 -21.34
C LEU A 1021 1.35 51.46 -22.51
N ALA A 1022 1.82 52.20 -23.51
CA ALA A 1022 1.02 52.55 -24.69
C ALA A 1022 0.75 51.36 -25.63
N ALA A 1023 1.56 50.30 -25.58
CA ALA A 1023 1.38 49.12 -26.41
C ALA A 1023 0.16 48.29 -25.97
N PRO A 1024 -0.58 47.66 -26.91
CA PRO A 1024 -1.62 46.69 -26.58
C PRO A 1024 -1.08 45.60 -25.65
N LEU A 1025 -1.88 45.19 -24.65
CA LEU A 1025 -1.48 44.22 -23.63
C LEU A 1025 -0.85 42.93 -24.20
N ALA A 1026 -1.41 42.38 -25.27
CA ALA A 1026 -0.91 41.16 -25.91
C ALA A 1026 0.46 41.32 -26.62
N SER A 1027 0.89 42.56 -26.86
CA SER A 1027 2.17 42.91 -27.51
C SER A 1027 3.24 43.42 -26.53
N ARG A 1028 2.90 43.51 -25.24
CA ARG A 1028 3.84 43.89 -24.19
C ARG A 1028 4.81 42.73 -23.97
N ASP A 1029 6.04 42.90 -24.40
CA ASP A 1029 7.19 42.00 -24.15
C ASP A 1029 8.05 42.57 -23.00
N ALA A 1030 9.02 41.81 -22.50
CA ALA A 1030 10.00 42.31 -21.54
C ALA A 1030 10.76 43.51 -22.12
N ILE A 1031 11.01 44.54 -21.30
CA ILE A 1031 11.78 45.72 -21.67
C ILE A 1031 13.02 45.88 -20.80
N ARG A 1032 14.02 46.56 -21.33
CA ARG A 1032 15.19 46.98 -20.55
C ARG A 1032 14.90 48.30 -19.86
N ILE A 1033 15.28 48.37 -18.60
CA ILE A 1033 15.16 49.56 -17.76
C ILE A 1033 16.49 50.32 -17.83
N ASP A 1034 16.49 51.51 -18.44
CA ASP A 1034 17.62 52.44 -18.40
C ASP A 1034 17.44 53.35 -17.18
N THR A 1035 18.21 53.15 -16.12
CA THR A 1035 18.04 53.93 -14.89
C THR A 1035 19.36 54.27 -14.21
N ASP A 1036 19.36 55.43 -13.54
CA ASP A 1036 20.42 55.87 -12.63
C ASP A 1036 20.17 55.36 -11.19
N ASP A 1037 19.05 54.68 -10.91
CA ASP A 1037 18.78 54.08 -9.60
C ASP A 1037 19.66 52.84 -9.40
N ALA A 1038 20.71 53.00 -8.59
CA ALA A 1038 21.70 51.96 -8.32
C ALA A 1038 21.11 50.70 -7.67
N ARG A 1039 19.88 50.76 -7.16
CA ARG A 1039 19.16 49.59 -6.65
C ARG A 1039 18.76 48.61 -7.75
N LEU A 1040 18.54 49.12 -8.97
CA LEU A 1040 17.98 48.36 -10.09
C LEU A 1040 19.02 47.95 -11.14
N THR A 1041 19.97 48.81 -11.46
CA THR A 1041 21.09 48.50 -12.37
C THR A 1041 22.29 49.39 -12.03
N GLN A 1042 23.49 49.09 -12.51
CA GLN A 1042 24.57 50.09 -12.47
C GLN A 1042 24.19 51.28 -13.36
N PRO A 1043 24.47 52.53 -12.93
CA PRO A 1043 24.10 53.72 -13.68
C PRO A 1043 24.64 53.68 -15.12
N GLY A 1044 23.73 53.81 -16.09
CA GLY A 1044 24.06 53.79 -17.52
C GLY A 1044 24.33 52.40 -18.12
N ASP A 1045 24.13 51.31 -17.38
CA ASP A 1045 24.26 49.93 -17.88
C ASP A 1045 23.06 49.05 -17.51
N SER A 1046 22.06 49.02 -18.40
CA SER A 1046 20.83 48.23 -18.25
C SER A 1046 21.02 46.71 -18.23
N LEU A 1047 22.23 46.20 -18.50
CA LEU A 1047 22.56 44.76 -18.55
C LEU A 1047 23.32 44.29 -17.30
N SER A 1048 23.50 45.17 -16.32
CA SER A 1048 24.23 44.90 -15.09
C SER A 1048 23.28 44.69 -13.91
N ASP A 1049 23.74 43.96 -12.91
CA ASP A 1049 23.01 43.82 -11.66
C ASP A 1049 23.04 45.13 -10.84
N GLY A 1050 21.91 45.49 -10.24
CA GLY A 1050 21.80 46.58 -9.26
C GLY A 1050 22.19 46.15 -7.84
N LEU A 1051 21.86 46.96 -6.83
CA LEU A 1051 22.01 46.56 -5.42
C LEU A 1051 20.99 45.49 -5.01
N TYR A 1052 19.76 45.59 -5.50
CA TYR A 1052 18.64 44.74 -5.08
C TYR A 1052 18.14 43.80 -6.19
N THR A 1053 18.51 44.05 -7.44
CA THR A 1053 18.06 43.28 -8.60
C THR A 1053 19.20 42.57 -9.32
N ALA A 1054 18.90 41.44 -9.96
CA ALA A 1054 19.80 40.76 -10.89
C ALA A 1054 19.21 40.76 -12.31
N PHE A 1055 20.06 40.97 -13.32
CA PHE A 1055 19.70 40.88 -14.73
C PHE A 1055 19.97 39.48 -15.26
N GLU A 1056 18.96 38.84 -15.86
CA GLU A 1056 19.04 37.40 -16.18
C GLU A 1056 19.14 37.08 -17.66
N GLY A 1057 19.31 38.12 -18.48
CA GLY A 1057 19.43 38.00 -19.92
C GLY A 1057 18.16 38.43 -20.65
N VAL A 1058 18.33 38.76 -21.92
CA VAL A 1058 17.29 39.34 -22.77
C VAL A 1058 16.24 38.29 -23.11
N ASN A 1059 14.98 38.57 -22.84
CA ASN A 1059 13.86 37.64 -23.06
C ASN A 1059 14.10 36.27 -22.39
N SER A 1060 14.71 36.29 -21.20
CA SER A 1060 15.12 35.09 -20.46
C SER A 1060 14.02 34.50 -19.59
N SER A 1061 12.90 35.22 -19.45
CA SER A 1061 11.74 34.78 -18.66
C SER A 1061 11.32 33.35 -19.04
N PRO A 1062 11.34 32.38 -18.10
CA PRO A 1062 10.93 30.99 -18.36
C PRO A 1062 9.41 30.82 -18.38
N PHE A 1063 8.70 31.93 -18.53
CA PHE A 1063 7.25 32.01 -18.50
C PHE A 1063 6.63 31.55 -19.81
N ARG A 1064 5.36 31.18 -19.72
CA ARG A 1064 4.57 30.67 -20.83
C ARG A 1064 4.01 31.83 -21.65
N PRO A 1065 4.47 32.07 -22.88
CA PRO A 1065 4.02 33.21 -23.68
C PRO A 1065 2.52 33.14 -24.00
N GLU A 1066 1.94 31.93 -24.05
CA GLU A 1066 0.50 31.72 -24.26
C GLU A 1066 -0.37 32.25 -23.11
N ARG A 1067 0.23 32.58 -21.96
CA ARG A 1067 -0.46 33.12 -20.77
C ARG A 1067 -0.31 34.62 -20.61
N GLY A 1068 0.26 35.30 -21.61
CA GLY A 1068 0.43 36.75 -21.60
C GLY A 1068 1.88 37.14 -21.40
N LYS A 1069 2.46 37.76 -22.42
CA LYS A 1069 3.84 38.23 -22.38
C LYS A 1069 4.05 39.49 -21.54
N TYR A 1070 2.98 40.20 -21.19
CA TYR A 1070 3.04 41.32 -20.27
C TYR A 1070 3.56 40.91 -18.88
N HIS A 1071 3.55 39.60 -18.58
CA HIS A 1071 4.19 39.04 -17.40
C HIS A 1071 5.72 38.90 -17.50
N PHE A 1072 6.33 39.15 -18.66
CA PHE A 1072 7.75 38.88 -18.88
C PHE A 1072 8.61 40.04 -18.39
N SER A 1073 9.69 39.71 -17.69
CA SER A 1073 10.70 40.66 -17.22
C SER A 1073 12.08 40.00 -17.19
N ASP A 1074 13.10 40.79 -17.50
CA ASP A 1074 14.49 40.33 -17.52
C ASP A 1074 15.17 40.50 -16.14
N TYR A 1075 14.43 40.99 -15.13
CA TYR A 1075 14.93 41.33 -13.80
C TYR A 1075 14.29 40.46 -12.72
N ARG A 1076 15.09 40.03 -11.75
CA ARG A 1076 14.62 39.36 -10.52
C ARG A 1076 15.10 40.10 -9.28
N ASP A 1077 14.47 39.83 -8.15
CA ASP A 1077 14.98 40.25 -6.85
C ASP A 1077 16.19 39.38 -6.48
N LYS A 1078 17.26 40.03 -6.00
CA LYS A 1078 18.45 39.36 -5.45
C LYS A 1078 18.75 39.73 -4.00
N ARG A 1079 17.96 40.62 -3.39
CA ARG A 1079 18.17 41.09 -2.00
C ARG A 1079 18.15 39.95 -1.00
N HIS A 1080 17.45 38.86 -1.33
CA HIS A 1080 17.26 37.70 -0.48
C HIS A 1080 17.94 36.42 -1.02
N ASP A 1081 18.95 36.51 -1.89
CA ASP A 1081 19.65 35.35 -2.46
C ASP A 1081 20.20 34.38 -1.40
N VAL A 1082 20.71 34.92 -0.29
CA VAL A 1082 21.19 34.13 0.85
C VAL A 1082 20.06 33.36 1.54
N TYR A 1083 18.85 33.91 1.56
CA TYR A 1083 17.68 33.27 2.15
C TYR A 1083 17.17 32.10 1.30
N ALA A 1084 17.27 32.19 -0.03
CA ALA A 1084 16.82 31.16 -0.96
C ALA A 1084 17.73 29.93 -1.08
N ALA A 1085 18.95 29.98 -0.55
CA ALA A 1085 19.83 28.82 -0.56
C ALA A 1085 19.32 27.70 0.38
N ASP A 1086 18.90 28.06 1.60
CA ASP A 1086 18.58 27.09 2.65
C ASP A 1086 17.20 27.30 3.31
N LEU A 1087 16.40 28.31 2.91
CA LEU A 1087 15.07 28.65 3.46
C LEU A 1087 15.01 28.82 4.99
N THR A 1088 16.14 29.05 5.63
CA THR A 1088 16.33 28.98 7.09
C THR A 1088 17.04 30.20 7.67
N GLY A 1089 17.47 31.15 6.82
CA GLY A 1089 18.14 32.38 7.23
C GLY A 1089 17.19 33.39 7.90
N PRO A 1090 17.71 34.46 8.52
CA PRO A 1090 16.87 35.51 9.08
C PRO A 1090 16.00 36.21 8.03
N ALA A 1091 14.68 36.22 8.24
CA ALA A 1091 13.73 36.94 7.41
C ALA A 1091 13.21 38.18 8.16
N VAL A 1092 13.31 39.35 7.54
CA VAL A 1092 12.63 40.57 8.02
C VAL A 1092 11.13 40.40 7.80
N ILE A 1093 10.31 40.72 8.80
CA ILE A 1093 8.83 40.71 8.73
C ILE A 1093 8.21 42.10 9.01
N LEU A 1094 9.01 43.01 9.55
CA LEU A 1094 8.70 44.43 9.73
C LEU A 1094 10.01 45.20 9.73
N SER A 1095 10.21 46.11 8.79
CA SER A 1095 11.47 46.86 8.67
C SER A 1095 11.37 48.25 9.29
N ARG A 1096 12.50 48.73 9.81
CA ARG A 1096 12.62 50.13 10.26
C ARG A 1096 12.33 51.11 9.12
N THR A 1097 12.83 50.79 7.93
CA THR A 1097 12.66 51.63 6.74
C THR A 1097 11.19 51.79 6.34
N GLU A 1098 10.37 50.76 6.48
CA GLU A 1098 8.92 50.84 6.24
C GLU A 1098 8.26 51.85 7.15
N ILE A 1099 8.57 51.78 8.45
CA ILE A 1099 8.02 52.69 9.46
C ILE A 1099 8.50 54.13 9.26
N ASP A 1100 9.77 54.32 8.90
CA ASP A 1100 10.30 55.64 8.54
C ASP A 1100 9.58 56.23 7.31
N LEU A 1101 9.31 55.43 6.27
CA LEU A 1101 8.59 55.90 5.07
C LEU A 1101 7.10 56.12 5.32
N LEU A 1102 6.46 55.38 6.23
CA LEU A 1102 5.13 55.71 6.75
C LEU A 1102 5.13 57.04 7.52
N ARG A 1103 6.19 57.30 8.30
CA ARG A 1103 6.39 58.60 8.97
C ARG A 1103 6.53 59.73 7.95
N ALA A 1104 7.26 59.49 6.87
CA ALA A 1104 7.39 60.46 5.77
C ALA A 1104 6.05 60.73 5.06
N GLU A 1105 5.23 59.70 4.82
CA GLU A 1105 3.87 59.88 4.30
C GLU A 1105 3.02 60.74 5.25
N ALA A 1106 3.05 60.43 6.54
CA ALA A 1106 2.32 61.20 7.55
C ALA A 1106 2.73 62.69 7.53
N HIS A 1107 4.04 62.98 7.46
CA HIS A 1107 4.53 64.36 7.32
C HIS A 1107 4.00 65.04 6.05
N LEU A 1108 4.02 64.37 4.88
CA LEU A 1108 3.47 64.94 3.65
C LEU A 1108 1.98 65.24 3.77
N ARG A 1109 1.20 64.30 4.33
CA ARG A 1109 -0.25 64.42 4.51
C ARG A 1109 -0.62 65.53 5.49
N LEU A 1110 0.26 65.81 6.47
CA LEU A 1110 0.13 66.90 7.44
C LEU A 1110 0.74 68.23 6.95
N GLY A 1111 1.26 68.28 5.72
CA GLY A 1111 1.82 69.49 5.11
C GLY A 1111 3.26 69.84 5.51
N ASP A 1112 3.97 68.94 6.19
CA ASP A 1112 5.38 69.10 6.59
C ASP A 1112 6.32 68.42 5.58
N THR A 1113 6.43 69.00 4.39
CA THR A 1113 7.28 68.48 3.32
C THR A 1113 8.77 68.43 3.69
N ALA A 1114 9.24 69.32 4.56
CA ALA A 1114 10.64 69.38 4.93
C ALA A 1114 11.08 68.15 5.74
N SER A 1115 10.31 67.77 6.76
CA SER A 1115 10.58 66.56 7.54
C SER A 1115 10.45 65.30 6.70
N ALA A 1116 9.44 65.23 5.82
CA ALA A 1116 9.29 64.11 4.89
C ALA A 1116 10.51 63.93 3.98
N LEU A 1117 11.00 65.01 3.36
CA LEU A 1117 12.20 64.97 2.52
C LEU A 1117 13.46 64.59 3.30
N GLY A 1118 13.55 64.97 4.57
CA GLY A 1118 14.64 64.56 5.45
C GLY A 1118 14.70 63.05 5.70
N ILE A 1119 13.57 62.35 5.57
CA ILE A 1119 13.47 60.89 5.68
C ILE A 1119 13.64 60.23 4.31
N ILE A 1120 12.85 60.66 3.30
CA ILE A 1120 12.86 60.13 1.93
C ILE A 1120 14.28 60.16 1.33
N ASN A 1121 15.02 61.25 1.55
CA ASN A 1121 16.35 61.40 0.96
C ASN A 1121 17.43 60.50 1.56
N GLN A 1122 17.18 59.84 2.71
CA GLN A 1122 18.16 58.98 3.36
C GLN A 1122 18.50 57.77 2.49
N THR A 1123 17.50 56.98 2.12
CA THR A 1123 17.65 55.78 1.28
C THR A 1123 17.86 56.16 -0.19
N ARG A 1124 17.15 57.19 -0.67
CA ARG A 1124 17.26 57.67 -2.05
C ARG A 1124 18.69 58.00 -2.47
N THR A 1125 19.42 58.74 -1.64
CA THR A 1125 20.80 59.16 -1.94
C THR A 1125 21.82 58.07 -1.60
N THR A 1126 21.59 57.33 -0.52
CA THR A 1126 22.56 56.35 0.00
C THR A 1126 22.49 55.02 -0.74
N ASN A 1127 21.29 54.45 -0.87
CA ASN A 1127 21.06 53.15 -1.52
C ASN A 1127 20.78 53.32 -3.01
N GLY A 1128 19.94 54.30 -3.36
CA GLY A 1128 19.55 54.57 -4.76
C GLY A 1128 20.62 55.29 -5.58
N GLY A 1129 21.58 55.99 -4.95
CA GLY A 1129 22.54 56.83 -5.67
C GLY A 1129 21.90 58.00 -6.43
N LEU A 1130 20.61 58.27 -6.17
CA LEU A 1130 19.83 59.28 -6.88
C LEU A 1130 20.02 60.67 -6.26
N PRO A 1131 19.84 61.74 -7.05
CA PRO A 1131 19.80 63.10 -6.49
C PRO A 1131 18.70 63.25 -5.44
N ALA A 1132 19.00 64.01 -4.38
CA ALA A 1132 18.03 64.33 -3.33
C ALA A 1132 16.79 64.98 -3.94
N ALA A 1133 15.62 64.46 -3.59
CA ALA A 1133 14.34 65.03 -3.97
C ALA A 1133 14.10 66.39 -3.31
N THR A 1134 13.31 67.21 -3.99
CA THR A 1134 12.94 68.56 -3.54
C THR A 1134 11.43 68.64 -3.32
N ALA A 1135 10.94 69.78 -2.82
CA ALA A 1135 9.49 70.01 -2.71
C ALA A 1135 8.77 69.99 -4.08
N ALA A 1136 9.50 70.19 -5.19
CA ALA A 1136 8.98 70.06 -6.54
C ALA A 1136 8.99 68.60 -7.07
N GLY A 1137 9.49 67.64 -6.29
CA GLY A 1137 9.62 66.24 -6.68
C GLY A 1137 11.04 65.84 -7.11
N ALA A 1138 11.11 64.88 -8.03
CA ALA A 1138 12.36 64.32 -8.54
C ALA A 1138 13.10 65.34 -9.44
N PRO A 1139 14.36 65.71 -9.14
CA PRO A 1139 15.06 66.76 -9.86
C PRO A 1139 15.74 66.25 -11.14
N GLY A 1140 15.93 67.16 -12.10
CA GLY A 1140 16.76 66.95 -13.29
C GLY A 1140 16.04 66.29 -14.48
N PRO A 1141 16.67 66.30 -15.67
CA PRO A 1141 16.07 65.77 -16.90
C PRO A 1141 16.02 64.25 -16.96
N ARG A 1142 16.82 63.57 -16.12
CA ARG A 1142 16.82 62.12 -15.88
C ARG A 1142 16.28 61.83 -14.47
N CYS A 1143 15.13 62.40 -14.15
CA CYS A 1143 14.46 62.19 -12.87
C CYS A 1143 13.97 60.75 -12.70
N VAL A 1144 13.92 60.29 -11.44
CA VAL A 1144 13.34 59.00 -11.01
C VAL A 1144 12.49 59.25 -9.76
N PRO A 1145 11.22 58.83 -9.70
CA PRO A 1145 10.48 58.17 -10.76
C PRO A 1145 10.00 59.15 -11.85
N ARG A 1146 9.58 58.59 -12.99
CA ARG A 1146 8.76 59.24 -14.00
C ARG A 1146 7.32 58.75 -13.90
N ASN A 1147 6.39 59.63 -14.22
CA ASN A 1147 4.98 59.31 -14.36
C ASN A 1147 4.71 58.55 -15.69
N ASP A 1148 3.50 58.03 -15.84
CA ASP A 1148 3.07 57.30 -17.04
C ASP A 1148 3.08 58.16 -18.32
N ASP A 1149 3.02 59.48 -18.18
CA ASP A 1149 3.16 60.44 -19.30
C ASP A 1149 4.64 60.82 -19.60
N GLY A 1150 5.59 60.26 -18.84
CA GLY A 1150 7.03 60.49 -18.97
C GLY A 1150 7.54 61.75 -18.25
N THR A 1151 6.67 62.54 -17.61
CA THR A 1151 7.06 63.68 -16.77
C THR A 1151 7.71 63.23 -15.46
N CYS A 1152 8.44 64.12 -14.79
CA CYS A 1152 9.05 63.81 -13.50
C CYS A 1152 7.99 63.68 -12.41
N GLY A 1153 8.14 62.65 -11.56
CA GLY A 1153 7.27 62.45 -10.41
C GLY A 1153 7.39 63.59 -9.39
N ASP A 1154 6.25 63.96 -8.81
CA ASP A 1154 6.18 64.90 -7.70
C ASP A 1154 6.75 64.28 -6.40
N VAL A 1155 6.70 65.01 -5.29
CA VAL A 1155 7.23 64.54 -4.01
C VAL A 1155 6.51 63.27 -3.51
N PHE A 1156 5.23 63.10 -3.84
CA PHE A 1156 4.47 61.92 -3.44
C PHE A 1156 4.82 60.72 -4.31
N ALA A 1157 4.99 60.90 -5.62
CA ALA A 1157 5.52 59.88 -6.51
C ALA A 1157 6.93 59.43 -6.08
N VAL A 1158 7.80 60.36 -5.67
CA VAL A 1158 9.10 60.02 -5.07
C VAL A 1158 8.92 59.15 -3.83
N LEU A 1159 8.04 59.51 -2.89
CA LEU A 1159 7.78 58.69 -1.71
C LEU A 1159 7.33 57.27 -2.10
N LYS A 1160 6.38 57.15 -3.04
CA LYS A 1160 5.90 55.85 -3.52
C LYS A 1160 7.03 55.00 -4.08
N HIS A 1161 7.88 55.61 -4.92
CA HIS A 1161 9.07 54.95 -5.49
C HIS A 1161 10.01 54.50 -4.38
N GLU A 1162 10.41 55.38 -3.46
CA GLU A 1162 11.31 55.00 -2.36
C GLU A 1162 10.71 53.88 -1.50
N LYS A 1163 9.40 53.90 -1.23
CA LYS A 1163 8.75 52.84 -0.46
C LYS A 1163 8.75 51.52 -1.22
N ARG A 1164 8.27 51.49 -2.46
CA ARG A 1164 8.36 50.30 -3.32
C ARG A 1164 9.77 49.74 -3.34
N MET A 1165 10.76 50.60 -3.61
CA MET A 1165 12.15 50.18 -3.73
C MET A 1165 12.75 49.61 -2.45
N GLU A 1166 12.45 50.19 -1.29
CA GLU A 1166 13.11 49.81 -0.03
C GLU A 1166 12.40 48.67 0.73
N VAL A 1167 11.10 48.44 0.48
CA VAL A 1167 10.31 47.49 1.30
C VAL A 1167 9.68 46.34 0.53
N TRP A 1168 9.91 46.23 -0.78
CA TRP A 1168 9.40 45.08 -1.53
C TRP A 1168 9.87 43.75 -0.90
N HIS A 1169 8.99 42.76 -0.85
CA HIS A 1169 9.18 41.43 -0.25
C HIS A 1169 9.56 41.40 1.26
N HIS A 1170 9.53 42.52 2.00
CA HIS A 1170 9.79 42.52 3.44
C HIS A 1170 8.62 41.99 4.27
N ALA A 1171 7.38 42.26 3.86
CA ALA A 1171 6.20 41.73 4.55
C ALA A 1171 5.12 41.28 3.55
N MET A 1172 4.12 40.53 4.03
CA MET A 1172 3.03 40.06 3.20
C MET A 1172 2.23 41.24 2.65
N GLY A 1173 2.11 41.32 1.33
CA GLY A 1173 1.20 42.25 0.65
C GLY A 1173 1.53 43.73 0.82
N THR A 1174 2.74 44.11 1.25
CA THR A 1174 3.10 45.52 1.50
C THR A 1174 2.78 46.43 0.31
N ALA A 1175 3.23 46.05 -0.89
CA ALA A 1175 2.95 46.78 -2.12
C ALA A 1175 1.45 46.85 -2.40
N TYR A 1176 0.75 45.71 -2.30
CA TYR A 1176 -0.69 45.62 -2.53
C TYR A 1176 -1.50 46.60 -1.66
N PHE A 1177 -1.22 46.67 -0.36
CA PHE A 1177 -1.99 47.52 0.55
C PHE A 1177 -1.69 49.01 0.36
N ASP A 1178 -0.44 49.36 0.04
CA ASP A 1178 -0.11 50.73 -0.31
C ASP A 1178 -0.74 51.14 -1.65
N ASP A 1179 -0.59 50.32 -2.68
CA ASP A 1179 -1.12 50.59 -4.02
C ASP A 1179 -2.65 50.64 -4.00
N ARG A 1180 -3.31 49.81 -3.19
CA ARG A 1180 -4.75 49.90 -2.91
C ARG A 1180 -5.13 51.28 -2.40
N GLY A 1181 -4.48 51.72 -1.31
CA GLY A 1181 -4.79 53.00 -0.67
C GLY A 1181 -4.26 54.21 -1.44
N TRP A 1182 -3.35 54.03 -2.38
CA TRP A 1182 -2.88 55.08 -3.29
C TRP A 1182 -3.69 55.16 -4.59
N GLY A 1183 -4.41 54.08 -4.94
CA GLY A 1183 -5.18 53.98 -6.18
C GLY A 1183 -4.36 53.54 -7.38
N ASP A 1184 -3.25 52.84 -7.14
CA ASP A 1184 -2.28 52.45 -8.16
C ASP A 1184 -2.47 50.99 -8.65
N LEU A 1185 -3.36 50.21 -8.02
CA LEU A 1185 -3.68 48.86 -8.46
C LEU A 1185 -4.25 48.86 -9.89
N VAL A 1186 -3.92 47.83 -10.67
CA VAL A 1186 -4.52 47.61 -11.99
C VAL A 1186 -6.04 47.50 -11.88
N SER A 1187 -6.74 48.14 -12.82
CA SER A 1187 -8.20 48.13 -12.90
C SER A 1187 -8.77 46.71 -12.83
N GLY A 1188 -9.80 46.53 -12.01
CA GLY A 1188 -10.46 45.24 -11.82
C GLY A 1188 -9.81 44.33 -10.77
N THR A 1189 -8.62 44.67 -10.25
CA THR A 1189 -8.01 43.94 -9.12
C THR A 1189 -8.92 44.04 -7.89
N PRO A 1190 -9.20 42.94 -7.16
CA PRO A 1190 -9.97 43.03 -5.93
C PRO A 1190 -9.20 43.83 -4.87
N ILE A 1191 -9.86 44.82 -4.24
CA ILE A 1191 -9.27 45.67 -3.19
C ILE A 1191 -9.38 45.07 -1.79
N GLN A 1192 -10.11 43.96 -1.67
CA GLN A 1192 -10.24 43.16 -0.46
C GLN A 1192 -10.69 41.76 -0.85
N LEU A 1193 -10.47 40.79 0.03
CA LEU A 1193 -11.02 39.45 -0.13
C LEU A 1193 -12.36 39.34 0.62
N PRO A 1194 -13.30 38.54 0.11
CA PRO A 1194 -14.51 38.19 0.86
C PRO A 1194 -14.17 37.27 2.04
N VAL A 1195 -15.07 37.16 3.02
CA VAL A 1195 -15.06 36.03 3.97
C VAL A 1195 -14.90 34.72 3.16
N PRO A 1196 -13.99 33.81 3.57
CA PRO A 1196 -13.68 32.63 2.76
C PRO A 1196 -14.94 31.81 2.44
N GLY A 1197 -15.08 31.33 1.20
CA GLY A 1197 -16.29 30.65 0.76
C GLY A 1197 -16.66 29.44 1.63
N GLN A 1198 -15.66 28.71 2.12
CA GLN A 1198 -15.90 27.58 3.04
C GLN A 1198 -16.52 28.04 4.36
N GLU A 1199 -16.09 29.19 4.87
CA GLU A 1199 -16.65 29.78 6.09
C GLU A 1199 -18.09 30.25 5.85
N LEU A 1200 -18.38 30.88 4.70
CA LEU A 1200 -19.73 31.27 4.33
C LEU A 1200 -20.67 30.06 4.21
N VAL A 1201 -20.19 28.94 3.69
CA VAL A 1201 -20.94 27.67 3.67
C VAL A 1201 -21.23 27.19 5.09
N ASN A 1202 -20.25 27.23 6.00
CA ASN A 1202 -20.44 26.86 7.40
C ASN A 1202 -21.48 27.74 8.10
N LEU A 1203 -21.47 29.05 7.80
CA LEU A 1203 -22.41 30.04 8.33
C LEU A 1203 -23.78 30.03 7.62
N MET A 1204 -23.98 29.17 6.62
CA MET A 1204 -25.18 29.14 5.76
C MET A 1204 -25.47 30.49 5.08
N MET A 1205 -24.41 31.22 4.72
CA MET A 1205 -24.47 32.49 4.02
C MET A 1205 -24.17 32.30 2.53
N ALA A 1206 -24.69 33.20 1.69
CA ALA A 1206 -24.39 33.16 0.26
C ALA A 1206 -22.91 33.50 0.00
N ILE A 1207 -22.26 32.72 -0.86
CA ILE A 1207 -20.91 33.02 -1.34
C ILE A 1207 -20.94 34.31 -2.18
N TYR A 1208 -20.04 35.24 -1.88
CA TYR A 1208 -19.84 36.47 -2.65
C TYR A 1208 -18.35 36.68 -2.96
N THR A 1209 -18.07 37.61 -3.88
CA THR A 1209 -16.71 37.91 -4.34
C THR A 1209 -16.52 39.38 -4.72
N PHE A 1210 -15.27 39.80 -4.90
CA PHE A 1210 -14.83 41.12 -5.32
C PHE A 1210 -13.90 41.06 -6.54
N GLY A 1211 -13.72 42.18 -7.23
CA GLY A 1211 -12.86 42.29 -8.40
C GLY A 1211 -13.61 42.11 -9.72
N GLY A 1212 -12.89 42.01 -10.83
CA GLY A 1212 -13.46 41.79 -12.16
C GLY A 1212 -14.16 43.00 -12.77
N GLY A 1213 -14.00 44.19 -12.20
CA GLY A 1213 -14.77 45.39 -12.57
C GLY A 1213 -16.14 45.49 -11.88
N GLY A 1214 -16.48 44.53 -11.00
CA GLY A 1214 -17.66 44.59 -10.13
C GLY A 1214 -17.39 45.30 -8.80
N THR A 1215 -18.27 45.07 -7.81
CA THR A 1215 -18.10 45.57 -6.44
C THR A 1215 -16.71 45.22 -5.87
N GLY A 1216 -16.11 46.14 -5.11
CA GLY A 1216 -14.79 45.94 -4.50
C GLY A 1216 -13.64 45.78 -5.51
N SER A 1217 -13.81 46.28 -6.74
CA SER A 1217 -12.73 46.33 -7.73
C SER A 1217 -11.97 47.64 -7.64
N ALA A 1218 -10.67 47.58 -7.89
CA ALA A 1218 -9.86 48.76 -8.18
C ALA A 1218 -10.48 49.47 -9.40
N PRO A 1219 -10.68 50.80 -9.31
CA PRO A 1219 -11.37 51.55 -10.35
C PRO A 1219 -10.60 51.50 -11.66
N THR A 1220 -11.30 51.67 -12.77
CA THR A 1220 -10.64 51.90 -14.06
C THR A 1220 -9.89 53.21 -13.96
N ALA A 1221 -8.55 53.13 -13.94
CA ALA A 1221 -7.69 54.31 -13.98
C ALA A 1221 -8.16 55.18 -15.15
N GLY A 1222 -8.39 56.46 -14.88
CA GLY A 1222 -8.87 57.44 -15.85
C GLY A 1222 -7.90 57.61 -17.01
N LEU A 1223 -8.00 56.75 -18.01
CA LEU A 1223 -7.73 57.04 -19.40
C LEU A 1223 -9.06 56.85 -20.11
N GLU A 1224 -9.60 57.96 -20.62
CA GLU A 1224 -10.79 57.99 -21.47
C GLU A 1224 -10.74 56.86 -22.51
N GLU A 1225 -11.86 56.14 -22.65
CA GLU A 1225 -12.29 55.42 -23.86
C GLU A 1225 -11.17 54.88 -24.79
N TRP A 1226 -10.44 53.83 -24.39
CA TRP A 1226 -9.70 53.01 -25.36
C TRP A 1226 -10.33 51.60 -25.46
N HIS A 1227 -11.35 51.55 -26.31
CA HIS A 1227 -11.87 50.38 -27.04
C HIS A 1227 -12.61 49.26 -26.27
N LEU A 1228 -13.84 49.56 -25.87
CA LEU A 1228 -14.93 48.57 -25.92
C LEU A 1228 -15.55 48.54 -27.33
N GLU A 1229 -14.78 48.17 -28.35
CA GLU A 1229 -15.35 47.64 -29.60
C GLU A 1229 -14.44 46.53 -30.14
N ARG A 1230 -14.70 45.28 -29.74
CA ARG A 1230 -14.41 44.16 -30.63
C ARG A 1230 -15.67 43.93 -31.47
N PRO A 1231 -15.61 43.97 -32.80
CA PRO A 1231 -16.75 43.59 -33.61
C PRO A 1231 -17.07 42.12 -33.32
N ALA A 1232 -18.36 41.82 -33.11
CA ALA A 1232 -18.83 40.46 -32.92
C ALA A 1232 -18.19 39.53 -33.97
N LEU A 1233 -17.48 38.49 -33.52
CA LEU A 1233 -16.90 37.48 -34.40
C LEU A 1233 -18.03 36.87 -35.24
N THR A 1234 -17.91 36.95 -36.56
CA THR A 1234 -18.90 36.33 -37.45
C THR A 1234 -18.84 34.82 -37.29
N VAL A 1235 -19.98 34.15 -37.52
CA VAL A 1235 -20.07 32.68 -37.49
C VAL A 1235 -19.02 32.02 -38.39
N ASP A 1236 -18.60 32.70 -39.46
CA ASP A 1236 -17.58 32.20 -40.38
C ASP A 1236 -16.14 32.34 -39.87
N GLU A 1237 -15.88 33.29 -38.97
CA GLU A 1237 -14.60 33.38 -38.23
C GLU A 1237 -14.52 32.27 -37.17
N LEU A 1238 -15.63 32.00 -36.48
CA LEU A 1238 -15.77 30.87 -35.55
C LEU A 1238 -15.60 29.52 -36.25
N ARG A 1239 -16.21 29.33 -37.42
CA ARG A 1239 -16.02 28.10 -38.22
C ARG A 1239 -14.60 27.92 -38.72
N ARG A 1240 -13.90 29.00 -39.08
CA ARG A 1240 -12.49 28.94 -39.48
C ARG A 1240 -11.59 28.52 -38.31
N ARG A 1241 -11.84 29.07 -37.12
CA ARG A 1241 -11.11 28.70 -35.90
C ARG A 1241 -11.43 27.27 -35.43
N LEU A 1242 -12.69 26.83 -35.55
CA LEU A 1242 -13.08 25.44 -35.26
C LEU A 1242 -12.42 24.45 -36.24
N LYS A 1243 -12.32 24.79 -37.53
CA LYS A 1243 -11.60 23.97 -38.51
C LYS A 1243 -10.09 23.92 -38.26
N ALA A 1244 -9.49 24.99 -37.75
CA ALA A 1244 -8.08 25.00 -37.37
C ALA A 1244 -7.80 24.09 -36.16
N LEU A 1245 -8.72 24.08 -35.18
CA LEU A 1245 -8.68 23.15 -34.04
C LEU A 1245 -8.85 21.68 -34.47
N GLN A 1246 -9.74 21.39 -35.42
CA GLN A 1246 -9.91 20.04 -35.99
C GLN A 1246 -8.77 19.59 -36.92
N ALA A 1247 -7.89 20.51 -37.34
CA ALA A 1247 -6.67 20.18 -38.06
C ALA A 1247 -5.53 19.85 -37.08
N PHE A 1248 -5.43 20.60 -35.97
CA PHE A 1248 -4.45 20.36 -34.90
C PHE A 1248 -4.62 18.97 -34.25
N ASP A 1249 -5.86 18.53 -34.04
CA ASP A 1249 -6.17 17.21 -33.45
C ASP A 1249 -5.79 16.03 -34.37
N ARG A 1250 -5.71 16.29 -35.68
CA ARG A 1250 -5.36 15.27 -36.68
C ARG A 1250 -3.84 15.14 -36.86
N ASP A 1251 -3.11 16.23 -36.72
CA ASP A 1251 -1.65 16.24 -36.76
C ASP A 1251 -1.07 15.62 -35.47
N PHE A 1252 -1.72 15.82 -34.32
CA PHE A 1252 -1.34 15.18 -33.05
C PHE A 1252 -1.52 13.65 -33.08
N ALA A 1253 -2.58 13.14 -33.72
CA ALA A 1253 -2.82 11.71 -33.88
C ALA A 1253 -1.80 11.03 -34.82
N ALA A 1254 -1.30 11.75 -35.84
CA ALA A 1254 -0.30 11.22 -36.77
C ALA A 1254 1.13 11.21 -36.19
N GLU A 1255 1.43 12.11 -35.25
CA GLU A 1255 2.73 12.17 -34.57
C GLU A 1255 2.85 11.10 -33.46
N PHE A 1256 1.71 10.66 -32.89
CA PHE A 1256 1.66 9.60 -31.87
C PHE A 1256 1.87 8.19 -32.44
N ASP A 1257 1.42 7.90 -33.66
CA ASP A 1257 1.64 6.61 -34.34
C ASP A 1257 3.08 6.41 -34.84
N GLY A 1258 3.83 7.50 -35.07
CA GLY A 1258 5.24 7.45 -35.48
C GLY A 1258 6.23 7.17 -34.34
N ILE A 1259 5.80 7.34 -33.08
CA ILE A 1259 6.62 7.11 -31.88
C ILE A 1259 6.44 5.68 -31.34
N MET A 1260 5.43 4.94 -31.82
CA MET A 1260 5.13 3.54 -31.45
C MET A 1260 5.55 2.51 -32.53
N HIS A 1261 6.54 2.83 -33.37
CA HIS A 1261 7.22 1.87 -34.25
C HIS A 1261 8.74 1.88 -34.06
#